data_AF-A0A5E6UFT0-F1
#
_entry.id   AF-A0A5E6UFT0-F1
#
_cell.length_a   1.000
_cell.length_b   1.000
_cell.length_c   1.000
_cell.angle_alpha   90.00
_cell.angle_beta   90.00
_cell.angle_gamma   90.00
#
_symmetry.space_group_name_H-M   'P 1'
#
loop_
_entity.id
_entity.type
_entity.pdbx_description
1 polymer ?
#
loop_
_entity_poly.entity_id
_entity_poly.type
_entity_poly.pdbx_seq_one_letter_code
_entity_poly.pdbx_strand_id
1 'polypeptide(L)'
;MERLTRVLSALTRWGLGLCALLAVLVALYVSIGRQLVPLVAEYRADVESKAEQALGLPVHIGALEGRWSGLAPVLRVRDLQLGEGADALRLDDVKAVPDLWGSLKAREVRLARIQLGGLQLILREDEQGSWALEGLPKQDDTPLDPVQLLQRLQQLGRIDVFDSQVTLHPWQRDPLTLTYVSVGLQAGASRQALDARATLPDGQPLALNLRSRATADNWRDGSLDGYLSLPQSDWSHWLPPKLLGQWRAEALRAGGEFWVGVRKGQLQHASVRLNAPHLRGAYSSRKPVSLDDLALSAWLQRGEDGYQLVLDSLAASIGKQRWETHLQARQHSASTPLEESWQVQADTLDLTPLTPLINALAPLPDNLMAVVDGLKVTGALHNVKLDIRPKAEGDQRLQFAANLDRVGFNAYHGAPAAGNVSGSISGDLGHGELRLDTDAFMLHLYPIFAKPWHYQKANALLTWRLDQEGFTLIAPYLKVLGEEGKIAGDFLIRLLFEEGREDYMDLRVGLTEGDGRYTAKYLPEVLSPALDEWLRSAIVKGTVDEGYFQYQGSLNHDATPEARSISLFFKVRDAALDFQPGWPQVQQVAGDVLIEDSGVRIKARQGLLLDTKVSDVTVNIPHVDAGQDSHLYLTGNFAGPLGDGLKILQEAPIGTADIFAGWEGEGPLNGKLNLDIPMAHRKLPKVKVDFSTADARLKVEPPELQLSKLKGDFTFDLDKGLSGNNISLQVFGKPVTAQIVAEGQPGQMQTRINASGQVALKTLTDWLQVKQALPASGEIPYQLQLSLGSRDNRLTVDSSLKGLSIDLPAPFAKAAQDTRDSRFSMTLQGNERRFDARYGDSTRFAYAAPGGKLDQGRGELLLGAGEPQLPGGKGLRVRGRLDTLDLEAWQQQAQRLAGDDPGGSARQTLQSVDLSIGQIQAFGTQLNQAVVRLARVASAWDLRLDSREVIGNARIPDAKAQPMVVKLQSLRLPPADPAQAQDDNAPDPLASFDPRKVPALDLSIDKLYRGDDLFGSVALKLRPTPRGVSFNGVDLLIKGLHIDGNGAWEGPPGSTASWYKGRLDGKNLADVLQGFGFAPTVTSRDFHLDVDGRWPGSPAWIDTKRFSGSLDASLRSGQFVEVEGGAQALRVFGLLNFNSIGRRLRLDFSDLFEKGLGYDRVKGLLVASEGVYVTREPITVTGPSSNFELDGTMDMVRDRIAANLQVTLPVTNNLPLAALIVGAPAIGGALFLVDQLIGDRISRFASVHYRVDGSWKEPKITFVKPFEKSR
;
A
#
# COMPACT_ATOMS: atom_id res chain seq x y z
N MET A 1 -95.50 -60.96 -93.90
CA MET A 1 -94.08 -60.55 -94.00
C MET A 1 -93.71 -59.93 -95.36
N GLU A 2 -94.28 -60.37 -96.49
CA GLU A 2 -93.97 -59.80 -97.83
C GLU A 2 -94.28 -58.30 -98.05
N ARG A 3 -95.27 -57.73 -97.34
CA ARG A 3 -95.55 -56.28 -97.47
C ARG A 3 -94.46 -55.41 -96.84
N LEU A 4 -93.80 -55.92 -95.79
CA LEU A 4 -92.77 -55.18 -95.08
C LEU A 4 -91.46 -55.16 -95.88
N THR A 5 -91.12 -56.24 -96.58
CA THR A 5 -89.94 -56.30 -97.46
C THR A 5 -90.09 -55.39 -98.68
N ARG A 6 -91.29 -55.26 -99.26
CA ARG A 6 -91.53 -54.30 -100.36
C ARG A 6 -91.42 -52.85 -99.91
N VAL A 7 -91.99 -52.49 -98.77
CA VAL A 7 -91.87 -51.13 -98.21
C VAL A 7 -90.42 -50.81 -97.86
N LEU A 8 -89.69 -51.76 -97.27
CA LEU A 8 -88.27 -51.59 -96.96
C LEU A 8 -87.44 -51.41 -98.24
N SER A 9 -87.68 -52.22 -99.29
CA SER A 9 -86.98 -52.11 -100.57
C SER A 9 -87.25 -50.78 -101.28
N ALA A 10 -88.47 -50.27 -101.19
CA ALA A 10 -88.85 -48.96 -101.71
C ALA A 10 -88.17 -47.85 -100.91
N LEU A 11 -88.21 -47.91 -99.57
CA LEU A 11 -87.51 -46.95 -98.70
C LEU A 11 -86.00 -46.96 -98.94
N THR A 12 -85.37 -48.12 -99.14
CA THR A 12 -83.93 -48.18 -99.47
C THR A 12 -83.63 -47.62 -100.85
N ARG A 13 -84.50 -47.84 -101.84
CA ARG A 13 -84.29 -47.33 -103.21
C ARG A 13 -84.54 -45.83 -103.31
N TRP A 14 -85.55 -45.31 -102.60
CA TRP A 14 -85.78 -43.88 -102.43
C TRP A 14 -84.68 -43.24 -101.58
N GLY A 15 -84.20 -43.92 -100.54
CA GLY A 15 -83.06 -43.50 -99.74
C GLY A 15 -81.78 -43.41 -100.55
N LEU A 16 -81.45 -44.43 -101.34
CA LEU A 16 -80.28 -44.44 -102.23
C LEU A 16 -80.41 -43.42 -103.36
N GLY A 17 -81.60 -43.23 -103.92
CA GLY A 17 -81.87 -42.19 -104.93
C GLY A 17 -81.70 -40.77 -104.34
N LEU A 18 -82.17 -40.55 -103.12
CA LEU A 18 -81.96 -39.30 -102.39
C LEU A 18 -80.47 -39.07 -102.09
N CYS A 19 -79.73 -40.10 -101.69
CA CYS A 19 -78.29 -40.03 -101.48
C CYS A 19 -77.52 -39.71 -102.76
N ALA A 20 -77.87 -40.33 -103.90
CA ALA A 20 -77.24 -40.04 -105.18
C ALA A 20 -77.52 -38.62 -105.66
N LEU A 21 -78.76 -38.13 -105.51
CA LEU A 21 -79.12 -36.74 -105.79
C LEU A 21 -78.31 -35.77 -104.92
N LEU A 22 -78.19 -36.06 -103.62
CA LEU A 22 -77.39 -35.26 -102.68
C LEU A 22 -75.91 -35.23 -103.10
N ALA A 23 -75.34 -36.35 -103.50
CA ALA A 23 -73.95 -36.41 -103.95
C ALA A 23 -73.71 -35.56 -105.21
N VAL A 24 -74.63 -35.61 -106.19
CA VAL A 24 -74.55 -34.79 -107.41
C VAL A 24 -74.69 -33.30 -107.08
N LEU A 25 -75.63 -32.92 -106.20
CA LEU A 25 -75.79 -31.53 -105.77
C LEU A 25 -74.56 -31.00 -105.04
N VAL A 26 -73.94 -31.82 -104.17
CA VAL A 26 -72.69 -31.46 -103.48
C VAL A 26 -71.54 -31.31 -104.47
N ALA A 27 -71.42 -32.21 -105.45
CA ALA A 27 -70.39 -32.11 -106.49
C ALA A 27 -70.56 -30.87 -107.38
N LEU A 28 -71.80 -30.55 -107.77
CA LEU A 28 -72.13 -29.34 -108.52
C LEU A 28 -71.78 -28.08 -107.72
N TYR A 29 -72.16 -28.05 -106.44
CA TYR A 29 -71.84 -26.96 -105.53
C TYR A 29 -70.33 -26.73 -105.38
N VAL A 30 -69.53 -27.79 -105.21
CA VAL A 30 -68.06 -27.70 -105.13
C VAL A 30 -67.46 -27.22 -106.46
N SER A 31 -67.98 -27.68 -107.59
CA SER A 31 -67.49 -27.29 -108.92
C SER A 31 -67.76 -25.81 -109.19
N ILE A 32 -68.98 -25.33 -108.94
CA ILE A 32 -69.36 -23.92 -109.07
C ILE A 32 -68.51 -23.06 -108.14
N GLY A 33 -68.37 -23.48 -106.87
CA GLY A 33 -67.56 -22.79 -105.89
C GLY A 33 -66.09 -22.65 -106.31
N ARG A 34 -65.47 -23.70 -106.85
CA ARG A 34 -64.09 -23.66 -107.37
C ARG A 34 -63.90 -22.67 -108.51
N GLN A 35 -64.92 -22.48 -109.33
CA GLN A 35 -64.86 -21.62 -110.51
C GLN A 35 -65.14 -20.15 -110.17
N LEU A 36 -66.02 -19.89 -109.20
CA LEU A 36 -66.41 -18.53 -108.81
C LEU A 36 -65.51 -17.90 -107.74
N VAL A 37 -64.94 -18.67 -106.82
CA VAL A 37 -64.19 -18.12 -105.67
C VAL A 37 -62.92 -17.35 -106.04
N PRO A 38 -62.15 -17.71 -107.09
CA PRO A 38 -61.03 -16.87 -107.54
C PRO A 38 -61.45 -15.45 -107.97
N LEU A 39 -62.70 -15.24 -108.42
CA LEU A 39 -63.22 -13.92 -108.83
C LEU A 39 -63.43 -12.98 -107.64
N VAL A 40 -63.35 -13.45 -106.40
CA VAL A 40 -63.49 -12.61 -105.20
C VAL A 40 -62.43 -11.50 -105.14
N ALA A 41 -61.28 -11.68 -105.82
CA ALA A 41 -60.26 -10.64 -105.97
C ALA A 41 -60.78 -9.37 -106.67
N GLU A 42 -61.73 -9.48 -107.60
CA GLU A 42 -62.33 -8.34 -108.31
C GLU A 42 -63.26 -7.51 -107.39
N TYR A 43 -63.79 -8.12 -106.33
CA TYR A 43 -64.67 -7.50 -105.35
C TYR A 43 -63.91 -6.85 -104.18
N ARG A 44 -62.58 -6.66 -104.28
CA ARG A 44 -61.77 -6.04 -103.22
C ARG A 44 -62.36 -4.71 -102.73
N ALA A 45 -62.69 -3.79 -103.63
CA ALA A 45 -63.22 -2.46 -103.27
C ALA A 45 -64.59 -2.54 -102.59
N ASP A 46 -65.46 -3.47 -103.03
CA ASP A 46 -66.76 -3.71 -102.39
C ASP A 46 -66.62 -4.32 -101.00
N VAL A 47 -65.61 -5.19 -100.82
CA VAL A 47 -65.28 -5.79 -99.52
C VAL A 47 -64.66 -4.75 -98.58
N GLU A 48 -63.77 -3.88 -99.05
CA GLU A 48 -63.24 -2.74 -98.29
C GLU A 48 -64.38 -1.82 -97.81
N SER A 49 -65.28 -1.40 -98.70
CA SER A 49 -66.41 -0.52 -98.36
C SER A 49 -67.42 -1.17 -97.39
N LYS A 50 -67.73 -2.46 -97.57
CA LYS A 50 -68.61 -3.19 -96.64
C LYS A 50 -67.93 -3.44 -95.29
N ALA A 51 -66.63 -3.69 -95.29
CA ALA A 51 -65.86 -3.83 -94.06
C ALA A 51 -65.78 -2.50 -93.31
N GLU A 52 -65.61 -1.38 -94.01
CA GLU A 52 -65.62 -0.03 -93.44
C GLU A 52 -66.99 0.31 -92.82
N GLN A 53 -68.09 -0.02 -93.51
CA GLN A 53 -69.45 0.12 -92.94
C GLN A 53 -69.69 -0.79 -91.73
N ALA A 54 -69.17 -2.02 -91.73
CA ALA A 54 -69.39 -2.99 -90.66
C ALA A 54 -68.51 -2.72 -89.42
N LEU A 55 -67.27 -2.26 -89.64
CA LEU A 55 -66.29 -1.99 -88.58
C LEU A 55 -66.32 -0.54 -88.10
N GLY A 56 -66.96 0.37 -88.85
CA GLY A 56 -67.01 1.79 -88.54
C GLY A 56 -65.65 2.50 -88.63
N LEU A 57 -64.70 1.92 -89.37
CA LEU A 57 -63.31 2.36 -89.49
C LEU A 57 -62.83 2.25 -90.93
N PRO A 58 -61.95 3.15 -91.41
CA PRO A 58 -61.39 3.05 -92.74
C PRO A 58 -60.57 1.75 -92.87
N VAL A 59 -60.88 0.96 -93.90
CA VAL A 59 -60.28 -0.35 -94.15
C VAL A 59 -59.52 -0.31 -95.48
N HIS A 60 -58.23 -0.63 -95.45
CA HIS A 60 -57.43 -0.83 -96.66
C HIS A 60 -56.94 -2.27 -96.74
N ILE A 61 -57.21 -2.95 -97.86
CA ILE A 61 -56.82 -4.36 -98.09
C ILE A 61 -55.73 -4.38 -99.15
N GLY A 62 -54.49 -4.77 -98.89
CA GLY A 62 -53.45 -4.84 -99.94
C GLY A 62 -53.79 -5.82 -101.08
N ALA A 63 -54.22 -7.04 -100.74
CA ALA A 63 -54.66 -8.05 -101.71
C ALA A 63 -55.76 -8.96 -101.14
N LEU A 64 -56.74 -9.33 -101.98
CA LEU A 64 -57.83 -10.25 -101.65
C LEU A 64 -57.75 -11.49 -102.56
N GLU A 65 -57.52 -12.66 -101.98
CA GLU A 65 -57.40 -13.95 -102.67
C GLU A 65 -58.52 -14.90 -102.21
N GLY A 66 -59.21 -15.55 -103.15
CA GLY A 66 -60.16 -16.62 -102.86
C GLY A 66 -59.64 -17.98 -103.33
N ARG A 67 -59.65 -19.00 -102.46
CA ARG A 67 -59.44 -20.39 -102.86
C ARG A 67 -60.55 -21.31 -102.35
N TRP A 68 -60.81 -22.41 -103.04
CA TRP A 68 -61.75 -23.43 -102.55
C TRP A 68 -61.01 -24.58 -101.85
N SER A 69 -61.46 -24.99 -100.67
CA SER A 69 -60.86 -26.09 -99.91
C SER A 69 -61.94 -27.00 -99.33
N GLY A 70 -62.01 -28.26 -99.78
CA GLY A 70 -63.05 -29.21 -99.36
C GLY A 70 -64.45 -28.79 -99.84
N LEU A 71 -65.35 -28.51 -98.89
CA LEU A 71 -66.73 -28.05 -99.14
C LEU A 71 -66.92 -26.54 -98.87
N ALA A 72 -65.85 -25.79 -98.58
CA ALA A 72 -65.94 -24.39 -98.20
C ALA A 72 -64.96 -23.49 -99.00
N PRO A 73 -65.34 -22.23 -99.24
CA PRO A 73 -64.42 -21.21 -99.72
C PRO A 73 -63.48 -20.79 -98.59
N VAL A 74 -62.29 -20.32 -98.96
CA VAL A 74 -61.28 -19.77 -98.05
C VAL A 74 -60.90 -18.42 -98.62
N LEU A 75 -61.19 -17.37 -97.88
CA LEU A 75 -60.86 -16.00 -98.21
C LEU A 75 -59.56 -15.63 -97.49
N ARG A 76 -58.59 -15.10 -98.21
CA ARG A 76 -57.31 -14.65 -97.68
C ARG A 76 -57.09 -13.19 -98.05
N VAL A 77 -56.80 -12.38 -97.05
CA VAL A 77 -56.56 -10.94 -97.16
C VAL A 77 -55.12 -10.71 -96.72
N ARG A 78 -54.32 -10.02 -97.53
CA ARG A 78 -52.94 -9.65 -97.17
C ARG A 78 -52.82 -8.14 -97.01
N ASP A 79 -51.94 -7.73 -96.11
CA ASP A 79 -51.65 -6.33 -95.78
C ASP A 79 -52.94 -5.55 -95.47
N LEU A 80 -53.69 -6.03 -94.47
CA LEU A 80 -54.91 -5.38 -94.00
C LEU A 80 -54.53 -4.26 -93.03
N GLN A 81 -54.97 -3.04 -93.33
CA GLN A 81 -54.82 -1.87 -92.45
C GLN A 81 -56.20 -1.37 -92.03
N LEU A 82 -56.38 -1.18 -90.73
CA LEU A 82 -57.62 -0.70 -90.11
C LEU A 82 -57.33 0.61 -89.36
N GLY A 83 -57.92 1.73 -89.82
CA GLY A 83 -57.68 3.08 -89.26
C GLY A 83 -56.83 3.99 -90.15
N GLU A 84 -56.65 5.25 -89.73
CA GLU A 84 -55.85 6.26 -90.43
C GLU A 84 -54.59 6.66 -89.63
N GLY A 85 -53.47 6.90 -90.33
CA GLY A 85 -52.25 7.45 -89.74
C GLY A 85 -51.24 6.41 -89.24
N ALA A 86 -50.30 6.85 -88.40
CA ALA A 86 -49.26 6.00 -87.80
C ALA A 86 -49.84 4.96 -86.81
N ASP A 87 -51.07 5.19 -86.34
CA ASP A 87 -51.77 4.38 -85.35
C ASP A 87 -52.72 3.36 -85.98
N ALA A 88 -52.67 3.18 -87.31
CA ALA A 88 -53.49 2.18 -87.99
C ALA A 88 -53.09 0.75 -87.58
N LEU A 89 -54.07 -0.08 -87.25
CA LEU A 89 -53.86 -1.47 -86.88
C LEU A 89 -53.53 -2.29 -88.14
N ARG A 90 -52.34 -2.89 -88.15
CA ARG A 90 -51.79 -3.64 -89.29
C ARG A 90 -51.86 -5.14 -89.04
N LEU A 91 -52.32 -5.88 -90.05
CA LEU A 91 -52.25 -7.34 -90.11
C LEU A 91 -51.62 -7.77 -91.44
N ASP A 92 -50.61 -8.62 -91.35
CA ASP A 92 -49.90 -9.13 -92.53
C ASP A 92 -50.75 -10.14 -93.31
N ASP A 93 -51.47 -11.02 -92.61
CA ASP A 93 -52.26 -12.10 -93.21
C ASP A 93 -53.56 -12.36 -92.44
N VAL A 94 -54.71 -12.31 -93.11
CA VAL A 94 -56.01 -12.68 -92.54
C VAL A 94 -56.66 -13.75 -93.40
N LYS A 95 -57.00 -14.89 -92.80
CA LYS A 95 -57.64 -16.00 -93.50
C LYS A 95 -58.97 -16.35 -92.85
N ALA A 96 -60.06 -16.10 -93.57
CA ALA A 96 -61.42 -16.37 -93.13
C ALA A 96 -62.02 -17.57 -93.89
N VAL A 97 -62.59 -18.51 -93.14
CA VAL A 97 -63.31 -19.68 -93.68
C VAL A 97 -64.75 -19.63 -93.16
N PRO A 98 -65.75 -19.33 -94.01
CA PRO A 98 -67.15 -19.34 -93.61
C PRO A 98 -67.65 -20.76 -93.32
N ASP A 99 -68.50 -20.88 -92.30
CA ASP A 99 -69.25 -22.11 -92.01
C ASP A 99 -70.56 -22.09 -92.79
N LEU A 100 -70.54 -22.60 -94.02
CA LEU A 100 -71.71 -22.49 -94.90
C LEU A 100 -72.91 -23.30 -94.39
N TRP A 101 -72.68 -24.46 -93.79
CA TRP A 101 -73.76 -25.27 -93.20
C TRP A 101 -74.30 -24.65 -91.91
N GLY A 102 -73.41 -24.20 -91.02
CA GLY A 102 -73.79 -23.48 -89.80
C GLY A 102 -74.52 -22.17 -90.10
N SER A 103 -74.10 -21.45 -91.14
CA SER A 103 -74.73 -20.21 -91.57
C SER A 103 -76.14 -20.44 -92.12
N LEU A 104 -76.30 -21.46 -92.97
CA LEU A 104 -77.60 -21.86 -93.51
C LEU A 104 -78.59 -22.27 -92.42
N LYS A 105 -78.13 -23.05 -91.43
CA LYS A 105 -78.96 -23.49 -90.30
C LYS A 105 -79.38 -22.32 -89.39
N ALA A 106 -78.47 -21.37 -89.18
CA ALA A 106 -78.70 -20.21 -88.33
C ALA A 106 -79.40 -19.04 -89.02
N ARG A 107 -79.47 -19.04 -90.37
CA ARG A 107 -79.88 -17.90 -91.20
C ARG A 107 -79.06 -16.62 -90.96
N GLU A 108 -77.83 -16.79 -90.48
CA GLU A 108 -76.86 -15.72 -90.18
C GLU A 108 -75.50 -16.15 -90.70
N VAL A 109 -74.64 -15.21 -91.09
CA VAL A 109 -73.27 -15.55 -91.54
C VAL A 109 -72.44 -15.97 -90.33
N ARG A 110 -71.93 -17.20 -90.33
CA ARG A 110 -71.04 -17.78 -89.32
C ARG A 110 -69.70 -18.15 -89.92
N LEU A 111 -68.64 -18.01 -89.14
CA LEU A 111 -67.28 -18.35 -89.56
C LEU A 111 -66.82 -19.63 -88.87
N ALA A 112 -66.32 -20.58 -89.65
CA ALA A 112 -65.75 -21.83 -89.12
C ALA A 112 -64.36 -21.60 -88.53
N ARG A 113 -63.56 -20.75 -89.18
CA ARG A 113 -62.19 -20.43 -88.75
C ARG A 113 -61.76 -19.06 -89.24
N ILE A 114 -61.07 -18.31 -88.38
CA ILE A 114 -60.36 -17.08 -88.70
C ILE A 114 -58.91 -17.26 -88.25
N GLN A 115 -57.95 -16.97 -89.13
CA GLN A 115 -56.53 -16.94 -88.78
C GLN A 115 -55.99 -15.52 -89.03
N LEU A 116 -55.31 -14.96 -88.04
CA LEU A 116 -54.71 -13.62 -88.07
C LEU A 116 -53.19 -13.76 -87.88
N GLY A 117 -52.39 -13.27 -88.82
CA GLY A 117 -50.93 -13.29 -88.80
C GLY A 117 -50.35 -11.87 -88.76
N GLY A 118 -49.31 -11.67 -87.96
CA GLY A 118 -48.56 -10.41 -87.92
C GLY A 118 -49.31 -9.25 -87.27
N LEU A 119 -50.22 -9.53 -86.31
CA LEU A 119 -51.00 -8.49 -85.65
C LEU A 119 -50.11 -7.66 -84.72
N GLN A 120 -50.04 -6.35 -84.93
CA GLN A 120 -49.34 -5.42 -84.04
C GLN A 120 -50.36 -4.62 -83.20
N LEU A 121 -50.35 -4.83 -81.89
CA LEU A 121 -51.22 -4.12 -80.94
C LEU A 121 -50.40 -3.23 -80.03
N ILE A 122 -50.86 -2.00 -79.84
CA ILE A 122 -50.32 -1.10 -78.82
C ILE A 122 -51.44 -0.78 -77.83
N LEU A 123 -51.21 -1.08 -76.55
CA LEU A 123 -52.15 -0.85 -75.46
C LEU A 123 -51.56 0.21 -74.53
N ARG A 124 -52.27 1.32 -74.29
CA ARG A 124 -51.84 2.39 -73.39
C ARG A 124 -52.74 2.48 -72.16
N GLU A 125 -52.12 2.52 -70.99
CA GLU A 125 -52.82 2.72 -69.71
C GLU A 125 -52.98 4.22 -69.45
N ASP A 126 -54.19 4.64 -69.06
CA ASP A 126 -54.48 6.01 -68.62
C ASP A 126 -54.26 6.21 -67.11
N GLU A 127 -54.38 7.45 -66.61
CA GLU A 127 -54.21 7.80 -65.19
C GLU A 127 -55.15 7.01 -64.25
N GLN A 128 -56.31 6.60 -64.75
CA GLN A 128 -57.33 5.85 -64.00
C GLN A 128 -56.99 4.34 -63.96
N GLY A 129 -55.98 3.91 -64.71
CA GLY A 129 -55.55 2.52 -64.84
C GLY A 129 -56.35 1.72 -65.86
N SER A 130 -57.08 2.40 -66.76
CA SER A 130 -57.82 1.77 -67.84
C SER A 130 -56.91 1.62 -69.06
N TRP A 131 -56.93 0.42 -69.66
CA TRP A 131 -56.16 0.13 -70.87
C TRP A 131 -56.98 0.45 -72.10
N ALA A 132 -56.48 1.35 -72.94
CA ALA A 132 -57.04 1.67 -74.25
C ALA A 132 -56.17 1.10 -75.36
N LEU A 133 -56.79 0.55 -76.40
CA LEU A 133 -56.08 0.11 -77.60
C LEU A 133 -55.82 1.32 -78.50
N GLU A 134 -54.56 1.59 -78.81
CA GLU A 134 -54.16 2.71 -79.66
C GLU A 134 -54.58 2.41 -81.11
N GLY A 135 -55.28 3.35 -81.76
CA GLY A 135 -55.78 3.19 -83.14
C GLY A 135 -57.26 2.80 -83.31
N LEU A 136 -57.98 2.43 -82.24
CA LEU A 136 -59.42 2.14 -82.27
C LEU A 136 -60.24 3.18 -81.46
N PRO A 137 -61.48 3.50 -81.88
CA PRO A 137 -62.34 4.43 -81.16
C PRO A 137 -62.73 3.83 -79.80
N LYS A 138 -62.64 4.65 -78.74
CA LYS A 138 -63.05 4.28 -77.38
C LYS A 138 -64.56 4.01 -77.38
N GLN A 139 -64.96 2.74 -77.27
CA GLN A 139 -66.38 2.38 -77.06
C GLN A 139 -66.79 2.76 -75.63
N ASP A 140 -67.99 3.32 -75.47
CA ASP A 140 -68.56 3.70 -74.18
C ASP A 140 -68.58 2.51 -73.20
N ASP A 141 -68.35 2.83 -71.93
CA ASP A 141 -68.04 2.00 -70.76
C ASP A 141 -69.18 1.04 -70.33
N THR A 142 -69.76 0.32 -71.29
CA THR A 142 -70.86 -0.61 -71.06
C THR A 142 -70.28 -1.92 -70.51
N PRO A 143 -70.69 -2.39 -69.32
CA PRO A 143 -70.15 -3.62 -68.75
C PRO A 143 -70.42 -4.81 -69.68
N LEU A 144 -69.36 -5.51 -70.05
CA LEU A 144 -69.43 -6.72 -70.89
C LEU A 144 -70.25 -7.81 -70.20
N ASP A 145 -71.43 -8.13 -70.74
CA ASP A 145 -72.25 -9.25 -70.28
C ASP A 145 -71.64 -10.59 -70.75
N PRO A 146 -71.23 -11.50 -69.84
CA PRO A 146 -70.62 -12.78 -70.18
C PRO A 146 -71.52 -13.65 -71.06
N VAL A 147 -72.83 -13.55 -70.91
CA VAL A 147 -73.80 -14.31 -71.71
C VAL A 147 -73.75 -13.84 -73.16
N GLN A 148 -73.78 -12.52 -73.38
CA GLN A 148 -73.68 -11.92 -74.72
C GLN A 148 -72.32 -12.20 -75.37
N LEU A 149 -71.24 -12.16 -74.58
CA LEU A 149 -69.90 -12.48 -75.06
C LEU A 149 -69.82 -13.94 -75.53
N LEU A 150 -70.30 -14.89 -74.73
CA LEU A 150 -70.31 -16.31 -75.09
C LEU A 150 -71.19 -16.57 -76.33
N GLN A 151 -72.31 -15.87 -76.47
CA GLN A 151 -73.17 -15.96 -77.67
C GLN A 151 -72.48 -15.39 -78.92
N ARG A 152 -71.79 -14.24 -78.82
CA ARG A 152 -71.01 -13.67 -79.94
C ARG A 152 -69.83 -14.55 -80.33
N LEU A 153 -69.11 -15.12 -79.36
CA LEU A 153 -67.98 -16.02 -79.61
C LEU A 153 -68.41 -17.30 -80.34
N GLN A 154 -69.62 -17.81 -80.11
CA GLN A 154 -70.16 -18.95 -80.86
C GLN A 154 -70.30 -18.69 -82.37
N GLN A 155 -70.40 -17.42 -82.80
CA GLN A 155 -70.47 -17.06 -84.22
C GLN A 155 -69.10 -17.17 -84.92
N LEU A 156 -67.99 -17.19 -84.15
CA LEU A 156 -66.60 -17.08 -84.64
C LEU A 156 -65.82 -18.41 -84.68
N GLY A 157 -66.42 -19.53 -84.26
CA GLY A 157 -65.87 -20.90 -84.44
C GLY A 157 -64.50 -21.14 -83.81
N ARG A 158 -63.43 -20.90 -84.57
CA ARG A 158 -62.03 -20.97 -84.11
C ARG A 158 -61.25 -19.75 -84.61
N ILE A 159 -60.66 -19.00 -83.69
CA ILE A 159 -59.80 -17.86 -83.97
C ILE A 159 -58.37 -18.27 -83.63
N ASP A 160 -57.46 -18.18 -84.59
CA ASP A 160 -56.05 -18.45 -84.37
C ASP A 160 -55.23 -17.19 -84.72
N VAL A 161 -54.48 -16.64 -83.76
CA VAL A 161 -53.57 -15.50 -83.93
C VAL A 161 -52.14 -16.02 -83.82
N PHE A 162 -51.25 -15.66 -84.74
CA PHE A 162 -49.84 -16.08 -84.71
C PHE A 162 -48.90 -14.96 -85.18
N ASP A 163 -47.63 -15.06 -84.78
CA ASP A 163 -46.55 -14.13 -85.16
C ASP A 163 -46.88 -12.66 -84.84
N SER A 164 -47.61 -12.43 -83.76
CA SER A 164 -48.10 -11.11 -83.36
C SER A 164 -47.19 -10.44 -82.32
N GLN A 165 -47.26 -9.12 -82.25
CA GLN A 165 -46.53 -8.30 -81.28
C GLN A 165 -47.52 -7.44 -80.50
N VAL A 166 -47.41 -7.46 -79.17
CA VAL A 166 -48.26 -6.65 -78.28
C VAL A 166 -47.37 -5.76 -77.43
N THR A 167 -47.42 -4.45 -77.63
CA THR A 167 -46.68 -3.46 -76.85
C THR A 167 -47.60 -2.80 -75.84
N LEU A 168 -47.31 -2.98 -74.56
CA LEU A 168 -48.01 -2.34 -73.45
C LEU A 168 -47.25 -1.06 -73.07
N HIS A 169 -47.94 0.07 -72.98
CA HIS A 169 -47.45 1.34 -72.45
C HIS A 169 -48.16 1.64 -71.12
N PRO A 170 -47.64 1.16 -69.98
CA PRO A 170 -48.24 1.42 -68.69
C PRO A 170 -48.03 2.89 -68.28
N TRP A 171 -48.90 3.42 -67.41
CA TRP A 171 -48.82 4.82 -66.99
C TRP A 171 -47.53 5.06 -66.17
N GLN A 172 -46.71 6.03 -66.59
CA GLN A 172 -45.41 6.37 -65.98
C GLN A 172 -44.41 5.20 -65.86
N ARG A 173 -44.42 4.24 -66.79
CA ARG A 173 -43.49 3.11 -66.84
C ARG A 173 -42.93 2.90 -68.25
N ASP A 174 -41.85 2.14 -68.34
CA ASP A 174 -41.27 1.76 -69.63
C ASP A 174 -42.22 0.85 -70.42
N PRO A 175 -42.28 1.00 -71.76
CA PRO A 175 -43.10 0.15 -72.60
C PRO A 175 -42.59 -1.29 -72.64
N LEU A 176 -43.53 -2.24 -72.59
CA LEU A 176 -43.27 -3.67 -72.55
C LEU A 176 -43.76 -4.33 -73.83
N THR A 177 -42.86 -4.96 -74.57
CA THR A 177 -43.20 -5.61 -75.85
C THR A 177 -43.22 -7.13 -75.69
N LEU A 178 -44.39 -7.74 -75.86
CA LEU A 178 -44.56 -9.18 -76.02
C LEU A 178 -44.37 -9.55 -77.49
N THR A 179 -43.45 -10.47 -77.78
CA THR A 179 -43.13 -10.92 -79.14
C THR A 179 -43.59 -12.36 -79.36
N TYR A 180 -43.80 -12.76 -80.62
CA TYR A 180 -44.29 -14.09 -80.99
C TYR A 180 -45.59 -14.49 -80.25
N VAL A 181 -46.49 -13.52 -80.08
CA VAL A 181 -47.78 -13.74 -79.42
C VAL A 181 -48.62 -14.63 -80.32
N SER A 182 -48.99 -15.79 -79.79
CA SER A 182 -49.88 -16.75 -80.43
C SER A 182 -51.07 -17.02 -79.53
N VAL A 183 -52.28 -16.85 -80.07
CA VAL A 183 -53.54 -17.03 -79.32
C VAL A 183 -54.49 -17.88 -80.15
N GLY A 184 -54.79 -19.08 -79.68
CA GLY A 184 -55.82 -19.96 -80.21
C GLY A 184 -57.06 -19.92 -79.33
N LEU A 185 -58.18 -19.40 -79.85
CA LEU A 185 -59.48 -19.44 -79.19
C LEU A 185 -60.41 -20.38 -79.96
N GLN A 186 -60.88 -21.43 -79.31
CA GLN A 186 -61.91 -22.33 -79.81
C GLN A 186 -63.20 -22.09 -79.04
N ALA A 187 -64.25 -21.64 -79.73
CA ALA A 187 -65.54 -21.30 -79.15
C ALA A 187 -66.63 -22.27 -79.63
N GLY A 188 -66.82 -23.37 -78.88
CA GLY A 188 -67.90 -24.34 -79.13
C GLY A 188 -69.16 -24.06 -78.31
N ALA A 189 -70.25 -24.79 -78.60
CA ALA A 189 -71.54 -24.64 -77.91
C ALA A 189 -71.50 -24.93 -76.40
N SER A 190 -70.62 -25.84 -75.97
CA SER A 190 -70.48 -26.23 -74.55
C SER A 190 -69.03 -26.35 -74.09
N ARG A 191 -68.05 -26.20 -74.98
CA ARG A 191 -66.63 -26.30 -74.68
C ARG A 191 -65.91 -25.11 -75.29
N GLN A 192 -65.16 -24.38 -74.47
CA GLN A 192 -64.30 -23.30 -74.91
C GLN A 192 -62.86 -23.66 -74.53
N ALA A 193 -61.91 -23.37 -75.42
CA ALA A 193 -60.49 -23.50 -75.12
C ALA A 193 -59.77 -22.22 -75.57
N LEU A 194 -58.91 -21.68 -74.71
CA LEU A 194 -58.03 -20.56 -75.00
C LEU A 194 -56.59 -21.01 -74.72
N ASP A 195 -55.79 -21.04 -75.77
CA ASP A 195 -54.36 -21.30 -75.71
C ASP A 195 -53.63 -20.01 -76.06
N ALA A 196 -52.91 -19.41 -75.12
CA ALA A 196 -52.10 -18.23 -75.37
C ALA A 196 -50.63 -18.52 -75.06
N ARG A 197 -49.73 -18.12 -75.95
CA ARG A 197 -48.28 -18.17 -75.74
C ARG A 197 -47.66 -16.86 -76.19
N ALA A 198 -46.67 -16.38 -75.45
CA ALA A 198 -45.94 -15.16 -75.78
C ALA A 198 -44.50 -15.28 -75.32
N THR A 199 -43.61 -14.50 -75.93
CA THR A 199 -42.23 -14.33 -75.46
C THR A 199 -42.11 -12.95 -74.82
N LEU A 200 -41.62 -12.93 -73.59
CA LEU A 200 -41.43 -11.72 -72.81
C LEU A 200 -40.20 -10.93 -73.31
N PRO A 201 -40.05 -9.63 -72.94
CA PRO A 201 -38.93 -8.80 -73.40
C PRO A 201 -37.54 -9.37 -73.07
N ASP A 202 -37.45 -10.22 -72.04
CA ASP A 202 -36.23 -10.90 -71.61
C ASP A 202 -35.96 -12.22 -72.37
N GLY A 203 -36.77 -12.54 -73.38
CA GLY A 203 -36.65 -13.74 -74.21
C GLY A 203 -37.31 -15.00 -73.63
N GLN A 204 -37.98 -14.90 -72.48
CA GLN A 204 -38.55 -16.06 -71.80
C GLN A 204 -39.99 -16.40 -72.27
N PRO A 205 -40.35 -17.69 -72.39
CA PRO A 205 -41.67 -18.10 -72.87
C PRO A 205 -42.73 -18.09 -71.75
N LEU A 206 -43.86 -17.45 -72.03
CA LEU A 206 -45.09 -17.46 -71.23
C LEU A 206 -46.14 -18.35 -71.91
N ALA A 207 -46.83 -19.20 -71.16
CA ALA A 207 -47.92 -20.01 -71.69
C ALA A 207 -49.15 -20.04 -70.76
N LEU A 208 -50.33 -19.88 -71.34
CA LEU A 208 -51.63 -19.94 -70.69
C LEU A 208 -52.54 -20.91 -71.46
N ASN A 209 -53.18 -21.84 -70.75
CA ASN A 209 -54.19 -22.74 -71.27
C ASN A 209 -55.43 -22.64 -70.39
N LEU A 210 -56.55 -22.20 -70.96
CA LEU A 210 -57.84 -22.22 -70.29
C LEU A 210 -58.78 -23.15 -71.03
N ARG A 211 -59.42 -24.06 -70.32
CA ARG A 211 -60.45 -24.96 -70.84
C ARG A 211 -61.70 -24.79 -70.02
N SER A 212 -62.76 -24.34 -70.67
CA SER A 212 -64.07 -24.18 -70.04
C SER A 212 -65.06 -25.18 -70.64
N ARG A 213 -65.98 -25.66 -69.79
CA ARG A 213 -67.17 -26.39 -70.19
C ARG A 213 -68.39 -25.68 -69.61
N ALA A 214 -68.97 -24.79 -70.41
CA ALA A 214 -70.09 -23.96 -70.03
C ALA A 214 -71.01 -23.70 -71.23
N THR A 215 -72.31 -23.61 -70.99
CA THR A 215 -73.31 -23.07 -71.93
C THR A 215 -73.60 -21.61 -71.58
N ALA A 216 -74.05 -20.80 -72.55
CA ALA A 216 -74.29 -19.37 -72.33
C ALA A 216 -75.31 -19.10 -71.20
N ASP A 217 -76.39 -19.88 -71.13
CA ASP A 217 -77.46 -19.68 -70.14
C ASP A 217 -77.08 -20.14 -68.72
N ASN A 218 -76.23 -21.16 -68.59
CA ASN A 218 -75.82 -21.77 -67.32
C ASN A 218 -74.30 -21.70 -67.10
N TRP A 219 -73.68 -20.57 -67.46
CA TRP A 219 -72.21 -20.45 -67.39
C TRP A 219 -71.67 -20.59 -65.96
N ARG A 220 -72.47 -20.23 -64.95
CA ARG A 220 -72.12 -20.33 -63.51
C ARG A 220 -71.98 -21.77 -63.02
N ASP A 221 -72.68 -22.72 -63.63
CA ASP A 221 -72.61 -24.15 -63.32
C ASP A 221 -71.47 -24.87 -64.06
N GLY A 222 -70.79 -24.17 -64.95
CA GLY A 222 -69.70 -24.70 -65.77
C GLY A 222 -68.47 -25.11 -64.97
N SER A 223 -67.57 -25.84 -65.65
CA SER A 223 -66.23 -26.14 -65.14
C SER A 223 -65.17 -25.37 -65.91
N LEU A 224 -64.20 -24.78 -65.22
CA LEU A 224 -63.05 -24.09 -65.80
C LEU A 224 -61.78 -24.73 -65.24
N ASP A 225 -60.95 -25.28 -66.13
CA ASP A 225 -59.60 -25.73 -65.82
C ASP A 225 -58.61 -24.73 -66.44
N GLY A 226 -57.70 -24.20 -65.63
CA GLY A 226 -56.67 -23.26 -66.07
C GLY A 226 -55.28 -23.78 -65.75
N TYR A 227 -54.36 -23.61 -66.68
CA TYR A 227 -52.93 -23.84 -66.51
C TYR A 227 -52.14 -22.63 -66.98
N LEU A 228 -51.25 -22.14 -66.13
CA LEU A 228 -50.39 -21.00 -66.40
C LEU A 228 -48.94 -21.38 -66.07
N SER A 229 -48.06 -21.26 -67.07
CA SER A 229 -46.62 -21.45 -66.92
C SER A 229 -45.94 -20.09 -67.02
N LEU A 230 -45.40 -19.64 -65.90
CA LEU A 230 -44.62 -18.41 -65.77
C LEU A 230 -43.13 -18.73 -65.82
N PRO A 231 -42.35 -18.10 -66.70
CA PRO A 231 -40.91 -18.28 -66.71
C PRO A 231 -40.22 -17.60 -65.52
N GLN A 232 -38.97 -17.97 -65.28
CA GLN A 232 -38.10 -17.35 -64.29
C GLN A 232 -37.62 -15.98 -64.78
N SER A 233 -38.47 -14.98 -64.57
CA SER A 233 -38.27 -13.60 -64.99
C SER A 233 -38.39 -12.65 -63.79
N ASP A 234 -37.94 -11.40 -63.95
CA ASP A 234 -38.10 -10.39 -62.91
C ASP A 234 -39.47 -9.72 -63.00
N TRP A 235 -40.41 -10.24 -62.22
CA TRP A 235 -41.80 -9.77 -62.18
C TRP A 235 -41.96 -8.44 -61.44
N SER A 236 -40.93 -7.93 -60.76
CA SER A 236 -41.01 -6.66 -60.02
C SER A 236 -41.34 -5.48 -60.95
N HIS A 237 -40.88 -5.54 -62.20
CA HIS A 237 -41.19 -4.57 -63.24
C HIS A 237 -42.55 -4.82 -63.92
N TRP A 238 -43.09 -6.04 -63.83
CA TRP A 238 -44.32 -6.46 -64.53
C TRP A 238 -45.57 -6.36 -63.64
N LEU A 239 -45.42 -6.39 -62.31
CA LEU A 239 -46.53 -6.30 -61.36
C LEU A 239 -46.97 -4.84 -61.13
N PRO A 240 -48.27 -4.52 -61.28
CA PRO A 240 -48.80 -3.22 -60.87
C PRO A 240 -48.78 -3.06 -59.34
N PRO A 241 -48.48 -1.86 -58.79
CA PRO A 241 -48.36 -1.65 -57.34
C PRO A 241 -49.68 -1.89 -56.61
N LYS A 242 -50.80 -1.69 -57.32
CA LYS A 242 -52.16 -1.98 -56.84
C LYS A 242 -52.32 -3.43 -56.36
N LEU A 243 -51.58 -4.39 -56.94
CA LEU A 243 -51.63 -5.80 -56.52
C LEU A 243 -50.78 -6.11 -55.28
N LEU A 244 -49.73 -5.31 -55.02
CA LEU A 244 -48.83 -5.49 -53.89
C LEU A 244 -49.27 -4.69 -52.64
N GLY A 245 -50.19 -3.73 -52.80
CA GLY A 245 -50.68 -2.93 -51.69
C GLY A 245 -49.57 -2.09 -51.05
N GLN A 246 -49.33 -2.27 -49.75
CA GLN A 246 -48.22 -1.62 -49.02
C GLN A 246 -46.88 -2.37 -49.15
N TRP A 247 -46.86 -3.51 -49.83
CA TRP A 247 -45.63 -4.28 -50.06
C TRP A 247 -44.88 -3.72 -51.25
N ARG A 248 -43.56 -3.57 -51.10
CA ARG A 248 -42.66 -3.11 -52.15
C ARG A 248 -41.72 -4.25 -52.52
N ALA A 249 -41.78 -4.70 -53.76
CA ALA A 249 -40.82 -5.63 -54.33
C ALA A 249 -39.74 -4.82 -55.06
N GLU A 250 -38.50 -4.85 -54.58
CA GLU A 250 -37.35 -4.24 -55.26
C GLU A 250 -36.76 -5.18 -56.32
N ALA A 251 -36.86 -6.50 -56.11
CA ALA A 251 -36.52 -7.52 -57.09
C ALA A 251 -37.41 -8.75 -56.86
N LEU A 252 -37.99 -9.33 -57.91
CA LEU A 252 -38.83 -10.52 -57.83
C LEU A 252 -38.54 -11.45 -58.99
N ARG A 253 -37.41 -12.14 -58.91
CA ARG A 253 -37.06 -13.18 -59.89
C ARG A 253 -37.77 -14.45 -59.49
N ALA A 254 -38.87 -14.74 -60.16
CA ALA A 254 -39.72 -15.89 -59.87
C ALA A 254 -40.17 -16.56 -61.16
N GLY A 255 -40.33 -17.87 -61.13
CA GLY A 255 -40.98 -18.65 -62.17
C GLY A 255 -41.81 -19.75 -61.54
N GLY A 256 -42.80 -20.26 -62.25
CA GLY A 256 -43.68 -21.24 -61.66
C GLY A 256 -44.81 -21.71 -62.54
N GLU A 257 -45.49 -22.74 -62.06
CA GLU A 257 -46.64 -23.36 -62.71
C GLU A 257 -47.84 -23.28 -61.79
N PHE A 258 -48.98 -22.88 -62.34
CA PHE A 258 -50.24 -22.71 -61.63
C PHE A 258 -51.30 -23.52 -62.33
N TRP A 259 -52.00 -24.37 -61.57
CA TRP A 259 -53.17 -25.10 -62.04
C TRP A 259 -54.36 -24.73 -61.16
N VAL A 260 -55.50 -24.51 -61.79
CA VAL A 260 -56.74 -24.14 -61.11
C VAL A 260 -57.92 -24.89 -61.72
N GLY A 261 -58.79 -25.42 -60.88
CA GLY A 261 -60.03 -26.09 -61.29
C GLY A 261 -61.22 -25.51 -60.54
N VAL A 262 -62.12 -24.86 -61.27
CA VAL A 262 -63.35 -24.25 -60.75
C VAL A 262 -64.57 -25.04 -61.25
N ARG A 263 -65.53 -25.33 -60.37
CA ARG A 263 -66.83 -25.94 -60.74
C ARG A 263 -67.94 -25.29 -59.94
N LYS A 264 -69.10 -25.01 -60.57
CA LYS A 264 -70.26 -24.34 -59.94
C LYS A 264 -69.88 -23.00 -59.29
N GLY A 265 -69.00 -22.23 -59.93
CA GLY A 265 -68.49 -20.97 -59.39
C GLY A 265 -67.62 -21.09 -58.13
N GLN A 266 -67.23 -22.30 -57.73
CA GLN A 266 -66.40 -22.53 -56.54
C GLN A 266 -65.09 -23.23 -56.90
N LEU A 267 -64.01 -22.83 -56.23
CA LEU A 267 -62.69 -23.43 -56.39
C LEU A 267 -62.68 -24.86 -55.84
N GLN A 268 -62.31 -25.84 -56.66
CA GLN A 268 -62.28 -27.25 -56.27
C GLN A 268 -60.88 -27.71 -55.92
N HIS A 269 -59.92 -27.35 -56.77
CA HIS A 269 -58.50 -27.58 -56.52
C HIS A 269 -57.67 -26.44 -57.11
N ALA A 270 -56.55 -26.14 -56.46
CA ALA A 270 -55.50 -25.29 -57.00
C ALA A 270 -54.14 -25.88 -56.61
N SER A 271 -53.20 -25.93 -57.54
CA SER A 271 -51.82 -26.28 -57.23
C SER A 271 -50.89 -25.20 -57.77
N VAL A 272 -49.87 -24.88 -56.98
CA VAL A 272 -48.87 -23.87 -57.30
C VAL A 272 -47.50 -24.47 -57.06
N ARG A 273 -46.62 -24.37 -58.05
CA ARG A 273 -45.19 -24.62 -57.93
C ARG A 273 -44.46 -23.36 -58.30
N LEU A 274 -43.82 -22.73 -57.34
CA LEU A 274 -43.11 -21.47 -57.51
C LEU A 274 -41.66 -21.63 -57.06
N ASN A 275 -40.75 -21.17 -57.90
CA ASN A 275 -39.34 -21.07 -57.61
C ASN A 275 -38.91 -19.62 -57.84
N ALA A 276 -38.47 -18.95 -56.78
CA ALA A 276 -37.92 -17.62 -56.81
C ALA A 276 -36.46 -17.63 -56.32
N PRO A 277 -35.47 -17.66 -57.25
CA PRO A 277 -34.05 -17.65 -56.90
C PRO A 277 -33.62 -16.41 -56.10
N HIS A 278 -34.29 -15.28 -56.33
CA HIS A 278 -34.01 -14.05 -55.61
C HIS A 278 -35.26 -13.18 -55.48
N LEU A 279 -35.65 -12.92 -54.24
CA LEU A 279 -36.75 -12.03 -53.88
C LEU A 279 -36.24 -11.01 -52.88
N ARG A 280 -36.45 -9.72 -53.16
CA ARG A 280 -36.11 -8.63 -52.25
C ARG A 280 -37.29 -7.69 -52.09
N GLY A 281 -37.75 -7.52 -50.86
CA GLY A 281 -38.91 -6.68 -50.59
C GLY A 281 -39.03 -6.20 -49.16
N ALA A 282 -39.92 -5.25 -48.96
CA ALA A 282 -40.24 -4.65 -47.67
C ALA A 282 -41.75 -4.38 -47.56
N TYR A 283 -42.25 -4.31 -46.33
CA TYR A 283 -43.55 -3.73 -46.03
C TYR A 283 -43.41 -2.24 -45.73
N SER A 284 -44.13 -1.37 -46.45
CA SER A 284 -44.14 0.08 -46.24
C SER A 284 -42.72 0.71 -46.25
N SER A 285 -42.38 1.56 -45.27
CA SER A 285 -41.08 2.23 -45.13
C SER A 285 -40.00 1.37 -44.43
N ARG A 286 -40.26 0.07 -44.19
CA ARG A 286 -39.33 -0.81 -43.47
C ARG A 286 -38.12 -1.18 -44.33
N LYS A 287 -37.06 -1.66 -43.68
CA LYS A 287 -35.85 -2.12 -44.38
C LYS A 287 -36.17 -3.38 -45.19
N PRO A 288 -35.77 -3.43 -46.48
CA PRO A 288 -36.00 -4.60 -47.30
C PRO A 288 -35.18 -5.79 -46.82
N VAL A 289 -35.78 -6.98 -46.92
CA VAL A 289 -35.12 -8.27 -46.68
C VAL A 289 -34.96 -9.00 -48.02
N SER A 290 -33.84 -9.72 -48.15
CA SER A 290 -33.58 -10.61 -49.28
C SER A 290 -33.86 -12.06 -48.89
N LEU A 291 -34.52 -12.77 -49.78
CA LEU A 291 -34.88 -14.17 -49.68
C LEU A 291 -34.36 -14.85 -50.95
N ASP A 292 -33.42 -15.78 -50.78
CA ASP A 292 -32.80 -16.50 -51.88
C ASP A 292 -33.36 -17.92 -51.97
N ASP A 293 -33.38 -18.51 -53.15
CA ASP A 293 -33.81 -19.90 -53.40
C ASP A 293 -35.16 -20.28 -52.73
N LEU A 294 -36.16 -19.39 -52.84
CA LEU A 294 -37.51 -19.67 -52.37
C LEU A 294 -38.16 -20.71 -53.28
N ALA A 295 -38.38 -21.90 -52.73
CA ALA A 295 -39.17 -22.96 -53.35
C ALA A 295 -40.49 -23.11 -52.58
N LEU A 296 -41.61 -23.00 -53.31
CA LEU A 296 -42.96 -23.15 -52.78
C LEU A 296 -43.71 -24.19 -53.62
N SER A 297 -44.14 -25.28 -52.98
CA SER A 297 -45.10 -26.24 -53.54
C SER A 297 -46.35 -26.23 -52.68
N ALA A 298 -47.43 -25.69 -53.22
CA ALA A 298 -48.72 -25.57 -52.52
C ALA A 298 -49.81 -26.32 -53.27
N TRP A 299 -50.66 -27.01 -52.52
CA TRP A 299 -51.86 -27.66 -53.04
C TRP A 299 -53.05 -27.34 -52.15
N LEU A 300 -54.10 -26.81 -52.76
CA LEU A 300 -55.38 -26.52 -52.14
C LEU A 300 -56.41 -27.47 -52.74
N GLN A 301 -57.14 -28.18 -51.89
CA GLN A 301 -58.27 -29.01 -52.31
C GLN A 301 -59.47 -28.71 -51.42
N ARG A 302 -60.65 -28.72 -52.02
CA ARG A 302 -61.91 -28.68 -51.29
C ARG A 302 -62.42 -30.10 -51.01
N GLY A 303 -62.71 -30.37 -49.75
CA GLY A 303 -63.38 -31.59 -49.27
C GLY A 303 -64.87 -31.35 -48.95
N GLU A 304 -65.51 -32.34 -48.32
CA GLU A 304 -66.90 -32.23 -47.85
C GLU A 304 -67.04 -31.21 -46.71
N ASP A 305 -66.04 -31.17 -45.82
CA ASP A 305 -66.05 -30.39 -44.58
C ASP A 305 -65.33 -29.03 -44.67
N GLY A 306 -64.85 -28.62 -45.86
CA GLY A 306 -64.16 -27.34 -46.05
C GLY A 306 -62.94 -27.43 -46.98
N TYR A 307 -61.94 -26.57 -46.76
CA TYR A 307 -60.73 -26.48 -47.58
C TYR A 307 -59.52 -27.05 -46.86
N GLN A 308 -58.66 -27.77 -47.59
CA GLN A 308 -57.37 -28.24 -47.12
C GLN A 308 -56.28 -27.64 -47.99
N LEU A 309 -55.41 -26.85 -47.36
CA LEU A 309 -54.19 -26.30 -47.93
C LEU A 309 -52.99 -27.08 -47.39
N VAL A 310 -52.17 -27.62 -48.27
CA VAL A 310 -50.91 -28.28 -47.95
C VAL A 310 -49.79 -27.53 -48.65
N LEU A 311 -48.87 -26.99 -47.86
CA LEU A 311 -47.59 -26.47 -48.30
C LEU A 311 -46.57 -27.59 -48.12
N ASP A 312 -46.40 -28.39 -49.18
CA ASP A 312 -45.56 -29.59 -49.19
C ASP A 312 -44.08 -29.25 -49.12
N SER A 313 -43.67 -28.10 -49.65
CA SER A 313 -42.31 -27.59 -49.47
C SER A 313 -42.36 -26.07 -49.46
N LEU A 314 -42.11 -25.45 -48.32
CA LEU A 314 -41.81 -24.03 -48.23
C LEU A 314 -40.39 -23.89 -47.69
N ALA A 315 -39.46 -23.60 -48.58
CA ALA A 315 -38.06 -23.54 -48.20
C ALA A 315 -37.36 -22.37 -48.87
N ALA A 316 -36.62 -21.60 -48.08
CA ALA A 316 -35.95 -20.39 -48.52
C ALA A 316 -34.63 -20.19 -47.77
N SER A 317 -33.67 -19.52 -48.39
CA SER A 317 -32.42 -19.14 -47.78
C SER A 317 -32.54 -17.69 -47.28
N ILE A 318 -32.50 -17.51 -45.96
CA ILE A 318 -32.63 -16.20 -45.31
C ILE A 318 -31.24 -15.83 -44.76
N GLY A 319 -30.53 -14.95 -45.46
CA GLY A 319 -29.14 -14.64 -45.16
C GLY A 319 -28.22 -15.84 -45.41
N LYS A 320 -27.66 -16.45 -44.36
CA LYS A 320 -26.78 -17.63 -44.46
C LYS A 320 -27.45 -18.94 -44.04
N GLN A 321 -28.68 -18.88 -43.54
CA GLN A 321 -29.39 -20.04 -42.99
C GLN A 321 -30.45 -20.50 -43.98
N ARG A 322 -30.52 -21.82 -44.19
CA ARG A 322 -31.60 -22.45 -44.94
C ARG A 322 -32.77 -22.66 -43.98
N TRP A 323 -33.94 -22.17 -44.35
CA TRP A 323 -35.19 -22.34 -43.62
C TRP A 323 -36.12 -23.21 -44.44
N GLU A 324 -36.71 -24.22 -43.82
CA GLU A 324 -37.68 -25.12 -44.44
C GLU A 324 -38.81 -25.43 -43.45
N THR A 325 -40.03 -25.58 -43.97
CA THR A 325 -41.19 -25.96 -43.17
C THR A 325 -42.23 -26.65 -44.04
N HIS A 326 -42.93 -27.61 -43.45
CA HIS A 326 -44.11 -28.24 -44.04
C HIS A 326 -45.33 -27.78 -43.27
N LEU A 327 -46.26 -27.11 -43.96
CA LEU A 327 -47.45 -26.52 -43.32
C LEU A 327 -48.72 -27.13 -43.90
N GLN A 328 -49.62 -27.55 -43.03
CA GLN A 328 -50.96 -27.97 -43.39
C GLN A 328 -51.97 -27.06 -42.70
N ALA A 329 -52.86 -26.44 -43.47
CA ALA A 329 -54.00 -25.70 -42.94
C ALA A 329 -55.30 -26.38 -43.39
N ARG A 330 -56.16 -26.76 -42.44
CA ARG A 330 -57.48 -27.32 -42.70
C ARG A 330 -58.53 -26.36 -42.15
N GLN A 331 -59.36 -25.85 -43.03
CA GLN A 331 -60.57 -25.11 -42.67
C GLN A 331 -61.72 -26.10 -42.51
N HIS A 332 -62.33 -26.10 -41.34
CA HIS A 332 -63.59 -26.77 -41.09
C HIS A 332 -64.73 -25.76 -41.25
N SER A 333 -65.53 -25.95 -42.30
CA SER A 333 -66.69 -25.12 -42.62
C SER A 333 -67.93 -25.74 -42.00
N ALA A 334 -68.39 -25.20 -40.88
CA ALA A 334 -69.63 -25.62 -40.24
C ALA A 334 -70.87 -24.92 -40.84
N SER A 335 -72.08 -25.44 -40.56
CA SER A 335 -73.36 -24.83 -40.93
C SER A 335 -73.58 -23.46 -40.28
N THR A 336 -72.89 -23.21 -39.16
CA THR A 336 -73.03 -22.01 -38.33
C THR A 336 -71.69 -21.25 -38.31
N PRO A 337 -71.68 -19.92 -38.57
CA PRO A 337 -70.44 -19.13 -38.63
C PRO A 337 -69.56 -19.19 -37.37
N LEU A 338 -70.14 -19.42 -36.18
CA LEU A 338 -69.41 -19.53 -34.90
C LEU A 338 -68.56 -20.80 -34.77
N GLU A 339 -68.87 -21.85 -35.53
CA GLU A 339 -68.19 -23.15 -35.47
C GLU A 339 -67.09 -23.28 -36.54
N GLU A 340 -66.87 -22.22 -37.32
CA GLU A 340 -65.76 -22.16 -38.28
C GLU A 340 -64.43 -22.23 -37.53
N SER A 341 -63.63 -23.23 -37.85
CA SER A 341 -62.31 -23.42 -37.25
C SER A 341 -61.24 -23.67 -38.31
N TRP A 342 -60.05 -23.17 -38.03
CA TRP A 342 -58.86 -23.34 -38.84
C TRP A 342 -57.83 -24.08 -38.02
N GLN A 343 -57.48 -25.28 -38.46
CA GLN A 343 -56.39 -26.05 -37.87
C GLN A 343 -55.15 -25.85 -38.73
N VAL A 344 -54.14 -25.17 -38.19
CA VAL A 344 -52.84 -25.00 -38.83
C VAL A 344 -51.84 -25.88 -38.11
N GLN A 345 -51.14 -26.72 -38.86
CA GLN A 345 -50.10 -27.61 -38.35
C GLN A 345 -48.81 -27.34 -39.10
N ALA A 346 -47.70 -27.27 -38.37
CA ALA A 346 -46.36 -27.26 -38.93
C ALA A 346 -45.50 -28.31 -38.22
N ASP A 347 -44.70 -29.04 -38.99
CA ASP A 347 -43.82 -30.08 -38.47
C ASP A 347 -42.68 -29.47 -37.65
N THR A 348 -41.99 -28.50 -38.25
CA THR A 348 -40.85 -27.79 -37.68
C THR A 348 -40.92 -26.32 -38.08
N LEU A 349 -40.55 -25.43 -37.15
CA LEU A 349 -40.48 -23.99 -37.35
C LEU A 349 -39.25 -23.45 -36.64
N ASP A 350 -38.14 -23.27 -37.37
CA ASP A 350 -36.97 -22.56 -36.85
C ASP A 350 -37.29 -21.06 -36.73
N LEU A 351 -37.21 -20.54 -35.51
CA LEU A 351 -37.56 -19.17 -35.16
C LEU A 351 -36.41 -18.20 -35.48
N THR A 352 -35.18 -18.69 -35.51
CA THR A 352 -33.96 -17.88 -35.65
C THR A 352 -33.90 -17.10 -36.98
N PRO A 353 -34.13 -17.72 -38.15
CA PRO A 353 -34.10 -17.01 -39.42
C PRO A 353 -35.40 -16.22 -39.71
N LEU A 354 -36.47 -16.42 -38.91
CA LEU A 354 -37.77 -15.79 -39.13
C LEU A 354 -37.86 -14.36 -38.60
N THR A 355 -37.11 -13.99 -37.55
CA THR A 355 -37.12 -12.63 -37.00
C THR A 355 -36.90 -11.53 -38.05
N PRO A 356 -35.86 -11.58 -38.91
CA PRO A 356 -35.67 -10.55 -39.94
C PRO A 356 -36.82 -10.53 -40.98
N LEU A 357 -37.45 -11.66 -41.27
CA LEU A 357 -38.62 -11.70 -42.15
C LEU A 357 -39.84 -11.05 -41.50
N ILE A 358 -40.12 -11.38 -40.24
CA ILE A 358 -41.22 -10.76 -39.48
C ILE A 358 -41.02 -9.25 -39.43
N ASN A 359 -39.80 -8.79 -39.17
CA ASN A 359 -39.51 -7.37 -39.10
C ASN A 359 -39.72 -6.64 -40.42
N ALA A 360 -39.23 -7.21 -41.52
CA ALA A 360 -39.29 -6.56 -42.83
C ALA A 360 -40.67 -6.68 -43.49
N LEU A 361 -41.38 -7.78 -43.28
CA LEU A 361 -42.53 -8.20 -44.09
C LEU A 361 -43.84 -8.35 -43.29
N ALA A 362 -43.83 -8.68 -41.99
CA ALA A 362 -45.09 -8.94 -41.27
C ALA A 362 -45.88 -7.66 -40.94
N PRO A 363 -47.20 -7.61 -41.22
CA PRO A 363 -48.05 -6.45 -40.94
C PRO A 363 -48.45 -6.36 -39.45
N LEU A 364 -47.47 -6.26 -38.55
CA LEU A 364 -47.67 -6.16 -37.09
C LEU A 364 -47.64 -4.70 -36.59
N PRO A 365 -48.41 -4.36 -35.53
CA PRO A 365 -48.33 -3.06 -34.84
C PRO A 365 -46.96 -2.79 -34.22
N ASP A 366 -46.58 -1.52 -34.09
CA ASP A 366 -45.26 -1.09 -33.61
C ASP A 366 -44.90 -1.60 -32.20
N ASN A 367 -45.88 -1.70 -31.29
CA ASN A 367 -45.65 -2.19 -29.93
C ASN A 367 -45.29 -3.69 -29.89
N LEU A 368 -45.94 -4.51 -30.73
CA LEU A 368 -45.62 -5.94 -30.86
C LEU A 368 -44.28 -6.15 -31.56
N MET A 369 -43.97 -5.28 -32.52
CA MET A 369 -42.68 -5.24 -33.20
C MET A 369 -41.54 -4.96 -32.22
N ALA A 370 -41.68 -3.97 -31.33
CA ALA A 370 -40.69 -3.67 -30.30
C ALA A 370 -40.41 -4.86 -29.37
N VAL A 371 -41.46 -5.64 -29.05
CA VAL A 371 -41.35 -6.86 -28.23
C VAL A 371 -40.58 -7.96 -28.98
N VAL A 372 -40.92 -8.23 -30.25
CA VAL A 372 -40.24 -9.24 -31.07
C VAL A 372 -38.75 -8.88 -31.28
N ASP A 373 -38.46 -7.61 -31.55
CA ASP A 373 -37.09 -7.08 -31.69
C ASP A 373 -36.30 -7.14 -30.38
N GLY A 374 -36.97 -6.90 -29.25
CA GLY A 374 -36.37 -6.97 -27.93
C GLY A 374 -36.04 -8.41 -27.51
N LEU A 375 -36.99 -9.33 -27.68
CA LEU A 375 -36.87 -10.73 -27.25
C LEU A 375 -35.89 -11.52 -28.12
N LYS A 376 -35.72 -11.20 -29.41
CA LYS A 376 -34.83 -11.93 -30.35
C LYS A 376 -34.90 -13.45 -30.19
N VAL A 377 -36.08 -14.01 -30.41
CA VAL A 377 -36.35 -15.42 -30.16
C VAL A 377 -35.50 -16.31 -31.08
N THR A 378 -34.91 -17.35 -30.51
CA THR A 378 -34.05 -18.35 -31.18
C THR A 378 -34.54 -19.75 -30.88
N GLY A 379 -34.05 -20.75 -31.62
CA GLY A 379 -34.41 -22.16 -31.46
C GLY A 379 -35.53 -22.59 -32.41
N ALA A 380 -36.07 -23.79 -32.20
CA ALA A 380 -37.07 -24.38 -33.08
C ALA A 380 -38.33 -24.81 -32.31
N LEU A 381 -39.46 -24.76 -33.00
CA LEU A 381 -40.71 -25.36 -32.55
C LEU A 381 -41.00 -26.61 -33.39
N HIS A 382 -41.33 -27.71 -32.74
CA HIS A 382 -41.75 -28.95 -33.41
C HIS A 382 -43.21 -29.25 -33.11
N ASN A 383 -43.90 -29.95 -34.02
CA ASN A 383 -45.30 -30.35 -33.89
C ASN A 383 -46.21 -29.16 -33.53
N VAL A 384 -46.03 -28.03 -34.20
CA VAL A 384 -46.82 -26.82 -33.97
C VAL A 384 -48.24 -27.08 -34.42
N LYS A 385 -49.20 -26.89 -33.51
CA LYS A 385 -50.63 -26.98 -33.79
C LYS A 385 -51.30 -25.69 -33.32
N LEU A 386 -52.00 -25.03 -34.22
CA LEU A 386 -52.80 -23.84 -33.96
C LEU A 386 -54.25 -24.13 -34.35
N ASP A 387 -55.17 -24.09 -33.40
CA ASP A 387 -56.61 -24.18 -33.64
C ASP A 387 -57.20 -22.76 -33.50
N ILE A 388 -57.52 -22.12 -34.63
CA ILE A 388 -58.01 -20.74 -34.70
C ILE A 388 -59.52 -20.75 -34.92
N ARG A 389 -60.27 -20.07 -34.04
CA ARG A 389 -61.72 -19.86 -34.12
C ARG A 389 -61.99 -18.37 -34.30
N PRO A 390 -61.96 -17.84 -35.53
CA PRO A 390 -61.94 -16.40 -35.77
C PRO A 390 -63.17 -15.66 -35.24
N LYS A 391 -64.33 -16.34 -35.20
CA LYS A 391 -65.62 -15.80 -34.73
C LYS A 391 -65.97 -16.15 -33.28
N ALA A 392 -65.12 -16.87 -32.55
CA ALA A 392 -65.29 -17.06 -31.11
C ALA A 392 -64.98 -15.76 -30.36
N GLU A 393 -65.55 -15.59 -29.17
CA GLU A 393 -65.24 -14.48 -28.26
C GLU A 393 -64.35 -14.98 -27.11
N GLY A 394 -63.53 -14.08 -26.55
CA GLY A 394 -62.61 -14.41 -25.45
C GLY A 394 -61.39 -15.21 -25.88
N ASP A 395 -60.85 -15.98 -24.93
CA ASP A 395 -59.50 -16.53 -25.04
C ASP A 395 -59.39 -17.76 -25.95
N GLN A 396 -60.50 -18.47 -26.15
CA GLN A 396 -60.59 -19.70 -26.95
C GLN A 396 -60.52 -19.47 -28.47
N ARG A 397 -60.32 -18.22 -28.89
CA ARG A 397 -60.14 -17.83 -30.30
C ARG A 397 -58.88 -18.41 -30.92
N LEU A 398 -57.88 -18.70 -30.10
CA LEU A 398 -56.65 -19.36 -30.52
C LEU A 398 -56.27 -20.37 -29.44
N GLN A 399 -56.12 -21.62 -29.83
CA GLN A 399 -55.45 -22.64 -29.02
C GLN A 399 -54.16 -23.03 -29.71
N PHE A 400 -53.09 -23.19 -28.95
CA PHE A 400 -51.79 -23.58 -29.47
C PHE A 400 -51.20 -24.72 -28.67
N ALA A 401 -50.41 -25.56 -29.35
CA ALA A 401 -49.53 -26.54 -28.75
C ALA A 401 -48.27 -26.69 -29.60
N ALA A 402 -47.10 -26.82 -28.97
CA ALA A 402 -45.83 -27.06 -29.64
C ALA A 402 -44.81 -27.71 -28.69
N ASN A 403 -43.84 -28.41 -29.26
CA ASN A 403 -42.64 -28.84 -28.56
C ASN A 403 -41.55 -27.78 -28.78
N LEU A 404 -40.95 -27.32 -27.70
CA LEU A 404 -39.84 -26.38 -27.72
C LEU A 404 -38.53 -27.16 -27.84
N ASP A 405 -37.65 -26.75 -28.75
CA ASP A 405 -36.30 -27.27 -28.89
C ASP A 405 -35.29 -26.13 -28.82
N ARG A 406 -34.57 -26.08 -27.70
CA ARG A 406 -33.52 -25.09 -27.42
C ARG A 406 -33.95 -23.65 -27.63
N VAL A 407 -35.20 -23.34 -27.30
CA VAL A 407 -35.76 -21.99 -27.47
C VAL A 407 -35.07 -21.01 -26.53
N GLY A 408 -34.73 -19.84 -27.04
CA GLY A 408 -34.08 -18.79 -26.26
C GLY A 408 -34.64 -17.42 -26.57
N PHE A 409 -34.73 -16.56 -25.56
CA PHE A 409 -35.15 -15.16 -25.69
C PHE A 409 -34.36 -14.27 -24.73
N ASN A 410 -34.13 -13.03 -25.14
CA ASN A 410 -33.44 -12.00 -24.38
C ASN A 410 -34.35 -11.33 -23.36
N ALA A 411 -33.75 -10.71 -22.35
CA ALA A 411 -34.46 -9.90 -21.37
C ALA A 411 -35.08 -8.66 -22.04
N TYR A 412 -36.32 -8.33 -21.67
CA TYR A 412 -37.05 -7.18 -22.21
C TYR A 412 -37.92 -6.56 -21.11
N HIS A 413 -37.71 -5.27 -20.80
CA HIS A 413 -38.48 -4.51 -19.79
C HIS A 413 -38.72 -5.24 -18.45
N GLY A 414 -37.68 -5.83 -17.87
CA GLY A 414 -37.76 -6.52 -16.58
C GLY A 414 -38.16 -8.00 -16.66
N ALA A 415 -38.57 -8.51 -17.82
CA ALA A 415 -38.71 -9.95 -18.03
C ALA A 415 -37.32 -10.62 -18.12
N PRO A 416 -37.15 -11.84 -17.56
CA PRO A 416 -35.88 -12.57 -17.62
C PRO A 416 -35.50 -12.92 -19.05
N ALA A 417 -34.21 -13.10 -19.32
CA ALA A 417 -33.76 -13.86 -20.48
C ALA A 417 -33.75 -15.35 -20.12
N ALA A 418 -34.13 -16.20 -21.06
CA ALA A 418 -33.95 -17.64 -20.93
C ALA A 418 -33.28 -18.20 -22.18
N GLY A 419 -32.43 -19.19 -22.01
CA GLY A 419 -31.75 -19.87 -23.11
C GLY A 419 -31.85 -21.36 -22.97
N ASN A 420 -31.85 -22.03 -24.13
CA ASN A 420 -31.87 -23.48 -24.22
C ASN A 420 -33.11 -24.09 -23.53
N VAL A 421 -34.29 -23.50 -23.72
CA VAL A 421 -35.55 -24.00 -23.18
C VAL A 421 -36.10 -25.09 -24.09
N SER A 422 -36.18 -26.31 -23.58
CA SER A 422 -36.76 -27.47 -24.27
C SER A 422 -37.90 -28.04 -23.45
N GLY A 423 -38.92 -28.58 -24.12
CA GLY A 423 -40.11 -29.10 -23.45
C GLY A 423 -41.37 -29.01 -24.30
N SER A 424 -42.53 -28.88 -23.67
CA SER A 424 -43.82 -28.71 -24.35
C SER A 424 -44.56 -27.50 -23.84
N ILE A 425 -45.12 -26.71 -24.76
CA ILE A 425 -45.96 -25.55 -24.48
C ILE A 425 -47.36 -25.79 -25.03
N SER A 426 -48.41 -25.45 -24.28
CA SER A 426 -49.80 -25.51 -24.74
C SER A 426 -50.68 -24.51 -24.00
N GLY A 427 -51.67 -23.94 -24.68
CA GLY A 427 -52.57 -22.97 -24.06
C GLY A 427 -53.53 -22.32 -25.05
N ASP A 428 -54.19 -21.26 -24.58
CA ASP A 428 -54.98 -20.32 -25.36
C ASP A 428 -54.55 -18.87 -25.09
N LEU A 429 -55.33 -17.87 -25.53
CA LEU A 429 -54.94 -16.47 -25.35
C LEU A 429 -54.93 -16.01 -23.88
N GLY A 430 -55.60 -16.74 -22.99
CA GLY A 430 -55.81 -16.35 -21.60
C GLY A 430 -55.13 -17.25 -20.59
N HIS A 431 -54.80 -18.51 -20.92
CA HIS A 431 -54.04 -19.38 -20.02
C HIS A 431 -53.15 -20.36 -20.79
N GLY A 432 -52.09 -20.83 -20.15
CA GLY A 432 -51.25 -21.87 -20.74
C GLY A 432 -50.33 -22.54 -19.75
N GLU A 433 -49.71 -23.60 -20.24
CA GLU A 433 -48.82 -24.48 -19.51
C GLU A 433 -47.54 -24.70 -20.33
N LEU A 434 -46.40 -24.60 -19.64
CA LEU A 434 -45.07 -24.92 -20.15
C LEU A 434 -44.45 -25.98 -19.23
N ARG A 435 -44.23 -27.17 -19.79
CA ARG A 435 -43.46 -28.24 -19.15
C ARG A 435 -42.05 -28.18 -19.68
N LEU A 436 -41.12 -27.83 -18.80
CA LEU A 436 -39.71 -27.66 -19.12
C LEU A 436 -38.95 -28.91 -18.69
N ASP A 437 -38.22 -29.51 -19.62
CA ASP A 437 -37.21 -30.56 -19.37
C ASP A 437 -36.05 -30.26 -20.30
N THR A 438 -35.03 -29.60 -19.76
CA THR A 438 -33.93 -29.12 -20.57
C THR A 438 -32.59 -29.29 -19.89
N ASP A 439 -31.59 -29.61 -20.71
CA ASP A 439 -30.20 -29.64 -20.33
C ASP A 439 -29.54 -28.30 -20.68
N ALA A 440 -28.49 -27.91 -19.96
CA ALA A 440 -27.78 -26.64 -20.15
C ALA A 440 -28.71 -25.41 -20.13
N PHE A 441 -29.65 -25.36 -19.19
CA PHE A 441 -30.58 -24.25 -19.02
C PHE A 441 -29.83 -22.97 -18.66
N MET A 442 -30.19 -21.86 -19.33
CA MET A 442 -29.71 -20.53 -19.01
C MET A 442 -30.87 -19.65 -18.56
N LEU A 443 -30.71 -18.95 -17.44
CA LEU A 443 -31.64 -17.94 -16.95
C LEU A 443 -30.86 -16.66 -16.62
N HIS A 444 -31.30 -15.51 -17.12
CA HIS A 444 -30.68 -14.23 -16.81
C HIS A 444 -31.72 -13.23 -16.29
N LEU A 445 -31.56 -12.81 -15.05
CA LEU A 445 -32.45 -11.88 -14.36
C LEU A 445 -31.84 -10.46 -14.36
N TYR A 446 -31.74 -9.84 -15.54
CA TYR A 446 -31.21 -8.48 -15.70
C TYR A 446 -32.26 -7.41 -15.33
N PRO A 447 -31.92 -6.33 -14.60
CA PRO A 447 -30.59 -5.93 -14.12
C PRO A 447 -30.24 -6.41 -12.71
N ILE A 448 -31.06 -7.26 -12.07
CA ILE A 448 -30.85 -7.70 -10.68
C ILE A 448 -29.52 -8.45 -10.52
N PHE A 449 -29.16 -9.28 -11.50
CA PHE A 449 -27.91 -10.02 -11.55
C PHE A 449 -27.11 -9.70 -12.82
N ALA A 450 -25.83 -9.34 -12.63
CA ALA A 450 -24.91 -8.99 -13.71
C ALA A 450 -24.74 -10.12 -14.75
N LYS A 451 -24.67 -11.37 -14.26
CA LYS A 451 -24.30 -12.55 -15.05
C LYS A 451 -25.47 -13.53 -15.22
N PRO A 452 -25.58 -14.20 -16.37
CA PRO A 452 -26.55 -15.27 -16.56
C PRO A 452 -26.23 -16.47 -15.65
N TRP A 453 -27.27 -17.12 -15.16
CA TRP A 453 -27.20 -18.37 -14.42
C TRP A 453 -27.27 -19.54 -15.38
N HIS A 454 -26.22 -20.36 -15.36
CA HIS A 454 -26.16 -21.60 -16.10
C HIS A 454 -26.41 -22.78 -15.16
N TYR A 455 -27.22 -23.72 -15.62
CA TYR A 455 -27.60 -24.92 -14.91
C TYR A 455 -27.45 -26.13 -15.82
N GLN A 456 -27.03 -27.25 -15.26
CA GLN A 456 -26.81 -28.49 -16.02
C GLN A 456 -28.13 -29.08 -16.48
N LYS A 457 -29.15 -29.05 -15.62
CA LYS A 457 -30.51 -29.54 -15.90
C LYS A 457 -31.55 -28.70 -15.20
N ALA A 458 -32.68 -28.45 -15.87
CA ALA A 458 -33.84 -27.81 -15.28
C ALA A 458 -35.12 -28.58 -15.64
N ASN A 459 -35.97 -28.77 -14.63
CA ASN A 459 -37.30 -29.37 -14.76
C ASN A 459 -38.32 -28.45 -14.09
N ALA A 460 -39.30 -27.97 -14.83
CA ALA A 460 -40.29 -27.03 -14.31
C ALA A 460 -41.68 -27.29 -14.90
N LEU A 461 -42.71 -27.04 -14.10
CA LEU A 461 -44.06 -26.81 -14.61
C LEU A 461 -44.37 -25.34 -14.40
N LEU A 462 -44.65 -24.61 -15.48
CA LEU A 462 -45.02 -23.20 -15.47
C LEU A 462 -46.43 -23.07 -16.01
N THR A 463 -47.32 -22.44 -15.27
CA THR A 463 -48.68 -22.13 -15.71
C THR A 463 -48.88 -20.63 -15.65
N TRP A 464 -49.43 -20.02 -16.70
CA TRP A 464 -49.79 -18.61 -16.69
C TRP A 464 -51.27 -18.40 -16.96
N ARG A 465 -51.77 -17.27 -16.47
CA ARG A 465 -53.10 -16.74 -16.77
C ARG A 465 -52.99 -15.25 -17.07
N LEU A 466 -53.61 -14.81 -18.16
CA LEU A 466 -53.71 -13.44 -18.63
C LEU A 466 -55.20 -13.12 -18.74
N ASP A 467 -55.70 -12.28 -17.85
CA ASP A 467 -57.10 -11.83 -17.83
C ASP A 467 -57.17 -10.30 -17.79
N GLN A 468 -58.36 -9.73 -17.61
CA GLN A 468 -58.53 -8.28 -17.53
C GLN A 468 -57.92 -7.66 -16.27
N GLU A 469 -57.72 -8.45 -15.20
CA GLU A 469 -57.14 -7.97 -13.95
C GLU A 469 -55.61 -7.92 -14.01
N GLY A 470 -54.99 -8.87 -14.71
CA GLY A 470 -53.55 -8.91 -14.88
C GLY A 470 -52.97 -10.21 -15.43
N PHE A 471 -51.65 -10.34 -15.29
CA PHE A 471 -50.88 -11.52 -15.63
C PHE A 471 -50.44 -12.26 -14.35
N THR A 472 -50.83 -13.52 -14.21
CA THR A 472 -50.39 -14.39 -13.12
C THR A 472 -49.53 -15.53 -13.69
N LEU A 473 -48.31 -15.70 -13.19
CA LEU A 473 -47.40 -16.80 -13.52
C LEU A 473 -47.11 -17.62 -12.26
N ILE A 474 -47.29 -18.93 -12.35
CA ILE A 474 -47.11 -19.86 -11.23
C ILE A 474 -46.18 -20.98 -11.67
N ALA A 475 -45.16 -21.26 -10.88
CA ALA A 475 -44.43 -22.51 -10.93
C ALA A 475 -44.65 -23.24 -9.60
N PRO A 476 -45.58 -24.20 -9.51
CA PRO A 476 -45.82 -24.94 -8.27
C PRO A 476 -44.62 -25.80 -7.88
N TYR A 477 -43.77 -26.13 -8.86
CA TYR A 477 -42.57 -26.90 -8.64
C TYR A 477 -41.52 -26.70 -9.74
N LEU A 478 -40.31 -26.38 -9.33
CA LEU A 478 -39.11 -26.21 -10.14
C LEU A 478 -37.97 -27.00 -9.50
N LYS A 479 -37.25 -27.80 -10.29
CA LYS A 479 -36.00 -28.47 -9.92
C LYS A 479 -34.90 -28.03 -10.86
N VAL A 480 -33.76 -27.66 -10.31
CA VAL A 480 -32.60 -27.24 -11.07
C VAL A 480 -31.35 -27.88 -10.48
N LEU A 481 -30.51 -28.44 -11.34
CA LEU A 481 -29.21 -28.99 -10.98
C LEU A 481 -28.12 -28.05 -11.48
N GLY A 482 -27.40 -27.42 -10.56
CA GLY A 482 -26.24 -26.59 -10.86
C GLY A 482 -24.93 -27.23 -10.41
N GLU A 483 -23.82 -26.59 -10.72
CA GLU A 483 -22.52 -26.98 -10.15
C GLU A 483 -22.47 -26.68 -8.65
N GLU A 484 -23.22 -25.66 -8.23
CA GLU A 484 -23.40 -25.23 -6.86
C GLU A 484 -24.23 -26.18 -5.98
N GLY A 485 -24.96 -27.15 -6.56
CA GLY A 485 -25.81 -28.07 -5.80
C GLY A 485 -27.19 -28.32 -6.41
N LYS A 486 -28.06 -28.98 -5.64
CA LYS A 486 -29.44 -29.31 -6.03
C LYS A 486 -30.39 -28.23 -5.51
N ILE A 487 -31.07 -27.56 -6.43
CA ILE A 487 -32.01 -26.47 -6.14
C ILE A 487 -33.43 -26.95 -6.45
N ALA A 488 -34.36 -26.67 -5.54
CA ALA A 488 -35.79 -26.85 -5.79
C ALA A 488 -36.55 -25.62 -5.29
N GLY A 489 -37.66 -25.28 -5.93
CA GLY A 489 -38.44 -24.12 -5.51
C GLY A 489 -39.81 -24.06 -6.14
N ASP A 490 -40.56 -23.08 -5.70
CA ASP A 490 -41.86 -22.72 -6.25
C ASP A 490 -42.01 -21.20 -6.22
N PHE A 491 -42.81 -20.67 -7.14
CA PHE A 491 -43.10 -19.25 -7.16
C PHE A 491 -44.48 -18.93 -7.71
N LEU A 492 -44.98 -17.75 -7.33
CA LEU A 492 -46.15 -17.09 -7.87
C LEU A 492 -45.81 -15.63 -8.11
N ILE A 493 -46.03 -15.15 -9.33
CA ILE A 493 -45.90 -13.75 -9.71
C ILE A 493 -47.28 -13.29 -10.21
N ARG A 494 -47.75 -12.14 -9.72
CA ARG A 494 -48.97 -11.50 -10.19
C ARG A 494 -48.67 -10.03 -10.52
N LEU A 495 -48.79 -9.69 -11.79
CA LEU A 495 -48.65 -8.34 -12.34
C LEU A 495 -50.04 -7.82 -12.67
N LEU A 496 -50.46 -6.73 -12.05
CA LEU A 496 -51.80 -6.16 -12.20
C LEU A 496 -51.76 -4.98 -13.18
N PHE A 497 -52.74 -4.89 -14.08
CA PHE A 497 -52.77 -3.82 -15.08
C PHE A 497 -53.32 -2.49 -14.56
N GLU A 498 -53.99 -2.50 -13.40
CA GLU A 498 -54.56 -1.32 -12.77
C GLU A 498 -53.48 -0.51 -12.04
N GLU A 499 -53.24 0.72 -12.48
CA GLU A 499 -52.31 1.66 -11.82
C GLU A 499 -52.73 1.90 -10.37
N GLY A 500 -51.84 1.58 -9.41
CA GLY A 500 -52.05 1.78 -7.98
C GLY A 500 -52.32 0.50 -7.18
N ARG A 501 -52.54 -0.66 -7.83
CA ARG A 501 -52.48 -1.96 -7.17
C ARG A 501 -51.04 -2.49 -7.16
N GLU A 502 -50.65 -3.15 -6.08
CA GLU A 502 -49.29 -3.67 -5.93
C GLU A 502 -49.12 -5.01 -6.66
N ASP A 503 -48.13 -5.07 -7.55
CA ASP A 503 -47.66 -6.31 -8.14
C ASP A 503 -47.05 -7.18 -7.04
N TYR A 504 -47.34 -8.48 -7.02
CA TYR A 504 -47.00 -9.36 -5.91
C TYR A 504 -46.16 -10.56 -6.37
N MET A 505 -45.14 -10.92 -5.59
CA MET A 505 -44.36 -12.15 -5.76
C MET A 505 -44.24 -12.94 -4.46
N ASP A 506 -44.40 -14.25 -4.58
CA ASP A 506 -44.01 -15.25 -3.58
C ASP A 506 -43.01 -16.20 -4.26
N LEU A 507 -41.79 -16.31 -3.73
CA LEU A 507 -40.74 -17.16 -4.28
C LEU A 507 -40.06 -17.89 -3.13
N ARG A 508 -40.07 -19.22 -3.19
CA ARG A 508 -39.42 -20.10 -2.20
C ARG A 508 -38.43 -20.99 -2.91
N VAL A 509 -37.18 -20.99 -2.44
CA VAL A 509 -36.10 -21.76 -3.02
C VAL A 509 -35.34 -22.48 -1.91
N GLY A 510 -35.19 -23.79 -2.05
CA GLY A 510 -34.35 -24.64 -1.23
C GLY A 510 -33.10 -25.09 -2.00
N LEU A 511 -31.97 -25.10 -1.33
CA LEU A 511 -30.69 -25.61 -1.81
C LEU A 511 -30.24 -26.75 -0.88
N THR A 512 -29.79 -27.85 -1.47
CA THR A 512 -29.19 -28.99 -0.74
C THR A 512 -27.89 -29.39 -1.38
N GLU A 513 -26.96 -29.91 -0.57
CA GLU A 513 -25.61 -30.30 -1.03
C GLU A 513 -24.88 -29.15 -1.74
N GLY A 514 -25.00 -27.94 -1.17
CA GLY A 514 -24.53 -26.71 -1.77
C GLY A 514 -23.02 -26.48 -1.61
N ASP A 515 -22.41 -25.79 -2.55
CA ASP A 515 -21.00 -25.36 -2.49
C ASP A 515 -20.89 -23.84 -2.36
N GLY A 516 -20.37 -23.39 -1.20
CA GLY A 516 -20.21 -21.98 -0.86
C GLY A 516 -19.24 -21.22 -1.76
N ARG A 517 -18.42 -21.88 -2.59
CA ARG A 517 -17.59 -21.19 -3.60
C ARG A 517 -18.42 -20.46 -4.66
N TYR A 518 -19.67 -20.86 -4.85
CA TYR A 518 -20.58 -20.26 -5.83
C TYR A 518 -21.41 -19.10 -5.26
N THR A 519 -21.19 -18.66 -4.01
CA THR A 519 -21.95 -17.54 -3.41
C THR A 519 -21.94 -16.29 -4.29
N ALA A 520 -20.80 -15.97 -4.91
CA ALA A 520 -20.65 -14.82 -5.80
C ALA A 520 -21.57 -14.84 -7.05
N LYS A 521 -22.08 -16.00 -7.46
CA LYS A 521 -23.05 -16.19 -8.57
C LYS A 521 -24.44 -15.64 -8.22
N TYR A 522 -24.79 -15.65 -6.93
CA TYR A 522 -26.12 -15.32 -6.39
C TYR A 522 -26.17 -14.01 -5.61
N LEU A 523 -25.16 -13.14 -5.73
CA LEU A 523 -25.18 -11.81 -5.14
C LEU A 523 -25.81 -10.79 -6.11
N PRO A 524 -26.88 -10.09 -5.72
CA PRO A 524 -27.55 -9.10 -6.57
C PRO A 524 -26.78 -7.77 -6.61
N GLU A 525 -26.95 -6.99 -7.67
CA GLU A 525 -26.27 -5.68 -7.86
C GLU A 525 -26.75 -4.57 -6.91
N VAL A 526 -27.87 -4.79 -6.20
CA VAL A 526 -28.44 -3.80 -5.26
C VAL A 526 -27.71 -3.72 -3.91
N LEU A 527 -26.74 -4.61 -3.65
CA LEU A 527 -25.94 -4.57 -2.42
C LEU A 527 -24.98 -3.37 -2.45
N SER A 528 -24.63 -2.84 -1.28
CA SER A 528 -23.60 -1.78 -1.21
C SER A 528 -22.26 -2.33 -1.73
N PRO A 529 -21.45 -1.53 -2.45
CA PRO A 529 -20.18 -2.01 -3.03
C PRO A 529 -19.25 -2.67 -2.00
N ALA A 530 -19.23 -2.14 -0.77
CA ALA A 530 -18.41 -2.67 0.31
C ALA A 530 -18.89 -4.04 0.81
N LEU A 531 -20.21 -4.27 0.89
CA LEU A 531 -20.77 -5.56 1.31
C LEU A 531 -20.62 -6.62 0.22
N ASP A 532 -20.81 -6.25 -1.05
CA ASP A 532 -20.58 -7.12 -2.19
C ASP A 532 -19.11 -7.57 -2.27
N GLU A 533 -18.17 -6.63 -2.17
CA GLU A 533 -16.73 -6.94 -2.15
C GLU A 533 -16.36 -7.86 -0.97
N TRP A 534 -16.89 -7.58 0.23
CA TRP A 534 -16.66 -8.42 1.41
C TRP A 534 -17.23 -9.83 1.23
N LEU A 535 -18.47 -10.00 0.78
CA LEU A 535 -19.07 -11.32 0.58
C LEU A 535 -18.36 -12.14 -0.50
N ARG A 536 -17.85 -11.49 -1.56
CA ARG A 536 -17.09 -12.15 -2.63
C ARG A 536 -15.70 -12.59 -2.21
N SER A 537 -15.05 -11.85 -1.31
CA SER A 537 -13.67 -12.12 -0.88
C SER A 537 -13.60 -12.96 0.41
N ALA A 538 -14.57 -12.83 1.30
CA ALA A 538 -14.52 -13.45 2.63
C ALA A 538 -14.87 -14.95 2.61
N ILE A 539 -15.66 -15.44 1.65
CA ILE A 539 -16.09 -16.85 1.59
C ILE A 539 -15.18 -17.61 0.62
N VAL A 540 -14.18 -18.32 1.15
CA VAL A 540 -13.16 -19.02 0.33
C VAL A 540 -13.63 -20.42 -0.08
N LYS A 541 -14.24 -21.16 0.87
CA LYS A 541 -14.85 -22.48 0.66
C LYS A 541 -15.82 -22.80 1.79
N GLY A 542 -16.76 -23.69 1.56
CA GLY A 542 -17.66 -24.22 2.59
C GLY A 542 -18.73 -25.11 1.98
N THR A 543 -19.22 -26.09 2.74
CA THR A 543 -20.34 -26.94 2.32
C THR A 543 -21.62 -26.41 2.94
N VAL A 544 -22.62 -26.15 2.12
CA VAL A 544 -23.97 -25.75 2.55
C VAL A 544 -24.83 -27.00 2.59
N ASP A 545 -25.11 -27.51 3.79
CA ASP A 545 -25.94 -28.71 3.94
C ASP A 545 -27.39 -28.41 3.49
N GLU A 546 -27.91 -27.26 3.94
CA GLU A 546 -29.25 -26.77 3.66
C GLU A 546 -29.22 -25.24 3.48
N GLY A 547 -29.86 -24.75 2.43
CA GLY A 547 -30.10 -23.34 2.19
C GLY A 547 -31.57 -23.08 1.87
N TYR A 548 -32.15 -21.99 2.38
CA TYR A 548 -33.50 -21.57 2.08
C TYR A 548 -33.50 -20.09 1.74
N PHE A 549 -34.20 -19.72 0.67
CA PHE A 549 -34.46 -18.34 0.27
C PHE A 549 -35.97 -18.17 0.13
N GLN A 550 -36.50 -17.10 0.72
CA GLN A 550 -37.89 -16.71 0.58
C GLN A 550 -37.97 -15.22 0.23
N TYR A 551 -38.77 -14.91 -0.77
CA TYR A 551 -39.24 -13.57 -1.07
C TYR A 551 -40.76 -13.55 -1.01
N GLN A 552 -41.35 -12.58 -0.32
CA GLN A 552 -42.79 -12.41 -0.30
C GLN A 552 -43.16 -10.92 -0.26
N GLY A 553 -43.94 -10.44 -1.24
CA GLY A 553 -44.50 -9.08 -1.22
C GLY A 553 -44.40 -8.33 -2.54
N SER A 554 -44.40 -7.00 -2.47
CA SER A 554 -44.53 -6.11 -3.63
C SER A 554 -43.32 -6.16 -4.57
N LEU A 555 -43.56 -6.13 -5.89
CA LEU A 555 -42.53 -6.00 -6.94
C LEU A 555 -42.32 -4.55 -7.41
N ASN A 556 -43.16 -3.61 -6.95
CA ASN A 556 -43.11 -2.21 -7.39
C ASN A 556 -41.80 -1.54 -6.94
N HIS A 557 -41.19 -0.75 -7.82
CA HIS A 557 -39.93 -0.07 -7.53
C HIS A 557 -40.02 0.91 -6.35
N ASP A 558 -41.17 1.58 -6.21
CA ASP A 558 -41.43 2.61 -5.19
C ASP A 558 -42.05 2.06 -3.90
N ALA A 559 -42.19 0.73 -3.78
CA ALA A 559 -42.77 0.11 -2.59
C ALA A 559 -41.89 0.32 -1.36
N THR A 560 -42.51 0.53 -0.19
CA THR A 560 -41.74 0.67 1.05
C THR A 560 -41.02 -0.65 1.38
N PRO A 561 -39.88 -0.63 2.09
CA PRO A 561 -39.18 -1.85 2.46
C PRO A 561 -40.05 -2.87 3.19
N GLU A 562 -41.05 -2.42 3.96
CA GLU A 562 -41.99 -3.27 4.70
C GLU A 562 -43.06 -3.93 3.82
N ALA A 563 -43.23 -3.47 2.58
CA ALA A 563 -44.15 -4.06 1.60
C ALA A 563 -43.61 -5.37 1.00
N ARG A 564 -42.38 -5.77 1.36
CA ARG A 564 -41.76 -7.04 0.98
C ARG A 564 -40.97 -7.62 2.16
N SER A 565 -40.85 -8.95 2.19
CA SER A 565 -39.99 -9.64 3.13
C SER A 565 -39.04 -10.56 2.39
N ILE A 566 -37.76 -10.46 2.76
CA ILE A 566 -36.69 -11.30 2.22
C ILE A 566 -36.05 -12.04 3.38
N SER A 567 -36.03 -13.38 3.31
CA SER A 567 -35.29 -14.20 4.27
C SER A 567 -34.38 -15.21 3.57
N LEU A 568 -33.12 -15.26 3.99
CA LEU A 568 -32.17 -16.31 3.60
C LEU A 568 -31.67 -17.03 4.84
N PHE A 569 -31.63 -18.34 4.78
CA PHE A 569 -31.01 -19.20 5.79
C PHE A 569 -29.99 -20.12 5.13
N PHE A 570 -28.84 -20.29 5.76
CA PHE A 570 -27.84 -21.28 5.36
C PHE A 570 -27.29 -22.02 6.57
N LYS A 571 -27.25 -23.35 6.48
CA LYS A 571 -26.56 -24.22 7.41
C LYS A 571 -25.24 -24.66 6.79
N VAL A 572 -24.15 -24.13 7.31
CA VAL A 572 -22.82 -24.25 6.71
C VAL A 572 -21.92 -25.07 7.61
N ARG A 573 -21.09 -25.93 7.00
CA ARG A 573 -20.01 -26.66 7.67
C ARG A 573 -18.71 -26.61 6.86
N ASP A 574 -17.61 -26.86 7.56
CA ASP A 574 -16.26 -26.90 7.00
C ASP A 574 -15.89 -25.62 6.21
N ALA A 575 -16.47 -24.48 6.62
CA ALA A 575 -16.22 -23.20 5.97
C ALA A 575 -14.85 -22.63 6.34
N ALA A 576 -14.21 -21.99 5.36
CA ALA A 576 -13.02 -21.18 5.54
C ALA A 576 -13.33 -19.74 5.16
N LEU A 577 -13.07 -18.82 6.10
CA LEU A 577 -13.47 -17.42 6.03
C LEU A 577 -12.26 -16.49 6.18
N ASP A 578 -12.07 -15.64 5.18
CA ASP A 578 -11.14 -14.51 5.21
C ASP A 578 -11.92 -13.26 5.62
N PHE A 579 -12.31 -13.19 6.89
CA PHE A 579 -13.25 -12.19 7.39
C PHE A 579 -12.74 -10.74 7.29
N GLN A 580 -11.42 -10.53 7.21
CA GLN A 580 -10.82 -9.22 6.99
C GLN A 580 -9.38 -9.32 6.43
N PRO A 581 -8.98 -8.47 5.46
CA PRO A 581 -7.60 -8.44 4.96
C PRO A 581 -6.57 -8.20 6.08
N GLY A 582 -5.48 -8.99 6.07
CA GLY A 582 -4.42 -8.92 7.07
C GLY A 582 -4.68 -9.71 8.36
N TRP A 583 -5.87 -10.28 8.54
CA TRP A 583 -6.15 -11.21 9.64
C TRP A 583 -5.94 -12.67 9.20
N PRO A 584 -5.58 -13.59 10.11
CA PRO A 584 -5.49 -15.00 9.78
C PRO A 584 -6.88 -15.58 9.41
N GLN A 585 -6.89 -16.53 8.48
CA GLN A 585 -8.10 -17.22 8.06
C GLN A 585 -8.71 -18.06 9.19
N VAL A 586 -10.04 -17.99 9.37
CA VAL A 586 -10.78 -18.94 10.23
C VAL A 586 -11.17 -20.16 9.41
N GLN A 587 -10.89 -21.36 9.91
CA GLN A 587 -11.16 -22.64 9.27
C GLN A 587 -12.15 -23.49 10.08
N GLN A 588 -12.70 -24.53 9.45
CA GLN A 588 -13.60 -25.50 10.08
C GLN A 588 -14.83 -24.86 10.74
N VAL A 589 -15.29 -23.75 10.18
CA VAL A 589 -16.46 -23.03 10.71
C VAL A 589 -17.72 -23.85 10.44
N ALA A 590 -18.50 -24.10 11.49
CA ALA A 590 -19.81 -24.70 11.40
C ALA A 590 -20.85 -23.80 12.08
N GLY A 591 -21.86 -23.38 11.35
CA GLY A 591 -22.81 -22.39 11.82
C GLY A 591 -24.04 -22.19 10.95
N ASP A 592 -25.01 -21.52 11.55
CA ASP A 592 -26.28 -21.15 10.95
C ASP A 592 -26.23 -19.64 10.61
N VAL A 593 -26.44 -19.29 9.35
CA VAL A 593 -26.48 -17.92 8.83
C VAL A 593 -27.93 -17.57 8.50
N LEU A 594 -28.43 -16.46 9.03
CA LEU A 594 -29.77 -15.94 8.78
C LEU A 594 -29.67 -14.49 8.33
N ILE A 595 -30.25 -14.16 7.18
CA ILE A 595 -30.32 -12.81 6.63
C ILE A 595 -31.80 -12.47 6.48
N GLU A 596 -32.26 -11.42 7.13
CA GLU A 596 -33.65 -10.94 7.11
C GLU A 596 -33.65 -9.42 6.90
N ASP A 597 -34.83 -8.83 6.70
CA ASP A 597 -34.98 -7.37 6.56
C ASP A 597 -34.43 -6.60 7.76
N SER A 598 -34.44 -7.23 8.95
CA SER A 598 -33.88 -6.65 10.18
C SER A 598 -32.34 -6.70 10.29
N GLY A 599 -31.66 -7.44 9.40
CA GLY A 599 -30.20 -7.56 9.37
C GLY A 599 -29.67 -8.99 9.21
N VAL A 600 -28.37 -9.16 9.43
CA VAL A 600 -27.65 -10.44 9.32
C VAL A 600 -27.34 -10.99 10.71
N ARG A 601 -27.69 -12.25 10.96
CA ARG A 601 -27.42 -13.00 12.19
C ARG A 601 -26.66 -14.28 11.87
N ILE A 602 -25.48 -14.44 12.45
CA ILE A 602 -24.66 -15.65 12.29
C ILE A 602 -24.47 -16.29 13.66
N LYS A 603 -24.75 -17.59 13.77
CA LYS A 603 -24.45 -18.40 14.95
C LYS A 603 -23.52 -19.52 14.56
N ALA A 604 -22.22 -19.36 14.84
CA ALA A 604 -21.23 -20.42 14.63
C ALA A 604 -20.95 -21.15 15.94
N ARG A 605 -21.07 -22.48 15.90
CA ARG A 605 -20.89 -23.36 17.06
C ARG A 605 -19.40 -23.61 17.33
N GLN A 606 -18.62 -23.68 16.26
CA GLN A 606 -17.18 -23.91 16.30
C GLN A 606 -16.49 -23.19 15.13
N GLY A 607 -15.21 -22.87 15.35
CA GLY A 607 -14.26 -22.44 14.32
C GLY A 607 -12.83 -22.59 14.86
N LEU A 608 -11.86 -22.59 13.95
CA LEU A 608 -10.44 -22.69 14.27
C LEU A 608 -9.70 -21.51 13.63
N LEU A 609 -9.09 -20.66 14.46
CA LEU A 609 -8.25 -19.55 14.01
C LEU A 609 -6.82 -19.86 14.48
N LEU A 610 -5.90 -20.14 13.55
CA LEU A 610 -4.59 -20.73 13.87
C LEU A 610 -4.75 -22.06 14.63
N ASP A 611 -4.22 -22.17 15.86
CA ASP A 611 -4.42 -23.30 16.77
C ASP A 611 -5.45 -22.99 17.87
N THR A 612 -6.13 -21.84 17.79
CA THR A 612 -7.13 -21.37 18.76
C THR A 612 -8.54 -21.79 18.34
N LYS A 613 -9.20 -22.57 19.21
CA LYS A 613 -10.59 -22.98 19.03
C LYS A 613 -11.52 -21.87 19.48
N VAL A 614 -12.46 -21.50 18.63
CA VAL A 614 -13.49 -20.49 18.92
C VAL A 614 -14.85 -21.20 18.96
N SER A 615 -15.67 -20.89 19.98
CA SER A 615 -17.00 -21.49 20.16
C SER A 615 -18.05 -20.44 20.55
N ASP A 616 -19.33 -20.78 20.38
CA ASP A 616 -20.48 -19.93 20.72
C ASP A 616 -20.41 -18.52 20.08
N VAL A 617 -19.95 -18.47 18.83
CA VAL A 617 -19.78 -17.20 18.11
C VAL A 617 -21.13 -16.72 17.62
N THR A 618 -21.52 -15.53 18.06
CA THR A 618 -22.70 -14.83 17.56
C THR A 618 -22.26 -13.55 16.89
N VAL A 619 -22.61 -13.38 15.62
CA VAL A 619 -22.44 -12.14 14.85
C VAL A 619 -23.82 -11.56 14.55
N ASN A 620 -23.99 -10.27 14.77
CA ASN A 620 -25.22 -9.54 14.50
C ASN A 620 -24.88 -8.23 13.78
N ILE A 621 -25.46 -8.03 12.60
CA ILE A 621 -25.33 -6.81 11.79
C ILE A 621 -26.74 -6.29 11.56
N PRO A 622 -27.26 -5.37 12.40
CA PRO A 622 -28.60 -4.83 12.23
C PRO A 622 -28.70 -3.98 10.95
N HIS A 623 -29.87 -3.98 10.34
CA HIS A 623 -30.19 -3.05 9.26
C HIS A 623 -30.24 -1.61 9.80
N VAL A 624 -29.75 -0.65 9.01
CA VAL A 624 -29.74 0.78 9.35
C VAL A 624 -30.17 1.60 8.15
N ASP A 625 -30.90 2.69 8.40
CA ASP A 625 -31.39 3.59 7.35
C ASP A 625 -30.24 4.29 6.60
N ALA A 626 -30.51 4.72 5.37
CA ALA A 626 -29.55 5.46 4.55
C ALA A 626 -29.01 6.71 5.29
N GLY A 627 -27.69 6.74 5.53
CA GLY A 627 -26.99 7.83 6.23
C GLY A 627 -26.54 7.48 7.66
N GLN A 628 -26.93 6.32 8.20
CA GLN A 628 -26.38 5.78 9.45
C GLN A 628 -25.26 4.78 9.18
N ASP A 629 -24.28 4.69 10.08
CA ASP A 629 -23.18 3.72 9.96
C ASP A 629 -23.68 2.34 10.42
N SER A 630 -23.48 1.30 9.61
CA SER A 630 -23.75 -0.09 10.02
C SER A 630 -22.64 -0.60 10.95
N HIS A 631 -23.01 -1.36 11.99
CA HIS A 631 -22.09 -1.92 12.97
C HIS A 631 -22.17 -3.45 12.96
N LEU A 632 -21.02 -4.12 12.95
CA LEU A 632 -20.91 -5.55 13.16
C LEU A 632 -20.60 -5.83 14.63
N TYR A 633 -21.56 -6.46 15.32
CA TYR A 633 -21.39 -6.92 16.70
C TYR A 633 -21.03 -8.41 16.71
N LEU A 634 -19.87 -8.76 17.25
CA LEU A 634 -19.40 -10.14 17.37
C LEU A 634 -19.09 -10.45 18.83
N THR A 635 -19.64 -11.58 19.31
CA THR A 635 -19.29 -12.16 20.61
C THR A 635 -18.93 -13.63 20.45
N GLY A 636 -17.93 -14.11 21.16
CA GLY A 636 -17.54 -15.52 21.10
C GLY A 636 -16.56 -15.91 22.21
N ASN A 637 -16.52 -17.20 22.51
CA ASN A 637 -15.56 -17.79 23.45
C ASN A 637 -14.36 -18.33 22.67
N PHE A 638 -13.17 -18.28 23.25
CA PHE A 638 -11.98 -18.86 22.64
C PHE A 638 -11.12 -19.60 23.66
N ALA A 639 -10.43 -20.64 23.20
CA ALA A 639 -9.48 -21.45 23.94
C ALA A 639 -8.32 -21.85 23.03
N GLY A 640 -7.11 -21.40 23.35
CA GLY A 640 -5.94 -21.59 22.50
C GLY A 640 -4.62 -21.26 23.20
N PRO A 641 -3.49 -21.33 22.47
CA PRO A 641 -2.19 -20.94 23.00
C PRO A 641 -2.05 -19.40 23.05
N LEU A 642 -1.36 -18.88 24.07
CA LEU A 642 -1.03 -17.45 24.18
C LEU A 642 -0.27 -16.91 22.95
N GLY A 643 0.55 -17.76 22.32
CA GLY A 643 1.30 -17.41 21.11
C GLY A 643 0.41 -16.95 19.95
N ASP A 644 -0.75 -17.60 19.76
CA ASP A 644 -1.72 -17.18 18.74
C ASP A 644 -2.28 -15.79 19.03
N GLY A 645 -2.60 -15.51 20.30
CA GLY A 645 -3.09 -14.21 20.74
C GLY A 645 -2.06 -13.09 20.49
N LEU A 646 -0.78 -13.34 20.78
CA LEU A 646 0.30 -12.39 20.48
C LEU A 646 0.52 -12.20 18.98
N LYS A 647 0.45 -13.29 18.20
CA LYS A 647 0.57 -13.22 16.74
C LYS A 647 -0.53 -12.35 16.12
N ILE A 648 -1.76 -12.47 16.62
CA ILE A 648 -2.87 -11.59 16.20
C ILE A 648 -2.56 -10.12 16.56
N LEU A 649 -2.07 -9.83 17.76
CA LEU A 649 -1.71 -8.45 18.15
C LEU A 649 -0.51 -7.86 17.37
N GLN A 650 0.35 -8.71 16.81
CA GLN A 650 1.51 -8.32 16.00
C GLN A 650 1.16 -8.13 14.52
N GLU A 651 0.33 -9.00 13.95
CA GLU A 651 0.03 -9.05 12.51
C GLU A 651 -1.26 -8.30 12.14
N ALA A 652 -2.27 -8.26 13.04
CA ALA A 652 -3.55 -7.64 12.72
C ALA A 652 -3.43 -6.11 12.58
N PRO A 653 -4.12 -5.48 11.61
CA PRO A 653 -4.05 -4.04 11.34
C PRO A 653 -4.85 -3.20 12.36
N ILE A 654 -4.64 -3.44 13.66
CA ILE A 654 -5.30 -2.75 14.80
C ILE A 654 -4.39 -1.72 15.50
N GLY A 655 -3.17 -1.50 14.98
CA GLY A 655 -2.24 -0.47 15.45
C GLY A 655 -1.40 -0.85 16.68
N THR A 656 -1.35 -2.13 17.05
CA THR A 656 -0.62 -2.63 18.23
C THR A 656 0.74 -3.23 17.92
N ALA A 657 1.10 -3.37 16.63
CA ALA A 657 2.30 -4.07 16.18
C ALA A 657 3.60 -3.55 16.83
N ASP A 658 3.79 -2.22 16.87
CA ASP A 658 5.00 -1.61 17.45
C ASP A 658 5.14 -1.84 18.96
N ILE A 659 4.03 -2.05 19.68
CA ILE A 659 4.01 -2.28 21.14
C ILE A 659 4.43 -3.70 21.48
N PHE A 660 3.93 -4.68 20.71
CA PHE A 660 4.15 -6.11 20.95
C PHE A 660 5.23 -6.71 20.05
N ALA A 661 5.96 -5.89 19.30
CA ALA A 661 7.08 -6.32 18.47
C ALA A 661 8.13 -7.05 19.34
N GLY A 662 8.47 -8.30 18.96
CA GLY A 662 9.44 -9.12 19.68
C GLY A 662 8.91 -9.81 20.95
N TRP A 663 7.60 -9.74 21.24
CA TRP A 663 7.00 -10.51 22.34
C TRP A 663 6.70 -11.93 21.89
N GLU A 664 7.09 -12.92 22.69
CA GLU A 664 6.85 -14.34 22.45
C GLU A 664 6.14 -14.95 23.67
N GLY A 665 5.13 -15.80 23.45
CA GLY A 665 4.34 -16.33 24.56
C GLY A 665 3.90 -17.77 24.35
N GLU A 666 3.88 -18.52 25.44
CA GLU A 666 3.48 -19.92 25.48
C GLU A 666 2.56 -20.17 26.69
N GLY A 667 1.66 -21.15 26.55
CA GLY A 667 0.74 -21.55 27.62
C GLY A 667 -0.73 -21.33 27.25
N PRO A 668 -1.66 -21.81 28.08
CA PRO A 668 -3.08 -21.77 27.78
C PRO A 668 -3.65 -20.36 27.96
N LEU A 669 -4.52 -19.98 27.03
CA LEU A 669 -5.27 -18.73 27.01
C LEU A 669 -6.75 -19.05 26.75
N ASN A 670 -7.62 -18.70 27.68
CA ASN A 670 -9.06 -18.86 27.53
C ASN A 670 -9.75 -17.53 27.75
N GLY A 671 -10.80 -17.23 26.99
CA GLY A 671 -11.48 -15.95 27.13
C GLY A 671 -12.75 -15.79 26.33
N LYS A 672 -13.29 -14.58 26.41
CA LYS A 672 -14.44 -14.11 25.67
C LYS A 672 -14.08 -12.84 24.92
N LEU A 673 -14.35 -12.84 23.63
CA LEU A 673 -14.18 -11.69 22.74
C LEU A 673 -15.52 -10.99 22.56
N ASN A 674 -15.50 -9.66 22.63
CA ASN A 674 -16.60 -8.78 22.23
C ASN A 674 -16.05 -7.69 21.31
N LEU A 675 -16.59 -7.62 20.10
CA LEU A 675 -16.09 -6.79 19.01
C LEU A 675 -17.25 -5.99 18.41
N ASP A 676 -17.05 -4.69 18.27
CA ASP A 676 -17.98 -3.76 17.62
C ASP A 676 -17.20 -3.04 16.50
N ILE A 677 -17.43 -3.47 15.26
CA ILE A 677 -16.76 -2.92 14.07
C ILE A 677 -17.73 -2.02 13.31
N PRO A 678 -17.48 -0.70 13.24
CA PRO A 678 -18.21 0.18 12.33
C PRO A 678 -17.78 -0.13 10.88
N MET A 679 -18.74 -0.40 9.99
CA MET A 679 -18.49 -0.71 8.58
C MET A 679 -18.22 0.53 7.71
N ALA A 680 -18.27 1.72 8.29
CA ALA A 680 -17.92 2.97 7.63
C ALA A 680 -16.40 3.16 7.54
N HIS A 681 -15.92 3.63 6.40
CA HIS A 681 -14.49 3.82 6.14
C HIS A 681 -13.83 4.74 7.20
N ARG A 682 -12.67 4.31 7.74
CA ARG A 682 -11.76 5.05 8.64
C ARG A 682 -12.16 5.18 10.12
N LYS A 683 -13.13 4.42 10.63
CA LYS A 683 -13.38 4.32 12.08
C LYS A 683 -12.68 3.09 12.66
N LEU A 684 -12.02 3.24 13.82
CA LEU A 684 -11.37 2.12 14.51
C LEU A 684 -12.42 1.21 15.17
N PRO A 685 -12.22 -0.11 15.18
CA PRO A 685 -13.11 -1.05 15.86
C PRO A 685 -12.99 -0.89 17.38
N LYS A 686 -14.09 -1.14 18.10
CA LYS A 686 -14.04 -1.31 19.56
C LYS A 686 -13.81 -2.77 19.87
N VAL A 687 -12.67 -3.06 20.49
CA VAL A 687 -12.27 -4.42 20.87
C VAL A 687 -12.27 -4.51 22.38
N LYS A 688 -13.04 -5.45 22.92
CA LYS A 688 -12.98 -5.84 24.33
C LYS A 688 -12.76 -7.35 24.46
N VAL A 689 -11.70 -7.74 25.15
CA VAL A 689 -11.32 -9.14 25.37
C VAL A 689 -11.18 -9.39 26.86
N ASP A 690 -11.97 -10.30 27.40
CA ASP A 690 -11.81 -10.81 28.76
C ASP A 690 -11.10 -12.17 28.67
N PHE A 691 -9.91 -12.32 29.25
CA PHE A 691 -9.11 -13.54 29.14
C PHE A 691 -8.42 -13.91 30.44
N SER A 692 -8.18 -15.19 30.64
CA SER A 692 -7.45 -15.73 31.78
C SER A 692 -6.37 -16.71 31.34
N THR A 693 -5.30 -16.76 32.14
CA THR A 693 -4.23 -17.74 31.99
C THR A 693 -3.84 -18.28 33.36
N ALA A 694 -3.38 -19.54 33.40
CA ALA A 694 -3.09 -20.25 34.63
C ALA A 694 -1.59 -20.57 34.83
N ASP A 695 -0.82 -20.69 33.74
CA ASP A 695 0.60 -21.06 33.76
C ASP A 695 1.30 -20.62 32.45
N ALA A 696 1.11 -19.37 32.05
CA ALA A 696 1.74 -18.85 30.84
C ALA A 696 3.21 -18.46 31.05
N ARG A 697 3.99 -18.55 29.98
CA ARG A 697 5.33 -18.01 29.83
C ARG A 697 5.28 -16.89 28.80
N LEU A 698 5.87 -15.74 29.12
CA LEU A 698 5.93 -14.58 28.25
C LEU A 698 7.37 -14.05 28.22
N LYS A 699 7.93 -13.90 27.03
CA LYS A 699 9.23 -13.31 26.77
C LYS A 699 9.03 -11.98 26.06
N VAL A 700 9.68 -10.93 26.56
CA VAL A 700 9.56 -9.55 26.09
C VAL A 700 10.93 -9.05 25.65
N GLU A 701 11.10 -8.46 24.46
CA GLU A 701 12.41 -8.01 23.93
C GLU A 701 12.31 -6.60 23.30
N PRO A 702 13.28 -5.66 23.46
CA PRO A 702 14.43 -5.58 24.37
C PRO A 702 14.34 -4.51 25.49
N PRO A 703 14.90 -4.74 26.70
CA PRO A 703 15.75 -5.89 27.08
C PRO A 703 14.96 -7.19 27.32
N GLU A 704 15.58 -8.33 27.01
CA GLU A 704 14.94 -9.67 27.05
C GLU A 704 14.49 -10.05 28.47
N LEU A 705 13.20 -9.96 28.78
CA LEU A 705 12.65 -10.34 30.07
C LEU A 705 11.76 -11.57 29.93
N GLN A 706 12.09 -12.64 30.66
CA GLN A 706 11.28 -13.85 30.73
C GLN A 706 10.41 -13.85 31.99
N LEU A 707 9.10 -13.91 31.77
CA LEU A 707 8.04 -14.01 32.77
C LEU A 707 7.52 -15.45 32.71
N SER A 708 7.49 -16.14 33.84
CA SER A 708 7.05 -17.55 33.92
C SER A 708 5.97 -17.73 34.99
N LYS A 709 5.19 -18.81 34.91
CA LYS A 709 4.06 -19.08 35.82
C LYS A 709 3.07 -17.92 35.91
N LEU A 710 2.83 -17.24 34.80
CA LEU A 710 1.87 -16.14 34.73
C LEU A 710 0.46 -16.69 34.94
N LYS A 711 -0.18 -16.20 36.00
CA LYS A 711 -1.55 -16.51 36.36
C LYS A 711 -2.29 -15.22 36.68
N GLY A 712 -3.49 -15.06 36.12
CA GLY A 712 -4.35 -13.90 36.38
C GLY A 712 -5.53 -13.82 35.42
N ASP A 713 -6.47 -12.96 35.79
CA ASP A 713 -7.60 -12.57 34.95
C ASP A 713 -7.34 -11.17 34.39
N PHE A 714 -7.53 -11.01 33.09
CA PHE A 714 -7.21 -9.81 32.34
C PHE A 714 -8.40 -9.37 31.48
N THR A 715 -8.55 -8.05 31.35
CA THR A 715 -9.48 -7.43 30.41
C THR A 715 -8.71 -6.43 29.57
N PHE A 716 -8.66 -6.66 28.26
CA PHE A 716 -8.14 -5.71 27.29
C PHE A 716 -9.30 -4.95 26.65
N ASP A 717 -9.25 -3.64 26.68
CA ASP A 717 -10.22 -2.74 26.04
C ASP A 717 -9.42 -1.75 25.18
N LEU A 718 -9.67 -1.70 23.88
CA LEU A 718 -8.87 -0.86 22.97
C LEU A 718 -8.93 0.63 23.33
N ASP A 719 -10.05 1.10 23.87
CA ASP A 719 -10.22 2.51 24.27
C ASP A 719 -9.57 2.80 25.64
N LYS A 720 -9.59 1.85 26.57
CA LYS A 720 -9.12 2.08 27.95
C LYS A 720 -7.72 1.55 28.23
N GLY A 721 -7.29 0.47 27.58
CA GLY A 721 -6.05 -0.26 27.84
C GLY A 721 -6.27 -1.63 28.48
N LEU A 722 -5.18 -2.22 28.98
CA LEU A 722 -5.19 -3.51 29.67
C LEU A 722 -5.51 -3.29 31.15
N SER A 723 -6.27 -4.20 31.75
CA SER A 723 -6.51 -4.27 33.18
C SER A 723 -6.45 -5.71 33.66
N GLY A 724 -6.14 -5.93 34.93
CA GLY A 724 -6.05 -7.27 35.49
C GLY A 724 -5.81 -7.24 36.99
N ASN A 725 -6.47 -8.16 37.70
CA ASN A 725 -6.42 -8.29 39.15
C ASN A 725 -5.81 -9.64 39.54
N ASN A 726 -5.23 -9.71 40.73
CA ASN A 726 -4.64 -10.94 41.29
C ASN A 726 -3.57 -11.59 40.38
N ILE A 727 -2.74 -10.79 39.71
CA ILE A 727 -1.72 -11.29 38.82
C ILE A 727 -0.54 -11.80 39.65
N SER A 728 -0.20 -13.08 39.50
CA SER A 728 0.98 -13.70 40.09
C SER A 728 1.86 -14.27 38.99
N LEU A 729 3.16 -14.00 39.05
CA LEU A 729 4.12 -14.49 38.07
C LEU A 729 5.51 -14.67 38.72
N GLN A 730 6.45 -15.26 38.00
CA GLN A 730 7.85 -15.39 38.39
C GLN A 730 8.76 -14.66 37.39
N VAL A 731 9.62 -13.77 37.90
CA VAL A 731 10.67 -13.09 37.14
C VAL A 731 12.00 -13.41 37.81
N PHE A 732 13.03 -13.75 37.03
CA PHE A 732 14.35 -14.11 37.57
C PHE A 732 14.30 -15.23 38.63
N GLY A 733 13.33 -16.14 38.52
CA GLY A 733 13.11 -17.23 39.48
C GLY A 733 12.47 -16.82 40.82
N LYS A 734 12.06 -15.55 40.99
CA LYS A 734 11.42 -15.03 42.21
C LYS A 734 9.95 -14.68 41.95
N PRO A 735 9.05 -14.88 42.94
CA PRO A 735 7.64 -14.53 42.80
C PRO A 735 7.44 -13.01 42.77
N VAL A 736 6.55 -12.56 41.89
CA VAL A 736 6.14 -11.17 41.72
C VAL A 736 4.61 -11.11 41.70
N THR A 737 4.06 -10.18 42.47
CA THR A 737 2.63 -9.85 42.41
C THR A 737 2.45 -8.57 41.63
N ALA A 738 1.46 -8.55 40.72
CA ALA A 738 1.17 -7.38 39.90
C ALA A 738 -0.33 -7.05 39.89
N GLN A 739 -0.62 -5.78 39.60
CA GLN A 739 -1.96 -5.28 39.33
C GLN A 739 -1.89 -4.36 38.12
N ILE A 740 -2.81 -4.53 37.18
CA ILE A 740 -2.88 -3.72 35.97
C ILE A 740 -4.20 -2.94 35.99
N VAL A 741 -4.11 -1.63 35.77
CA VAL A 741 -5.25 -0.72 35.73
C VAL A 741 -5.29 -0.02 34.38
N ALA A 742 -6.44 -0.05 33.72
CA ALA A 742 -6.69 0.71 32.50
C ALA A 742 -7.13 2.15 32.87
N GLU A 743 -6.36 3.15 32.47
CA GLU A 743 -6.55 4.58 32.75
C GLU A 743 -6.77 5.40 31.46
N GLY A 744 -6.97 4.72 30.33
CA GLY A 744 -7.21 5.32 29.02
C GLY A 744 -8.57 5.98 28.90
N GLN A 745 -8.68 6.84 27.89
CA GLN A 745 -9.93 7.44 27.41
C GLN A 745 -10.10 7.06 25.94
N PRO A 746 -11.32 7.11 25.37
CA PRO A 746 -11.54 6.79 23.96
C PRO A 746 -10.53 7.50 23.04
N GLY A 747 -9.81 6.72 22.22
CA GLY A 747 -8.72 7.21 21.35
C GLY A 747 -7.38 7.52 22.03
N GLN A 748 -7.24 7.34 23.34
CA GLN A 748 -6.01 7.56 24.12
C GLN A 748 -5.80 6.43 25.14
N MET A 749 -5.44 5.25 24.64
CA MET A 749 -5.15 4.07 25.45
C MET A 749 -4.07 4.38 26.51
N GLN A 750 -4.29 3.99 27.76
CA GLN A 750 -3.30 4.11 28.82
C GLN A 750 -3.47 2.99 29.85
N THR A 751 -2.39 2.29 30.14
CA THR A 751 -2.30 1.17 31.08
C THR A 751 -1.28 1.50 32.15
N ARG A 752 -1.60 1.24 33.41
CA ARG A 752 -0.67 1.34 34.55
C ARG A 752 -0.51 -0.03 35.20
N ILE A 753 0.71 -0.52 35.22
CA ILE A 753 1.11 -1.80 35.79
C ILE A 753 1.87 -1.51 37.08
N ASN A 754 1.36 -1.95 38.22
CA ASN A 754 2.09 -1.93 39.49
C ASN A 754 2.54 -3.35 39.82
N ALA A 755 3.83 -3.56 40.08
CA ALA A 755 4.38 -4.86 40.44
C ALA A 755 5.30 -4.73 41.65
N SER A 756 5.33 -5.74 42.51
CA SER A 756 6.20 -5.80 43.67
C SER A 756 6.93 -7.14 43.75
N GLY A 757 8.23 -7.08 44.07
CA GLY A 757 9.09 -8.25 44.10
C GLY A 757 10.46 -7.98 44.71
N GLN A 758 11.35 -8.96 44.58
CA GLN A 758 12.75 -8.88 45.00
C GLN A 758 13.65 -9.45 43.90
N VAL A 759 14.79 -8.82 43.65
CA VAL A 759 15.78 -9.27 42.66
C VAL A 759 17.18 -9.24 43.26
N ALA A 760 17.99 -10.27 43.01
CA ALA A 760 19.40 -10.24 43.38
C ALA A 760 20.16 -9.27 42.45
N LEU A 761 21.02 -8.42 43.00
CA LEU A 761 21.77 -7.44 42.18
C LEU A 761 22.57 -8.12 41.06
N LYS A 762 23.18 -9.29 41.34
CA LYS A 762 23.91 -10.06 40.34
C LYS A 762 23.04 -10.46 39.14
N THR A 763 21.84 -10.94 39.40
CA THR A 763 20.91 -11.32 38.33
C THR A 763 20.50 -10.10 37.50
N LEU A 764 20.32 -8.94 38.14
CA LEU A 764 20.04 -7.68 37.46
C LEU A 764 21.23 -7.19 36.62
N THR A 765 22.46 -7.30 37.11
CA THR A 765 23.67 -6.89 36.36
C THR A 765 23.97 -7.84 35.20
N ASP A 766 23.78 -9.14 35.38
CA ASP A 766 23.93 -10.15 34.34
C ASP A 766 22.90 -9.91 33.21
N TRP A 767 21.65 -9.62 33.60
CA TRP A 767 20.56 -9.29 32.67
C TRP A 767 20.84 -7.99 31.89
N LEU A 768 21.31 -6.94 32.57
CA LEU A 768 21.68 -5.65 31.94
C LEU A 768 23.01 -5.69 31.19
N GLN A 769 23.71 -6.84 31.15
CA GLN A 769 25.03 -7.00 30.55
C GLN A 769 26.09 -6.04 31.11
N VAL A 770 25.95 -5.66 32.39
CA VAL A 770 26.90 -4.80 33.09
C VAL A 770 28.12 -5.65 33.48
N LYS A 771 29.16 -5.60 32.64
CA LYS A 771 30.41 -6.37 32.83
C LYS A 771 31.32 -5.83 33.95
N GLN A 772 31.04 -4.64 34.46
CA GLN A 772 31.84 -3.98 35.49
C GLN A 772 31.44 -4.51 36.86
N ALA A 773 32.41 -4.91 37.67
CA ALA A 773 32.16 -5.31 39.05
C ALA A 773 31.62 -4.11 39.84
N LEU A 774 30.35 -4.16 40.26
CA LEU A 774 29.76 -3.14 41.10
C LEU A 774 30.15 -3.39 42.57
N PRO A 775 30.46 -2.35 43.34
CA PRO A 775 30.79 -2.47 44.76
C PRO A 775 29.51 -2.57 45.59
N ALA A 776 28.64 -3.52 45.23
CA ALA A 776 27.38 -3.76 45.91
C ALA A 776 26.98 -5.23 45.73
N SER A 777 26.29 -5.79 46.72
CA SER A 777 25.83 -7.18 46.68
C SER A 777 24.61 -7.38 47.58
N GLY A 778 23.75 -8.34 47.23
CA GLY A 778 22.55 -8.67 48.00
C GLY A 778 21.27 -8.65 47.17
N GLU A 779 20.14 -8.58 47.86
CA GLU A 779 18.80 -8.56 47.25
C GLU A 779 18.18 -7.16 47.34
N ILE A 780 17.51 -6.75 46.27
CA ILE A 780 16.87 -5.45 46.10
C ILE A 780 15.35 -5.67 46.09
N PRO A 781 14.61 -5.27 47.14
CA PRO A 781 13.15 -5.21 47.09
C PRO A 781 12.72 -4.04 46.20
N TYR A 782 11.77 -4.25 45.30
CA TYR A 782 11.31 -3.21 44.40
C TYR A 782 9.79 -3.13 44.34
N GLN A 783 9.29 -1.91 44.15
CA GLN A 783 7.95 -1.59 43.73
C GLN A 783 8.07 -0.88 42.38
N LEU A 784 7.60 -1.55 41.33
CA LEU A 784 7.66 -1.09 39.96
C LEU A 784 6.29 -0.55 39.58
N GLN A 785 6.26 0.66 39.01
CA GLN A 785 5.12 1.23 38.33
C GLN A 785 5.50 1.50 36.88
N LEU A 786 4.83 0.84 35.96
CA LEU A 786 5.03 0.97 34.53
C LEU A 786 3.76 1.54 33.90
N SER A 787 3.87 2.74 33.34
CA SER A 787 2.83 3.38 32.54
C SER A 787 3.11 3.12 31.07
N LEU A 788 2.14 2.55 30.34
CA LEU A 788 2.19 2.22 28.91
C LEU A 788 0.94 2.75 28.19
N GLY A 789 1.08 3.54 27.14
CA GLY A 789 -0.05 4.08 26.39
C GLY A 789 0.34 5.14 25.36
N SER A 790 -0.66 5.88 24.90
CA SER A 790 -0.52 6.95 23.90
C SER A 790 0.04 8.26 24.48
N ARG A 791 -0.02 8.45 25.82
CA ARG A 791 0.34 9.70 26.50
C ARG A 791 1.69 9.64 27.22
N ASP A 792 1.86 8.69 28.14
CA ASP A 792 3.05 8.57 28.99
C ASP A 792 3.55 7.12 29.01
N ASN A 793 4.77 6.91 28.51
CA ASN A 793 5.49 5.64 28.50
C ASN A 793 6.71 5.75 29.42
N ARG A 794 6.52 5.43 30.70
CA ARG A 794 7.49 5.64 31.76
C ARG A 794 7.49 4.49 32.76
N LEU A 795 8.69 4.00 33.05
CA LEU A 795 8.97 3.07 34.13
C LEU A 795 9.41 3.87 35.36
N THR A 796 8.86 3.55 36.53
CA THR A 796 9.31 4.05 37.83
C THR A 796 9.52 2.86 38.76
N VAL A 797 10.61 2.83 39.50
CA VAL A 797 10.98 1.77 40.42
C VAL A 797 11.38 2.40 41.74
N ASP A 798 10.60 2.12 42.79
CA ASP A 798 10.88 2.52 44.16
C ASP A 798 11.47 1.33 44.94
N SER A 799 12.51 1.59 45.73
CA SER A 799 13.18 0.58 46.56
C SER A 799 13.68 1.20 47.85
N SER A 800 13.47 0.51 48.98
CA SER A 800 14.11 0.85 50.25
C SER A 800 15.58 0.41 50.33
N LEU A 801 16.06 -0.32 49.32
CA LEU A 801 17.38 -0.98 49.26
C LEU A 801 17.72 -1.87 50.47
N LYS A 802 16.73 -2.26 51.27
CA LYS A 802 16.91 -3.15 52.42
C LYS A 802 17.33 -4.53 51.92
N GLY A 803 18.45 -5.07 52.40
CA GLY A 803 19.05 -6.32 51.91
C GLY A 803 20.21 -6.13 50.93
N LEU A 804 20.42 -4.91 50.41
CA LEU A 804 21.57 -4.57 49.56
C LEU A 804 22.69 -3.94 50.40
N SER A 805 23.90 -4.49 50.36
CA SER A 805 25.11 -3.83 50.84
C SER A 805 25.76 -3.02 49.71
N ILE A 806 26.25 -1.82 50.02
CA ILE A 806 27.00 -0.95 49.11
C ILE A 806 28.34 -0.63 49.77
N ASP A 807 29.41 -1.14 49.18
CA ASP A 807 30.81 -1.01 49.61
C ASP A 807 31.48 0.19 48.91
N LEU A 808 30.88 1.36 49.06
CA LEU A 808 31.47 2.64 48.63
C LEU A 808 31.98 3.40 49.86
N PRO A 809 33.00 4.26 49.72
CA PRO A 809 33.42 5.14 50.81
C PRO A 809 32.27 6.04 51.30
N ALA A 810 32.38 6.54 52.54
CA ALA A 810 31.46 7.53 53.07
C ALA A 810 31.36 8.75 52.11
N PRO A 811 30.16 9.33 51.89
CA PRO A 811 28.88 9.07 52.57
C PRO A 811 27.95 8.03 51.90
N PHE A 812 28.39 7.32 50.85
CA PHE A 812 27.51 6.44 50.07
C PHE A 812 27.47 4.99 50.56
N ALA A 813 28.38 4.61 51.45
CA ALA A 813 28.38 3.30 52.13
C ALA A 813 26.99 2.95 52.69
N LYS A 814 26.59 1.68 52.56
CA LYS A 814 25.33 1.18 53.12
C LYS A 814 25.46 -0.27 53.56
N ALA A 815 25.12 -0.58 54.81
CA ALA A 815 25.02 -1.97 55.24
C ALA A 815 23.71 -2.62 54.75
N ALA A 816 23.69 -3.96 54.66
CA ALA A 816 22.49 -4.68 54.20
C ALA A 816 21.26 -4.46 55.10
N GLN A 817 21.47 -4.20 56.39
CA GLN A 817 20.42 -3.96 57.40
C GLN A 817 19.70 -2.61 57.19
N ASP A 818 20.45 -1.62 56.70
CA ASP A 818 19.99 -0.23 56.63
C ASP A 818 19.01 -0.04 55.48
N THR A 819 18.15 0.96 55.60
CA THR A 819 17.26 1.40 54.51
C THR A 819 17.78 2.68 53.90
N ARG A 820 17.67 2.79 52.58
CA ARG A 820 17.96 4.01 51.84
C ARG A 820 16.97 4.13 50.69
N ASP A 821 15.95 4.95 50.90
CA ASP A 821 14.89 5.15 49.91
C ASP A 821 15.50 5.64 48.60
N SER A 822 15.20 4.90 47.54
CA SER A 822 15.76 5.11 46.22
C SER A 822 14.66 4.97 45.19
N ARG A 823 14.69 5.88 44.22
CA ARG A 823 13.74 5.90 43.10
C ARG A 823 14.50 5.96 41.80
N PHE A 824 14.15 5.09 40.87
CA PHE A 824 14.64 5.10 39.50
C PHE A 824 13.45 5.34 38.58
N SER A 825 13.59 6.20 37.56
CA SER A 825 12.60 6.32 36.49
C SER A 825 13.26 6.37 35.13
N MET A 826 12.57 5.82 34.13
CA MET A 826 13.06 5.72 32.76
C MET A 826 11.93 6.00 31.76
N THR A 827 12.19 6.82 30.75
CA THR A 827 11.27 6.97 29.61
C THR A 827 11.47 5.83 28.62
N LEU A 828 10.37 5.23 28.16
CA LEU A 828 10.37 4.10 27.23
C LEU A 828 10.18 4.52 25.76
N GLN A 829 9.83 5.79 25.53
CA GLN A 829 9.59 6.37 24.20
C GLN A 829 10.40 7.65 23.96
N GLY A 830 10.54 8.04 22.69
CA GLY A 830 11.23 9.25 22.24
C GLY A 830 12.64 8.99 21.69
N ASN A 831 13.22 10.02 21.06
CA ASN A 831 14.55 9.93 20.42
C ASN A 831 15.70 9.67 21.41
N GLU A 832 15.50 10.05 22.68
CA GLU A 832 16.44 9.81 23.78
C GLU A 832 15.71 9.11 24.93
N ARG A 833 16.31 8.06 25.47
CA ARG A 833 15.89 7.46 26.74
C ARG A 833 16.45 8.29 27.87
N ARG A 834 15.57 8.82 28.72
CA ARG A 834 15.91 9.55 29.93
C ARG A 834 15.88 8.61 31.12
N PHE A 835 16.90 8.70 31.95
CA PHE A 835 17.09 7.95 33.18
C PHE A 835 17.23 8.96 34.31
N ASP A 836 16.36 8.86 35.30
CA ASP A 836 16.46 9.63 36.54
C ASP A 836 16.64 8.64 37.68
N ALA A 837 17.60 8.88 38.56
CA ALA A 837 17.82 8.06 39.74
C ALA A 837 18.01 8.93 40.99
N ARG A 838 17.48 8.47 42.11
CA ARG A 838 17.60 9.11 43.43
C ARG A 838 18.10 8.05 44.41
N TYR A 839 19.12 8.41 45.19
CA TYR A 839 19.70 7.56 46.23
C TYR A 839 19.73 8.35 47.55
N GLY A 840 18.75 8.08 48.41
CA GLY A 840 18.47 8.92 49.58
C GLY A 840 18.10 10.36 49.21
N ASP A 841 18.24 11.26 50.19
CA ASP A 841 17.85 12.67 50.01
C ASP A 841 18.92 13.54 49.32
N SER A 842 20.15 13.04 49.27
CA SER A 842 21.34 13.83 48.91
C SER A 842 21.99 13.43 47.60
N THR A 843 21.46 12.46 46.84
CA THR A 843 22.04 12.06 45.55
C THR A 843 20.96 11.94 44.49
N ARG A 844 21.04 12.77 43.45
CA ARG A 844 20.16 12.72 42.28
C ARG A 844 20.98 12.59 41.01
N PHE A 845 20.49 11.82 40.06
CA PHE A 845 21.14 11.57 38.79
C PHE A 845 20.12 11.74 37.68
N ALA A 846 20.47 12.48 36.63
CA ALA A 846 19.70 12.54 35.40
C ALA A 846 20.62 12.28 34.21
N TYR A 847 20.20 11.41 33.31
CA TYR A 847 20.98 10.99 32.15
C TYR A 847 20.06 10.80 30.94
N ALA A 848 20.50 11.23 29.77
CA ALA A 848 19.77 11.05 28.52
C ALA A 848 20.70 10.48 27.46
N ALA A 849 20.27 9.42 26.78
CA ALA A 849 21.06 8.76 25.73
C ALA A 849 20.17 8.32 24.55
N PRO A 850 20.72 8.31 23.31
CA PRO A 850 20.04 7.68 22.18
C PRO A 850 19.76 6.19 22.42
N GLY A 851 18.69 5.67 21.84
CA GLY A 851 18.30 4.25 21.98
C GLY A 851 19.45 3.30 21.65
N GLY A 852 19.76 2.39 22.59
CA GLY A 852 20.83 1.38 22.44
C GLY A 852 22.27 1.91 22.53
N LYS A 853 22.50 3.22 22.73
CA LYS A 853 23.84 3.84 22.78
C LYS A 853 24.08 4.60 24.09
N LEU A 854 24.09 3.86 25.20
CA LEU A 854 24.31 4.41 26.54
C LEU A 854 25.67 5.09 26.73
N ASP A 855 26.66 4.79 25.89
CA ASP A 855 27.99 5.41 25.89
C ASP A 855 28.01 6.82 25.26
N GLN A 856 26.97 7.19 24.50
CA GLN A 856 26.88 8.47 23.79
C GLN A 856 25.96 9.50 24.48
N GLY A 857 25.54 9.23 25.71
CA GLY A 857 24.62 10.09 26.43
C GLY A 857 25.25 11.28 27.14
N ARG A 858 24.39 12.03 27.82
CA ARG A 858 24.71 13.23 28.58
C ARG A 858 23.96 13.23 29.89
N GLY A 859 24.60 13.64 30.98
CA GLY A 859 23.92 13.67 32.27
C GLY A 859 24.63 14.45 33.35
N GLU A 860 23.93 14.62 34.47
CA GLU A 860 24.40 15.26 35.68
C GLU A 860 24.13 14.36 36.90
N LEU A 861 25.17 14.14 37.71
CA LEU A 861 25.09 13.60 39.06
C LEU A 861 25.17 14.78 40.04
N LEU A 862 24.07 15.04 40.73
CA LEU A 862 23.93 16.10 41.72
C LEU A 862 24.03 15.52 43.14
N LEU A 863 24.98 16.04 43.92
CA LEU A 863 25.18 15.72 45.33
C LEU A 863 24.66 16.88 46.20
N GLY A 864 23.60 16.66 46.97
CA GLY A 864 22.96 17.64 47.85
C GLY A 864 21.57 18.08 47.38
N ALA A 865 21.22 19.35 47.64
CA ALA A 865 19.92 19.92 47.31
C ALA A 865 19.85 20.47 45.86
N GLY A 866 18.66 20.41 45.25
CA GLY A 866 18.39 20.87 43.87
C GLY A 866 17.97 19.74 42.93
N GLU A 867 17.65 20.06 41.67
CA GLU A 867 17.35 19.07 40.63
C GLU A 867 18.49 19.05 39.57
N PRO A 868 18.87 17.87 39.07
CA PRO A 868 19.91 17.75 38.05
C PRO A 868 19.43 18.31 36.71
N GLN A 869 20.33 18.95 35.97
CA GLN A 869 20.05 19.48 34.62
C GLN A 869 20.88 18.73 33.56
N LEU A 870 20.22 18.29 32.49
CA LEU A 870 20.91 17.62 31.38
C LEU A 870 21.86 18.60 30.67
N PRO A 871 23.16 18.30 30.57
CA PRO A 871 24.11 19.17 29.90
C PRO A 871 23.90 19.15 28.38
N GLY A 872 24.33 20.22 27.68
CA GLY A 872 24.19 20.29 26.21
C GLY A 872 25.19 19.44 25.41
N GLY A 873 26.29 19.01 26.03
CA GLY A 873 27.34 18.17 25.40
C GLY A 873 27.34 16.75 25.95
N LYS A 874 27.97 15.82 25.22
CA LYS A 874 28.16 14.43 25.66
C LYS A 874 29.00 14.36 26.93
N GLY A 875 28.69 13.38 27.77
CA GLY A 875 29.43 13.09 29.01
C GLY A 875 28.65 13.39 30.29
N LEU A 876 29.25 13.01 31.41
CA LEU A 876 28.70 13.12 32.76
C LEU A 876 29.31 14.31 33.48
N ARG A 877 28.48 15.13 34.11
CA ARG A 877 28.89 16.19 35.04
C ARG A 877 28.59 15.75 36.47
N VAL A 878 29.50 16.01 37.39
CA VAL A 878 29.27 15.80 38.82
C VAL A 878 29.27 17.17 39.48
N ARG A 879 28.19 17.53 40.18
CA ARG A 879 28.07 18.82 40.85
C ARG A 879 27.50 18.63 42.24
N GLY A 880 27.89 19.45 43.21
CA GLY A 880 27.21 19.42 44.50
C GLY A 880 28.04 19.79 45.71
N ARG A 881 27.54 19.38 46.87
CA ARG A 881 28.17 19.59 48.16
C ARG A 881 28.33 18.27 48.92
N LEU A 882 29.50 18.06 49.49
CA LEU A 882 29.83 16.96 50.40
C LEU A 882 30.32 17.52 51.72
N ASP A 883 30.05 16.85 52.83
CA ASP A 883 30.57 17.28 54.13
C ASP A 883 32.03 16.86 54.29
N THR A 884 32.35 15.63 53.93
CA THR A 884 33.71 15.08 53.98
C THR A 884 34.04 14.28 52.73
N LEU A 885 35.31 14.27 52.32
CA LEU A 885 35.84 13.43 51.25
C LEU A 885 37.21 12.88 51.66
N ASP A 886 37.32 11.55 51.77
CA ASP A 886 38.60 10.86 51.91
C ASP A 886 39.14 10.51 50.52
N LEU A 887 40.13 11.27 50.04
CA LEU A 887 40.67 11.10 48.70
C LEU A 887 41.35 9.74 48.51
N GLU A 888 41.99 9.18 49.53
CA GLU A 888 42.71 7.91 49.43
C GLU A 888 41.73 6.74 49.32
N ALA A 889 40.66 6.73 50.13
CA ALA A 889 39.60 5.73 50.03
C ALA A 889 38.93 5.73 48.64
N TRP A 890 38.65 6.92 48.09
CA TRP A 890 38.09 7.05 46.74
C TRP A 890 39.07 6.69 45.63
N GLN A 891 40.37 6.97 45.77
CA GLN A 891 41.39 6.55 44.81
C GLN A 891 41.55 5.02 44.76
N GLN A 892 41.57 4.36 45.92
CA GLN A 892 41.60 2.89 45.98
C GLN A 892 40.35 2.29 45.34
N GLN A 893 39.18 2.84 45.64
CA GLN A 893 37.93 2.39 45.02
C GLN A 893 37.93 2.60 43.50
N ALA A 894 38.40 3.75 43.02
CA ALA A 894 38.53 4.03 41.59
C ALA A 894 39.50 3.08 40.87
N GLN A 895 40.60 2.67 41.53
CA GLN A 895 41.53 1.68 40.98
C GLN A 895 40.89 0.28 40.90
N ARG A 896 40.13 -0.14 41.92
CA ARG A 896 39.38 -1.41 41.90
C ARG A 896 38.34 -1.43 40.78
N LEU A 897 37.66 -0.30 40.55
CA LEU A 897 36.63 -0.16 39.51
C LEU A 897 37.21 -0.04 38.09
N ALA A 898 38.42 0.49 37.94
CA ALA A 898 39.07 0.66 36.64
C ALA A 898 39.58 -0.67 36.01
N GLY A 899 39.78 -1.72 36.82
CA GLY A 899 40.24 -3.04 36.34
C GLY A 899 41.52 -2.98 35.50
N ASP A 900 41.60 -3.82 34.46
CA ASP A 900 42.73 -3.91 33.51
C ASP A 900 42.74 -2.81 32.41
N ASP A 901 41.83 -1.82 32.49
CA ASP A 901 41.78 -0.69 31.55
C ASP A 901 42.20 0.64 32.24
N PRO A 902 43.50 0.82 32.55
CA PRO A 902 43.99 1.99 33.28
C PRO A 902 43.88 3.32 32.51
N GLY A 903 43.50 3.27 31.22
CA GLY A 903 43.18 4.42 30.37
C GLY A 903 41.69 4.65 30.13
N GLY A 904 40.83 3.87 30.79
CA GLY A 904 39.55 3.44 30.26
C GLY A 904 38.46 4.46 29.97
N SER A 905 37.55 4.02 29.11
CA SER A 905 36.36 4.73 28.59
C SER A 905 35.58 5.55 29.64
N ALA A 906 35.53 5.10 30.89
CA ALA A 906 34.90 5.84 32.00
C ALA A 906 35.53 7.23 32.27
N ARG A 907 36.85 7.38 32.08
CA ARG A 907 37.52 8.70 32.16
C ARG A 907 37.22 9.58 30.94
N GLN A 908 36.80 9.00 29.82
CA GLN A 908 36.39 9.75 28.62
C GLN A 908 34.93 10.22 28.71
N THR A 909 34.10 9.53 29.50
CA THR A 909 32.70 9.91 29.72
C THR A 909 32.55 11.02 30.77
N LEU A 910 33.44 11.15 31.75
CA LEU A 910 33.40 12.25 32.74
C LEU A 910 33.85 13.58 32.10
N GLN A 911 32.98 14.59 32.11
CA GLN A 911 33.25 15.91 31.52
C GLN A 911 33.77 16.90 32.57
N SER A 912 33.12 16.99 33.73
CA SER A 912 33.48 17.94 34.77
C SER A 912 33.02 17.49 36.16
N VAL A 913 33.74 17.93 37.19
CA VAL A 913 33.40 17.79 38.61
C VAL A 913 33.46 19.18 39.25
N ASP A 914 32.38 19.62 39.87
CA ASP A 914 32.29 20.89 40.61
C ASP A 914 31.72 20.62 42.01
N LEU A 915 32.60 20.43 42.98
CA LEU A 915 32.24 20.01 44.33
C LEU A 915 32.68 21.04 45.36
N SER A 916 31.75 21.41 46.23
CA SER A 916 32.06 22.10 47.49
C SER A 916 32.14 21.05 48.60
N ILE A 917 33.30 20.89 49.21
CA ILE A 917 33.58 19.86 50.19
C ILE A 917 33.93 20.53 51.51
N GLY A 918 33.22 20.19 52.58
CA GLY A 918 33.48 20.73 53.92
C GLY A 918 34.91 20.44 54.38
N GLN A 919 35.34 19.17 54.26
CA GLN A 919 36.68 18.73 54.62
C GLN A 919 37.18 17.64 53.65
N ILE A 920 38.35 17.84 53.04
CA ILE A 920 39.04 16.81 52.26
C ILE A 920 40.21 16.27 53.07
N GLN A 921 40.30 14.95 53.20
CA GLN A 921 41.51 14.28 53.70
C GLN A 921 42.30 13.78 52.50
N ALA A 922 43.52 14.27 52.31
CA ALA A 922 44.36 13.94 51.17
C ALA A 922 45.85 13.99 51.56
N PHE A 923 46.61 12.93 51.23
CA PHE A 923 48.06 12.86 51.39
C PHE A 923 48.54 13.17 52.82
N GLY A 924 47.83 12.68 53.84
CA GLY A 924 48.12 12.98 55.24
C GLY A 924 47.84 14.43 55.69
N THR A 925 47.19 15.24 54.85
CA THR A 925 46.78 16.61 55.16
C THR A 925 45.27 16.78 55.10
N GLN A 926 44.75 17.79 55.82
CA GLN A 926 43.33 18.13 55.83
C GLN A 926 43.12 19.49 55.13
N LEU A 927 42.29 19.51 54.10
CA LEU A 927 41.90 20.72 53.39
C LEU A 927 40.49 21.11 53.82
N ASN A 928 40.34 22.30 54.39
CA ASN A 928 39.07 22.80 54.91
C ASN A 928 38.39 23.73 53.92
N GLN A 929 37.07 23.58 53.78
CA GLN A 929 36.21 24.37 52.90
C GLN A 929 36.70 24.37 51.44
N ALA A 930 37.00 23.19 50.92
CA ALA A 930 37.58 23.02 49.60
C ALA A 930 36.51 23.12 48.51
N VAL A 931 36.72 24.00 47.53
CA VAL A 931 36.00 24.02 46.27
C VAL A 931 36.89 23.40 45.20
N VAL A 932 36.46 22.25 44.68
CA VAL A 932 37.18 21.47 43.68
C VAL A 932 36.44 21.60 42.35
N ARG A 933 37.09 22.24 41.38
CA ARG A 933 36.62 22.29 39.99
C ARG A 933 37.59 21.54 39.11
N LEU A 934 37.12 20.45 38.52
CA LEU A 934 37.86 19.62 37.59
C LEU A 934 37.11 19.62 36.26
N ALA A 935 37.76 20.00 35.17
CA ALA A 935 37.15 19.99 33.84
C ALA A 935 38.07 19.33 32.82
N ARG A 936 37.49 18.53 31.93
CA ARG A 936 38.22 17.92 30.82
C ARG A 936 38.41 18.95 29.70
N VAL A 937 39.65 19.18 29.28
CA VAL A 937 40.02 20.07 28.19
C VAL A 937 40.93 19.32 27.21
N ALA A 938 40.38 18.92 26.06
CA ALA A 938 41.07 18.07 25.09
C ALA A 938 41.67 16.79 25.74
N SER A 939 42.99 16.63 25.73
CA SER A 939 43.73 15.49 26.29
C SER A 939 44.35 15.78 27.67
N ALA A 940 43.76 16.69 28.44
CA ALA A 940 44.21 17.05 29.79
C ALA A 940 43.03 17.42 30.71
N TRP A 941 43.25 17.31 32.00
CA TRP A 941 42.36 17.76 33.05
C TRP A 941 42.85 19.07 33.65
N ASP A 942 42.00 20.08 33.66
CA ASP A 942 42.24 21.32 34.40
C ASP A 942 41.55 21.21 35.77
N LEU A 943 42.36 21.19 36.83
CA LEU A 943 41.97 21.18 38.22
C LEU A 943 42.17 22.59 38.81
N ARG A 944 41.16 23.11 39.49
CA ARG A 944 41.26 24.26 40.39
C ARG A 944 40.84 23.81 41.77
N LEU A 945 41.68 24.11 42.76
CA LEU A 945 41.44 23.83 44.16
C LEU A 945 41.52 25.15 44.92
N ASP A 946 40.41 25.53 45.53
CA ASP A 946 40.33 26.67 46.45
C ASP A 946 39.98 26.13 47.84
N SER A 947 40.93 26.08 48.77
CA SER A 947 40.71 25.75 50.18
C SER A 947 41.41 26.76 51.09
N ARG A 948 41.26 26.63 52.42
CA ARG A 948 42.00 27.48 53.38
C ARG A 948 43.51 27.25 53.32
N GLU A 949 43.93 26.01 53.09
CA GLU A 949 45.32 25.58 53.11
C GLU A 949 45.99 25.70 51.74
N VAL A 950 45.24 25.49 50.65
CA VAL A 950 45.77 25.47 49.28
C VAL A 950 44.87 26.24 48.34
N ILE A 951 45.45 27.19 47.60
CA ILE A 951 44.77 27.89 46.51
C ILE A 951 45.64 27.76 45.26
N GLY A 952 45.11 27.18 44.19
CA GLY A 952 45.86 27.01 42.96
C GLY A 952 45.14 26.25 41.86
N ASN A 953 45.87 26.04 40.76
CA ASN A 953 45.43 25.28 39.62
C ASN A 953 46.49 24.27 39.17
N ALA A 954 46.03 23.14 38.68
CA ALA A 954 46.86 22.08 38.14
C ALA A 954 46.33 21.64 36.77
N ARG A 955 47.22 21.42 35.81
CA ARG A 955 46.90 20.78 34.53
C ARG A 955 47.53 19.39 34.50
N ILE A 956 46.68 18.38 34.36
CA ILE A 956 47.06 16.96 34.44
C ILE A 956 46.83 16.33 33.06
N PRO A 957 47.87 16.08 32.26
CA PRO A 957 47.74 15.45 30.94
C PRO A 957 47.36 13.96 31.05
N ASP A 958 46.63 13.44 30.05
CA ASP A 958 46.30 12.01 29.99
C ASP A 958 47.55 11.14 29.79
N ALA A 959 48.51 11.65 29.00
CA ALA A 959 49.76 10.98 28.71
C ALA A 959 50.75 11.13 29.87
N LYS A 960 51.09 10.02 30.54
CA LYS A 960 52.06 9.97 31.65
C LYS A 960 53.45 10.56 31.31
N ALA A 961 53.79 10.65 30.02
CA ALA A 961 55.05 11.22 29.56
C ALA A 961 55.09 12.76 29.58
N GLN A 962 53.94 13.43 29.58
CA GLN A 962 53.87 14.90 29.68
C GLN A 962 53.87 15.32 31.16
N PRO A 963 54.63 16.38 31.54
CA PRO A 963 54.67 16.83 32.92
C PRO A 963 53.34 17.47 33.35
N MET A 964 52.93 17.21 34.58
CA MET A 964 51.86 17.96 35.23
C MET A 964 52.33 19.38 35.51
N VAL A 965 51.47 20.37 35.30
CA VAL A 965 51.80 21.78 35.60
C VAL A 965 50.96 22.21 36.79
N VAL A 966 51.59 22.46 37.93
CA VAL A 966 50.94 22.85 39.19
C VAL A 966 51.39 24.26 39.59
N LYS A 967 50.43 25.17 39.64
CA LYS A 967 50.63 26.56 40.04
C LYS A 967 49.80 26.84 41.29
N LEU A 968 50.48 27.01 42.42
CA LEU A 968 49.86 27.33 43.70
C LEU A 968 50.07 28.81 44.00
N GLN A 969 48.97 29.53 44.17
CA GLN A 969 48.98 30.93 44.61
C GLN A 969 49.33 31.02 46.10
N SER A 970 48.86 30.05 46.88
CA SER A 970 49.15 29.94 48.31
C SER A 970 49.18 28.47 48.72
N LEU A 971 50.20 28.08 49.49
CA LEU A 971 50.29 26.80 50.18
C LEU A 971 50.60 27.06 51.65
N ARG A 972 49.74 26.59 52.56
CA ARG A 972 49.94 26.68 54.01
C ARG A 972 50.23 25.28 54.56
N LEU A 973 51.48 25.09 55.01
CA LEU A 973 51.89 23.89 55.73
C LEU A 973 51.55 24.03 57.21
N PRO A 974 51.30 22.90 57.92
CA PRO A 974 51.08 22.93 59.36
C PRO A 974 52.29 23.55 60.11
N PRO A 975 52.05 24.16 61.28
CA PRO A 975 53.14 24.69 62.10
C PRO A 975 54.13 23.57 62.47
N ALA A 976 55.42 23.91 62.59
CA ALA A 976 56.43 22.98 63.06
C ALA A 976 56.14 22.55 64.50
N ASP A 977 56.31 21.27 64.83
CA ASP A 977 56.33 20.83 66.22
C ASP A 977 57.64 21.33 66.88
N PRO A 978 57.59 22.21 67.89
CA PRO A 978 58.78 22.76 68.52
C PRO A 978 59.66 21.69 69.19
N ALA A 979 59.12 20.51 69.54
CA ALA A 979 59.87 19.42 70.15
C ALA A 979 60.76 18.64 69.15
N GLN A 980 60.38 18.58 67.87
CA GLN A 980 61.16 17.90 66.82
C GLN A 980 62.20 18.82 66.15
N ALA A 981 62.03 20.14 66.26
CA ALA A 981 62.92 21.12 65.63
C ALA A 981 64.32 21.25 66.30
N GLN A 982 64.56 20.58 67.43
CA GLN A 982 65.80 20.68 68.21
C GLN A 982 66.60 19.37 68.32
N ASP A 983 66.18 18.29 67.66
CA ASP A 983 66.90 17.00 67.66
C ASP A 983 67.76 16.82 66.40
N ASP A 984 69.10 16.98 66.54
CA ASP A 984 70.08 16.77 65.46
C ASP A 984 70.04 15.34 64.85
N ASN A 985 69.46 14.38 65.58
CA ASN A 985 69.31 12.98 65.17
C ASN A 985 67.88 12.60 64.77
N ALA A 986 67.02 13.59 64.49
CA ALA A 986 65.68 13.33 63.98
C ALA A 986 65.71 12.38 62.76
N PRO A 987 64.84 11.36 62.69
CA PRO A 987 64.78 10.44 61.55
C PRO A 987 64.40 11.20 60.27
N ASP A 988 64.84 10.70 59.11
CA ASP A 988 64.50 11.32 57.82
C ASP A 988 62.97 11.34 57.62
N PRO A 989 62.36 12.55 57.52
CA PRO A 989 60.91 12.69 57.44
C PRO A 989 60.30 12.06 56.16
N LEU A 990 61.12 11.82 55.14
CA LEU A 990 60.72 11.21 53.87
C LEU A 990 61.36 9.82 53.65
N ALA A 991 61.85 9.15 54.70
CA ALA A 991 62.51 7.85 54.59
C ALA A 991 61.66 6.76 53.92
N SER A 992 60.34 6.78 54.16
CA SER A 992 59.37 5.81 53.63
C SER A 992 58.89 6.14 52.22
N PHE A 993 59.21 7.33 51.71
CA PHE A 993 58.75 7.78 50.41
C PHE A 993 59.64 7.24 49.29
N ASP A 994 59.03 6.76 48.20
CA ASP A 994 59.75 6.23 47.04
C ASP A 994 59.96 7.32 45.97
N PRO A 995 61.18 7.84 45.77
CA PRO A 995 61.44 8.89 44.78
C PRO A 995 61.11 8.46 43.34
N ARG A 996 61.10 7.16 43.04
CA ARG A 996 60.78 6.63 41.71
C ARG A 996 59.29 6.75 41.36
N LYS A 997 58.43 6.96 42.37
CA LYS A 997 56.99 7.15 42.19
C LYS A 997 56.60 8.62 41.92
N VAL A 998 57.55 9.54 41.97
CA VAL A 998 57.31 10.95 41.70
C VAL A 998 57.03 11.15 40.20
N PRO A 999 55.85 11.67 39.82
CA PRO A 999 55.56 11.93 38.42
C PRO A 999 56.32 13.16 37.89
N ALA A 1000 56.42 13.30 36.57
CA ALA A 1000 56.96 14.51 35.97
C ALA A 1000 56.06 15.72 36.35
N LEU A 1001 56.64 16.74 36.99
CA LEU A 1001 55.92 17.86 37.59
C LEU A 1001 56.68 19.17 37.38
N ASP A 1002 55.97 20.21 36.96
CA ASP A 1002 56.41 21.60 36.99
C ASP A 1002 55.64 22.29 38.11
N LEU A 1003 56.34 22.62 39.21
CA LEU A 1003 55.75 23.20 40.42
C LEU A 1003 56.16 24.67 40.57
N SER A 1004 55.18 25.54 40.79
CA SER A 1004 55.40 26.93 41.22
C SER A 1004 54.47 27.27 42.39
N ILE A 1005 55.02 27.83 43.46
CA ILE A 1005 54.33 28.27 44.66
C ILE A 1005 54.68 29.75 44.90
N ASP A 1006 53.70 30.63 44.73
CA ASP A 1006 53.91 32.08 44.88
C ASP A 1006 54.09 32.49 46.35
N LYS A 1007 53.32 31.87 47.26
CA LYS A 1007 53.38 32.10 48.71
C LYS A 1007 53.31 30.78 49.48
N LEU A 1008 54.44 30.39 50.08
CA LEU A 1008 54.56 29.27 50.99
C LEU A 1008 54.50 29.78 52.43
N TYR A 1009 53.51 29.32 53.20
CA TYR A 1009 53.38 29.59 54.62
C TYR A 1009 53.66 28.32 55.43
N ARG A 1010 54.24 28.49 56.63
CA ARG A 1010 54.36 27.44 57.65
C ARG A 1010 53.70 27.94 58.93
N GLY A 1011 52.53 27.40 59.27
CA GLY A 1011 51.62 28.06 60.20
C GLY A 1011 51.17 29.41 59.63
N ASP A 1012 51.36 30.48 60.39
CA ASP A 1012 51.09 31.86 59.94
C ASP A 1012 52.35 32.58 59.40
N ASP A 1013 53.51 31.93 59.43
CA ASP A 1013 54.79 32.50 58.99
C ASP A 1013 54.98 32.37 57.47
N LEU A 1014 55.28 33.47 56.78
CA LEU A 1014 55.55 33.46 55.33
C LEU A 1014 56.99 32.99 55.10
N PHE A 1015 57.12 31.76 54.61
CA PHE A 1015 58.40 31.13 54.31
C PHE A 1015 59.01 31.68 53.01
N GLY A 1016 58.19 31.95 51.98
CA GLY A 1016 58.62 32.60 50.74
C GLY A 1016 58.01 31.97 49.47
N SER A 1017 58.80 31.82 48.39
CA SER A 1017 58.34 31.28 47.09
C SER A 1017 59.21 30.13 46.60
N VAL A 1018 58.61 29.20 45.84
CA VAL A 1018 59.25 27.96 45.39
C VAL A 1018 58.92 27.69 43.93
N ALA A 1019 59.91 27.51 43.07
CA ALA A 1019 59.74 27.01 41.71
C ALA A 1019 60.77 25.91 41.39
N LEU A 1020 60.31 24.77 40.88
CA LEU A 1020 61.19 23.68 40.44
C LEU A 1020 60.50 22.73 39.44
N LYS A 1021 61.31 22.03 38.65
CA LYS A 1021 60.84 21.00 37.70
C LYS A 1021 61.34 19.62 38.12
N LEU A 1022 60.43 18.74 38.49
CA LEU A 1022 60.70 17.35 38.83
C LEU A 1022 60.64 16.47 37.59
N ARG A 1023 61.66 15.65 37.36
CA ARG A 1023 61.69 14.67 36.27
C ARG A 1023 62.01 13.27 36.82
N PRO A 1024 61.13 12.27 36.63
CA PRO A 1024 61.40 10.92 37.07
C PRO A 1024 62.60 10.35 36.32
N THR A 1025 63.45 9.62 37.04
CA THR A 1025 64.56 8.84 36.48
C THR A 1025 64.39 7.37 36.88
N PRO A 1026 65.05 6.41 36.21
CA PRO A 1026 65.02 5.01 36.62
C PRO A 1026 65.50 4.76 38.06
N ARG A 1027 66.29 5.68 38.62
CA ARG A 1027 66.89 5.60 39.96
C ARG A 1027 66.17 6.45 41.01
N GLY A 1028 65.28 7.37 40.61
CA GLY A 1028 64.60 8.29 41.51
C GLY A 1028 63.99 9.48 40.79
N VAL A 1029 64.33 10.70 41.19
CA VAL A 1029 63.83 11.95 40.61
C VAL A 1029 64.92 13.01 40.53
N SER A 1030 64.99 13.76 39.43
CA SER A 1030 65.86 14.94 39.30
C SER A 1030 65.09 16.24 39.51
N PHE A 1031 65.73 17.21 40.15
CA PHE A 1031 65.26 18.58 40.36
C PHE A 1031 65.99 19.49 39.38
N ASN A 1032 65.27 20.04 38.41
CA ASN A 1032 65.84 20.93 37.39
C ASN A 1032 65.31 22.36 37.59
N GLY A 1033 66.18 23.36 37.46
CA GLY A 1033 65.81 24.77 37.57
C GLY A 1033 65.16 25.09 38.89
N VAL A 1034 65.80 24.68 39.99
CA VAL A 1034 65.43 25.04 41.36
C VAL A 1034 65.60 26.55 41.48
N ASP A 1035 64.56 27.23 41.95
CA ASP A 1035 64.52 28.67 42.23
C ASP A 1035 63.66 28.88 43.48
N LEU A 1036 64.31 29.02 44.63
CA LEU A 1036 63.67 29.13 45.94
C LEU A 1036 64.06 30.44 46.58
N LEU A 1037 63.08 31.21 47.05
CA LEU A 1037 63.32 32.36 47.92
C LEU A 1037 62.73 32.04 49.28
N ILE A 1038 63.57 31.69 50.25
CA ILE A 1038 63.15 31.25 51.58
C ILE A 1038 63.75 32.17 52.64
N LYS A 1039 62.92 32.92 53.37
CA LYS A 1039 63.35 33.82 54.46
C LYS A 1039 64.56 34.70 54.12
N GLY A 1040 64.59 35.24 52.89
CA GLY A 1040 65.66 36.12 52.40
C GLY A 1040 66.86 35.43 51.76
N LEU A 1041 66.90 34.08 51.75
CA LEU A 1041 67.89 33.26 51.06
C LEU A 1041 67.36 32.86 49.68
N HIS A 1042 68.09 33.22 48.63
CA HIS A 1042 67.85 32.75 47.27
C HIS A 1042 68.68 31.47 47.04
N ILE A 1043 68.03 30.42 46.54
CA ILE A 1043 68.66 29.12 46.23
C ILE A 1043 68.35 28.79 44.78
N ASP A 1044 69.37 28.73 43.94
CA ASP A 1044 69.26 28.33 42.54
C ASP A 1044 70.12 27.10 42.22
N GLY A 1045 69.67 26.24 41.31
CA GLY A 1045 70.50 25.12 40.84
C GLY A 1045 69.74 23.87 40.41
N ASN A 1046 70.43 22.72 40.49
CA ASN A 1046 69.88 21.41 40.15
C ASN A 1046 70.28 20.35 41.19
N GLY A 1047 69.52 19.26 41.27
CA GLY A 1047 69.83 18.14 42.14
C GLY A 1047 69.17 16.85 41.71
N ALA A 1048 69.37 15.77 42.47
CA ALA A 1048 68.54 14.58 42.37
C ALA A 1048 68.40 13.89 43.72
N TRP A 1049 67.33 13.09 43.83
CA TRP A 1049 67.05 12.20 44.96
C TRP A 1049 66.85 10.78 44.40
N GLU A 1050 67.76 9.88 44.75
CA GLU A 1050 67.87 8.56 44.13
C GLU A 1050 68.00 7.44 45.18
N GLY A 1051 67.58 6.23 44.83
CA GLY A 1051 67.68 5.02 45.65
C GLY A 1051 66.33 4.46 46.11
N PRO A 1052 66.31 3.24 46.69
CA PRO A 1052 65.10 2.66 47.27
C PRO A 1052 64.75 3.31 48.62
N PRO A 1053 63.47 3.27 49.05
CA PRO A 1053 63.04 3.75 50.36
C PRO A 1053 63.91 3.20 51.49
N GLY A 1054 64.30 4.04 52.44
CA GLY A 1054 65.22 3.70 53.54
C GLY A 1054 66.71 3.62 53.18
N SER A 1055 67.09 3.75 51.90
CA SER A 1055 68.50 3.80 51.46
C SER A 1055 68.68 4.76 50.28
N THR A 1056 68.07 5.94 50.37
CA THR A 1056 68.19 6.98 49.34
C THR A 1056 69.42 7.87 49.56
N ALA A 1057 69.82 8.61 48.54
CA ALA A 1057 70.82 9.67 48.61
C ALA A 1057 70.35 10.88 47.80
N SER A 1058 70.77 12.05 48.25
CA SER A 1058 70.45 13.32 47.60
C SER A 1058 71.74 14.06 47.23
N TRP A 1059 71.74 14.76 46.11
CA TRP A 1059 72.82 15.68 45.74
C TRP A 1059 72.24 16.99 45.20
N TYR A 1060 72.97 18.08 45.40
CA TYR A 1060 72.63 19.42 44.94
C TYR A 1060 73.88 20.11 44.43
N LYS A 1061 73.73 20.78 43.30
CA LYS A 1061 74.73 21.64 42.69
C LYS A 1061 74.10 22.96 42.29
N GLY A 1062 74.57 24.05 42.87
CA GLY A 1062 73.97 25.36 42.67
C GLY A 1062 74.58 26.44 43.55
N ARG A 1063 73.88 27.57 43.62
CA ARG A 1063 74.29 28.75 44.37
C ARG A 1063 73.21 29.13 45.38
N LEU A 1064 73.69 29.57 46.53
CA LEU A 1064 72.88 30.22 47.55
C LEU A 1064 73.37 31.66 47.72
N ASP A 1065 72.48 32.65 47.63
CA ASP A 1065 72.85 34.04 47.82
C ASP A 1065 71.76 34.86 48.52
N GLY A 1066 72.13 36.06 48.96
CA GLY A 1066 71.22 36.95 49.68
C GLY A 1066 71.88 38.28 50.04
N LYS A 1067 71.11 39.14 50.68
CA LYS A 1067 71.59 40.45 51.16
C LYS A 1067 72.29 40.30 52.52
N ASN A 1068 71.54 40.48 53.60
CA ASN A 1068 72.10 40.39 54.94
C ASN A 1068 71.97 38.97 55.51
N LEU A 1069 73.11 38.31 55.73
CA LEU A 1069 73.17 36.97 56.30
C LEU A 1069 72.56 36.92 57.70
N ALA A 1070 72.59 38.01 58.46
CA ALA A 1070 71.98 38.05 59.79
C ALA A 1070 70.45 37.87 59.74
N ASP A 1071 69.80 38.49 58.74
CA ASP A 1071 68.35 38.38 58.55
C ASP A 1071 67.97 36.94 58.16
N VAL A 1072 68.82 36.29 57.35
CA VAL A 1072 68.65 34.88 56.98
C VAL A 1072 68.83 33.98 58.21
N LEU A 1073 69.91 34.15 58.99
CA LEU A 1073 70.16 33.36 60.20
C LEU A 1073 69.01 33.50 61.21
N GLN A 1074 68.54 34.72 61.47
CA GLN A 1074 67.38 34.98 62.32
C GLN A 1074 66.11 34.33 61.77
N GLY A 1075 65.89 34.42 60.45
CA GLY A 1075 64.77 33.78 59.78
C GLY A 1075 64.73 32.27 60.03
N PHE A 1076 65.88 31.61 60.00
CA PHE A 1076 66.00 30.17 60.27
C PHE A 1076 66.16 29.82 61.76
N GLY A 1077 66.05 30.78 62.67
CA GLY A 1077 66.10 30.54 64.12
C GLY A 1077 67.52 30.39 64.69
N PHE A 1078 68.55 30.71 63.91
CA PHE A 1078 69.94 30.75 64.36
C PHE A 1078 70.27 32.12 64.96
N ALA A 1079 71.25 32.16 65.87
CA ALA A 1079 71.78 33.43 66.38
C ALA A 1079 72.44 34.22 65.23
N PRO A 1080 72.22 35.54 65.12
CA PRO A 1080 72.80 36.41 64.08
C PRO A 1080 74.30 36.66 64.32
N THR A 1081 75.11 35.60 64.25
CA THR A 1081 76.55 35.62 64.53
C THR A 1081 77.38 36.36 63.47
N VAL A 1082 76.82 36.55 62.26
CA VAL A 1082 77.48 37.21 61.13
C VAL A 1082 76.48 38.07 60.36
N THR A 1083 76.84 39.32 60.03
CA THR A 1083 76.07 40.19 59.13
C THR A 1083 76.77 40.37 57.78
N SER A 1084 76.06 40.77 56.73
CA SER A 1084 76.66 41.09 55.43
C SER A 1084 75.85 42.13 54.65
N ARG A 1085 76.45 42.80 53.67
CA ARG A 1085 75.69 43.56 52.66
C ARG A 1085 75.12 42.62 51.59
N ASP A 1086 75.96 41.70 51.14
CA ASP A 1086 75.60 40.56 50.29
C ASP A 1086 76.53 39.38 50.58
N PHE A 1087 76.01 38.17 50.34
CA PHE A 1087 76.77 36.94 50.40
C PHE A 1087 76.38 36.02 49.25
N HIS A 1088 77.30 35.16 48.83
CA HIS A 1088 77.00 34.03 47.96
C HIS A 1088 77.83 32.81 48.36
N LEU A 1089 77.26 31.63 48.15
CA LEU A 1089 77.82 30.32 48.49
C LEU A 1089 77.54 29.37 47.33
N ASP A 1090 78.60 28.96 46.61
CA ASP A 1090 78.49 27.94 45.58
C ASP A 1090 78.68 26.56 46.22
N VAL A 1091 77.74 25.64 45.96
CA VAL A 1091 77.68 24.31 46.60
C VAL A 1091 77.67 23.23 45.54
N ASP A 1092 78.49 22.20 45.74
CA ASP A 1092 78.44 20.92 45.04
C ASP A 1092 78.50 19.83 46.10
N GLY A 1093 77.32 19.33 46.51
CA GLY A 1093 77.17 18.55 47.74
C GLY A 1093 76.23 17.37 47.61
N ARG A 1094 76.47 16.35 48.44
CA ARG A 1094 75.66 15.13 48.57
C ARG A 1094 75.54 14.69 50.02
N TRP A 1095 74.41 14.09 50.37
CA TRP A 1095 74.13 13.55 51.70
C TRP A 1095 73.24 12.30 51.60
N PRO A 1096 73.29 11.39 52.59
CA PRO A 1096 72.37 10.26 52.67
C PRO A 1096 70.94 10.73 52.99
N GLY A 1097 69.94 10.00 52.52
CA GLY A 1097 68.51 10.28 52.73
C GLY A 1097 67.89 11.25 51.73
N SER A 1098 66.76 11.82 52.13
CA SER A 1098 65.95 12.73 51.33
C SER A 1098 66.52 14.16 51.29
N PRO A 1099 66.05 15.01 50.37
CA PRO A 1099 66.46 16.41 50.33
C PRO A 1099 66.10 17.19 51.61
N ALA A 1100 65.12 16.70 52.39
CA ALA A 1100 64.70 17.31 53.65
C ALA A 1100 65.59 16.91 54.84
N TRP A 1101 66.50 15.94 54.69
CA TRP A 1101 67.37 15.43 55.76
C TRP A 1101 68.81 15.98 55.69
N ILE A 1102 69.00 17.10 54.99
CA ILE A 1102 70.28 17.79 54.92
C ILE A 1102 70.72 18.28 56.31
N ASP A 1103 71.98 18.01 56.67
CA ASP A 1103 72.59 18.47 57.91
C ASP A 1103 74.11 18.60 57.73
N THR A 1104 74.71 19.56 58.43
CA THR A 1104 76.16 19.73 58.45
C THR A 1104 76.93 18.46 58.87
N LYS A 1105 76.38 17.64 59.75
CA LYS A 1105 76.97 16.37 60.20
C LYS A 1105 76.92 15.26 59.12
N ARG A 1106 76.07 15.41 58.11
CA ARG A 1106 75.81 14.39 57.06
C ARG A 1106 76.30 14.82 55.66
N PHE A 1107 76.83 16.04 55.55
CA PHE A 1107 77.18 16.65 54.28
C PHE A 1107 78.54 16.18 53.74
N SER A 1108 78.62 15.93 52.43
CA SER A 1108 79.88 15.67 51.70
C SER A 1108 79.90 16.48 50.41
N GLY A 1109 80.99 17.18 50.09
CA GLY A 1109 81.04 18.04 48.90
C GLY A 1109 81.99 19.22 49.04
N SER A 1110 81.89 20.18 48.12
CA SER A 1110 82.61 21.46 48.19
C SER A 1110 81.65 22.62 48.48
N LEU A 1111 82.12 23.54 49.32
CA LEU A 1111 81.45 24.78 49.68
C LEU A 1111 82.41 25.95 49.40
N ASP A 1112 82.07 26.81 48.45
CA ASP A 1112 82.81 28.03 48.15
C ASP A 1112 82.01 29.26 48.61
N ALA A 1113 82.39 29.82 49.76
CA ALA A 1113 81.67 30.91 50.42
C ALA A 1113 82.35 32.26 50.20
N SER A 1114 81.57 33.31 49.93
CA SER A 1114 82.05 34.69 49.85
C SER A 1114 81.05 35.66 50.49
N LEU A 1115 81.51 36.45 51.47
CA LEU A 1115 80.72 37.48 52.14
C LEU A 1115 81.38 38.84 51.93
N ARG A 1116 80.58 39.89 51.71
CA ARG A 1116 81.07 41.27 51.51
C ARG A 1116 80.48 42.25 52.51
N SER A 1117 81.35 43.08 53.07
CA SER A 1117 81.04 44.23 53.96
C SER A 1117 80.09 43.87 55.10
N GLY A 1118 80.62 43.31 56.19
CA GLY A 1118 79.84 42.76 57.30
C GLY A 1118 80.54 42.80 58.66
N GLN A 1119 79.93 42.20 59.69
CA GLN A 1119 80.52 42.08 61.02
C GLN A 1119 80.21 40.72 61.66
N PHE A 1120 81.17 40.16 62.41
CA PHE A 1120 80.95 39.04 63.32
C PHE A 1120 80.42 39.58 64.67
N VAL A 1121 79.22 39.16 65.08
CA VAL A 1121 78.50 39.69 66.26
C VAL A 1121 78.71 38.78 67.47
N GLU A 1122 78.91 39.38 68.65
CA GLU A 1122 79.11 38.65 69.91
C GLU A 1122 77.77 38.08 70.45
N VAL A 1123 77.72 36.76 70.67
CA VAL A 1123 76.59 36.05 71.30
C VAL A 1123 77.07 35.53 72.65
N GLU A 1124 76.27 35.67 73.72
CA GLU A 1124 76.64 35.26 75.09
C GLU A 1124 77.11 33.79 75.13
N GLY A 1125 78.39 33.55 75.46
CA GLY A 1125 78.88 32.21 75.81
C GLY A 1125 80.32 31.86 75.44
N GLY A 1126 80.89 32.33 74.32
CA GLY A 1126 82.15 31.71 73.82
C GLY A 1126 83.26 32.61 73.27
N ALA A 1127 83.01 33.90 73.02
CA ALA A 1127 83.93 34.75 72.24
C ALA A 1127 84.63 35.89 73.02
N GLN A 1128 84.79 35.77 74.34
CA GLN A 1128 85.46 36.80 75.15
C GLN A 1128 86.93 37.07 74.72
N ALA A 1129 87.57 36.14 73.99
CA ALA A 1129 88.94 36.28 73.50
C ALA A 1129 89.09 37.24 72.31
N LEU A 1130 88.03 37.54 71.55
CA LEU A 1130 88.11 38.41 70.36
C LEU A 1130 88.01 39.91 70.70
N ARG A 1131 87.61 40.24 71.94
CA ARG A 1131 87.45 41.61 72.45
C ARG A 1131 88.75 42.43 72.42
N VAL A 1132 89.90 41.75 72.47
CA VAL A 1132 91.22 42.40 72.49
C VAL A 1132 91.61 42.96 71.11
N PHE A 1133 91.10 42.39 70.01
CA PHE A 1133 91.48 42.79 68.65
C PHE A 1133 90.63 43.95 68.09
N GLY A 1134 89.36 44.08 68.53
CA GLY A 1134 88.48 45.19 68.13
C GLY A 1134 88.85 46.55 68.74
N LEU A 1135 89.52 46.55 69.91
CA LEU A 1135 89.93 47.76 70.61
C LEU A 1135 91.18 48.42 70.00
N LEU A 1136 91.85 47.79 69.04
CA LEU A 1136 93.06 48.29 68.38
C LEU A 1136 92.78 48.71 66.92
N ASN A 1137 91.66 49.37 66.65
CA ASN A 1137 91.39 49.98 65.36
C ASN A 1137 91.77 51.48 65.35
N PHE A 1138 92.99 51.80 64.91
CA PHE A 1138 93.48 53.18 64.79
C PHE A 1138 92.83 53.96 63.62
N ASN A 1139 92.12 53.27 62.70
CA ASN A 1139 91.44 53.91 61.56
C ASN A 1139 90.08 54.54 61.96
N SER A 1140 89.56 54.22 63.15
CA SER A 1140 88.27 54.70 63.66
C SER A 1140 88.24 56.20 63.99
N ILE A 1141 89.40 56.83 64.18
CA ILE A 1141 89.49 58.23 64.63
C ILE A 1141 89.02 59.21 63.55
N GLY A 1142 89.26 58.92 62.27
CA GLY A 1142 88.86 59.79 61.15
C GLY A 1142 87.35 59.85 60.90
N ARG A 1143 86.60 58.76 61.21
CA ARG A 1143 85.13 58.70 61.07
C ARG A 1143 84.43 59.43 62.21
N ARG A 1144 84.96 59.30 63.44
CA ARG A 1144 84.47 60.01 64.64
C ARG A 1144 84.66 61.53 64.54
N LEU A 1145 85.69 61.99 63.83
CA LEU A 1145 85.85 63.41 63.49
C LEU A 1145 84.78 63.92 62.50
N ARG A 1146 84.10 63.04 61.76
CA ARG A 1146 82.94 63.37 60.91
C ARG A 1146 81.58 63.14 61.61
N LEU A 1147 81.59 62.98 62.94
CA LEU A 1147 80.40 62.75 63.78
C LEU A 1147 79.65 61.42 63.52
N ASP A 1148 80.30 60.44 62.88
CA ASP A 1148 79.75 59.09 62.69
C ASP A 1148 80.27 58.15 63.78
N PHE A 1149 79.40 57.83 64.75
CA PHE A 1149 79.68 57.01 65.95
C PHE A 1149 79.01 55.63 65.92
N SER A 1150 78.55 55.18 64.75
CA SER A 1150 77.89 53.88 64.57
C SER A 1150 78.74 52.71 65.11
N ASP A 1151 80.08 52.82 65.03
CA ASP A 1151 81.04 51.81 65.49
C ASP A 1151 81.10 51.64 67.03
N LEU A 1152 80.70 52.63 67.81
CA LEU A 1152 80.73 52.59 69.29
C LEU A 1152 79.53 51.86 69.90
N PHE A 1153 78.47 51.64 69.12
CA PHE A 1153 77.28 50.88 69.52
C PHE A 1153 77.28 49.47 68.93
N GLU A 1154 78.23 49.15 68.04
CA GLU A 1154 78.35 47.87 67.35
C GLU A 1154 79.21 46.89 68.17
N LYS A 1155 78.56 45.85 68.72
CA LYS A 1155 79.23 44.77 69.46
C LYS A 1155 79.71 43.68 68.48
N GLY A 1156 80.91 43.82 67.91
CA GLY A 1156 81.43 42.83 66.97
C GLY A 1156 82.77 43.15 66.28
N LEU A 1157 83.23 42.24 65.43
CA LEU A 1157 84.45 42.36 64.60
C LEU A 1157 84.05 42.61 63.13
N GLY A 1158 84.30 43.81 62.60
CA GLY A 1158 83.98 44.17 61.21
C GLY A 1158 84.95 43.59 60.17
N TYR A 1159 84.46 43.29 58.96
CA TYR A 1159 85.23 42.81 57.82
C TYR A 1159 84.74 43.40 56.48
N ASP A 1160 85.66 43.53 55.51
CA ASP A 1160 85.35 43.93 54.14
C ASP A 1160 85.03 42.73 53.25
N ARG A 1161 85.77 41.62 53.40
CA ARG A 1161 85.56 40.39 52.64
C ARG A 1161 85.92 39.15 53.45
N VAL A 1162 85.07 38.13 53.39
CA VAL A 1162 85.37 36.76 53.83
C VAL A 1162 85.32 35.87 52.60
N LYS A 1163 86.34 35.04 52.37
CA LYS A 1163 86.37 34.05 51.27
C LYS A 1163 86.96 32.74 51.78
N GLY A 1164 86.34 31.61 51.45
CA GLY A 1164 86.86 30.31 51.85
C GLY A 1164 86.29 29.16 51.03
N LEU A 1165 87.16 28.17 50.76
CA LEU A 1165 86.81 26.93 50.08
C LEU A 1165 86.98 25.75 51.04
N LEU A 1166 85.84 25.17 51.42
CA LEU A 1166 85.75 24.01 52.31
C LEU A 1166 85.38 22.77 51.51
N VAL A 1167 86.04 21.65 51.79
CA VAL A 1167 85.65 20.33 51.28
C VAL A 1167 85.24 19.46 52.46
N ALA A 1168 83.99 18.99 52.43
CA ALA A 1168 83.40 18.12 53.42
C ALA A 1168 83.43 16.66 52.97
N SER A 1169 83.70 15.74 53.89
CA SER A 1169 83.52 14.31 53.72
C SER A 1169 82.84 13.75 54.96
N GLU A 1170 81.57 13.36 54.81
CA GLU A 1170 80.73 12.79 55.88
C GLU A 1170 80.72 13.66 57.16
N GLY A 1171 80.51 14.97 57.00
CA GLY A 1171 80.46 15.92 58.10
C GLY A 1171 81.82 16.36 58.66
N VAL A 1172 82.93 15.90 58.08
CA VAL A 1172 84.28 16.41 58.38
C VAL A 1172 84.69 17.40 57.31
N TYR A 1173 84.83 18.67 57.68
CA TYR A 1173 85.15 19.79 56.81
C TYR A 1173 86.63 20.13 56.88
N VAL A 1174 87.30 20.20 55.73
CA VAL A 1174 88.71 20.57 55.61
C VAL A 1174 88.84 21.78 54.70
N THR A 1175 89.62 22.77 55.10
CA THR A 1175 90.01 23.91 54.26
C THR A 1175 90.94 23.44 53.15
N ARG A 1176 90.56 23.67 51.89
CA ARG A 1176 91.47 23.45 50.74
C ARG A 1176 92.30 24.68 50.44
N GLU A 1177 91.67 25.83 50.63
CA GLU A 1177 92.31 27.14 50.66
C GLU A 1177 92.05 27.72 52.06
N PRO A 1178 93.04 28.40 52.67
CA PRO A 1178 92.82 29.07 53.95
C PRO A 1178 91.63 30.02 53.86
N ILE A 1179 90.74 29.99 54.86
CA ILE A 1179 89.65 30.96 54.95
C ILE A 1179 90.28 32.31 55.24
N THR A 1180 90.11 33.26 54.32
CA THR A 1180 90.66 34.61 54.42
C THR A 1180 89.58 35.58 54.87
N VAL A 1181 89.85 36.33 55.93
CA VAL A 1181 89.03 37.45 56.42
C VAL A 1181 89.86 38.71 56.28
N THR A 1182 89.47 39.59 55.36
CA THR A 1182 90.09 40.91 55.17
C THR A 1182 89.24 41.94 55.88
N GLY A 1183 89.83 42.70 56.79
CA GLY A 1183 89.12 43.72 57.58
C GLY A 1183 89.96 44.98 57.83
N PRO A 1184 89.30 46.07 58.25
CA PRO A 1184 89.94 47.38 58.42
C PRO A 1184 91.00 47.43 59.53
N SER A 1185 90.95 46.51 60.51
CA SER A 1185 91.87 46.49 61.66
C SER A 1185 92.76 45.24 61.73
N SER A 1186 92.44 44.14 61.03
CA SER A 1186 93.16 42.86 61.09
C SER A 1186 92.79 41.97 59.90
N ASN A 1187 93.78 41.25 59.36
CA ASN A 1187 93.57 40.16 58.39
C ASN A 1187 93.71 38.82 59.11
N PHE A 1188 92.79 37.90 58.87
CA PHE A 1188 92.82 36.56 59.46
C PHE A 1188 92.90 35.50 58.36
N GLU A 1189 93.78 34.51 58.53
CA GLU A 1189 93.81 33.30 57.73
C GLU A 1189 93.57 32.10 58.66
N LEU A 1190 92.57 31.28 58.34
CA LEU A 1190 92.23 30.08 59.11
C LEU A 1190 92.36 28.84 58.22
N ASP A 1191 93.18 27.88 58.65
CA ASP A 1191 93.41 26.62 57.96
C ASP A 1191 93.32 25.45 58.94
N GLY A 1192 92.45 24.47 58.69
CA GLY A 1192 92.19 23.39 59.62
C GLY A 1192 91.11 22.40 59.20
N THR A 1193 90.76 21.55 60.16
CA THR A 1193 89.70 20.54 60.05
C THR A 1193 88.64 20.77 61.13
N MET A 1194 87.38 20.72 60.73
CA MET A 1194 86.20 20.81 61.60
C MET A 1194 85.38 19.52 61.46
N ASP A 1195 85.36 18.70 62.51
CA ASP A 1195 84.58 17.47 62.60
C ASP A 1195 83.23 17.81 63.26
N MET A 1196 82.20 18.00 62.42
CA MET A 1196 80.85 18.32 62.88
C MET A 1196 80.18 17.13 63.57
N VAL A 1197 80.58 15.90 63.24
CA VAL A 1197 80.00 14.68 63.82
C VAL A 1197 80.40 14.53 65.29
N ARG A 1198 81.65 14.87 65.61
CA ARG A 1198 82.21 14.81 66.98
C ARG A 1198 82.20 16.16 67.71
N ASP A 1199 81.62 17.20 67.11
CA ASP A 1199 81.64 18.58 67.60
C ASP A 1199 83.08 19.08 67.94
N ARG A 1200 84.08 18.77 67.11
CA ARG A 1200 85.50 19.15 67.35
C ARG A 1200 86.07 20.03 66.25
N ILE A 1201 86.88 21.00 66.63
CA ILE A 1201 87.71 21.77 65.71
C ILE A 1201 89.20 21.56 66.00
N ALA A 1202 90.00 21.52 64.94
CA ALA A 1202 91.45 21.60 64.97
C ALA A 1202 91.92 22.50 63.82
N ALA A 1203 92.19 23.76 64.11
CA ALA A 1203 92.60 24.75 63.11
C ALA A 1203 93.78 25.60 63.57
N ASN A 1204 94.55 26.10 62.60
CA ASN A 1204 95.56 27.12 62.80
C ASN A 1204 94.98 28.45 62.35
N LEU A 1205 95.01 29.44 63.24
CA LEU A 1205 94.57 30.80 62.98
C LEU A 1205 95.80 31.71 62.94
N GLN A 1206 96.06 32.29 61.78
CA GLN A 1206 97.10 33.30 61.58
C GLN A 1206 96.44 34.68 61.56
N VAL A 1207 96.83 35.53 62.52
CA VAL A 1207 96.37 36.92 62.59
C VAL A 1207 97.49 37.82 62.09
N THR A 1208 97.23 38.60 61.04
CA THR A 1208 98.17 39.58 60.49
C THR A 1208 97.60 40.97 60.70
N LEU A 1209 98.34 41.83 61.41
CA LEU A 1209 97.93 43.22 61.57
C LEU A 1209 98.24 44.00 60.28
N PRO A 1210 97.26 44.69 59.67
CA PRO A 1210 97.51 45.57 58.54
C PRO A 1210 98.35 46.75 59.03
N VAL A 1211 99.60 46.83 58.57
CA VAL A 1211 100.43 48.02 58.77
C VAL A 1211 99.93 49.07 57.80
N THR A 1212 99.05 49.95 58.26
CA THR A 1212 98.48 51.01 57.41
C THR A 1212 99.48 52.16 57.29
N ASN A 1213 100.07 52.31 56.11
CA ASN A 1213 100.89 53.45 55.75
C ASN A 1213 100.03 54.69 55.43
N ASN A 1214 99.63 55.41 56.47
CA ASN A 1214 98.94 56.69 56.33
C ASN A 1214 99.89 57.91 56.28
N LEU A 1215 101.21 57.69 56.22
CA LEU A 1215 102.22 58.76 56.21
C LEU A 1215 102.09 59.75 55.02
N PRO A 1216 101.74 59.35 53.80
CA PRO A 1216 101.58 60.30 52.69
C PRO A 1216 100.40 61.27 52.89
N LEU A 1217 99.33 60.80 53.54
CA LEU A 1217 98.11 61.58 53.78
C LEU A 1217 98.32 62.68 54.84
N ALA A 1218 99.16 62.44 55.86
CA ALA A 1218 99.49 63.45 56.86
C ALA A 1218 100.25 64.65 56.25
N ALA A 1219 101.13 64.42 55.26
CA ALA A 1219 101.87 65.49 54.58
C ALA A 1219 100.97 66.38 53.68
N LEU A 1220 99.91 65.81 53.11
CA LEU A 1220 98.91 66.52 52.30
C LEU A 1220 98.01 67.43 53.16
N ILE A 1221 97.65 67.01 54.38
CA ILE A 1221 96.78 67.77 55.29
C ILE A 1221 97.50 69.02 55.86
N VAL A 1222 98.82 68.98 56.00
CA VAL A 1222 99.64 70.14 56.46
C VAL A 1222 100.05 71.07 55.28
N GLY A 1223 99.61 70.76 54.05
CA GLY A 1223 99.79 71.65 52.89
C GLY A 1223 101.18 71.63 52.24
N ALA A 1224 101.95 70.53 52.36
CA ALA A 1224 103.29 70.40 51.77
C ALA A 1224 103.42 69.20 50.79
N PRO A 1225 102.94 69.30 49.54
CA PRO A 1225 102.86 68.17 48.60
C PRO A 1225 104.23 67.61 48.17
N ALA A 1226 105.26 68.44 48.09
CA ALA A 1226 106.59 68.03 47.61
C ALA A 1226 107.32 67.05 48.54
N ILE A 1227 107.02 67.08 49.84
CA ILE A 1227 107.60 66.17 50.84
C ILE A 1227 106.90 64.80 50.80
N GLY A 1228 105.62 64.76 50.40
CA GLY A 1228 104.85 63.52 50.25
C GLY A 1228 105.37 62.58 49.15
N GLY A 1229 106.00 63.12 48.09
CA GLY A 1229 106.54 62.32 46.98
C GLY A 1229 107.79 61.50 47.34
N ALA A 1230 108.64 62.00 48.23
CA ALA A 1230 109.85 61.29 48.67
C ALA A 1230 109.54 60.17 49.69
N LEU A 1231 108.54 60.38 50.56
CA LEU A 1231 108.07 59.37 51.51
C LEU A 1231 107.33 58.22 50.81
N PHE A 1232 106.59 58.49 49.75
CA PHE A 1232 105.89 57.47 48.94
C PHE A 1232 106.85 56.49 48.24
N LEU A 1233 108.02 56.97 47.77
CA LEU A 1233 109.03 56.12 47.15
C LEU A 1233 109.77 55.21 48.16
N VAL A 1234 109.96 55.66 49.40
CA VAL A 1234 110.53 54.85 50.49
C VAL A 1234 109.53 53.78 50.95
N ASP A 1235 108.25 54.12 50.93
CA ASP A 1235 107.14 53.22 51.28
C ASP A 1235 107.05 52.02 50.33
N GLN A 1236 107.20 52.26 49.03
CA GLN A 1236 107.10 51.23 47.99
C GLN A 1236 108.33 50.29 47.93
N LEU A 1237 109.50 50.74 48.41
CA LEU A 1237 110.74 49.95 48.43
C LEU A 1237 110.85 49.01 49.65
N ILE A 1238 110.09 49.27 50.73
CA ILE A 1238 110.25 48.60 52.03
C ILE A 1238 108.94 47.92 52.52
N GLY A 1239 107.76 48.36 52.08
CA GLY A 1239 106.45 47.94 52.61
C GLY A 1239 106.19 46.42 52.63
N ASP A 1240 106.58 45.70 51.58
CA ASP A 1240 106.31 44.24 51.46
C ASP A 1240 107.26 43.35 52.29
N ARG A 1241 108.36 43.90 52.85
CA ARG A 1241 109.28 43.14 53.73
C ARG A 1241 108.99 43.31 55.21
N ILE A 1242 108.21 44.31 55.61
CA ILE A 1242 107.84 44.57 57.02
C ILE A 1242 106.52 43.88 57.41
N SER A 1243 105.58 43.71 56.46
CA SER A 1243 104.32 43.00 56.71
C SER A 1243 104.49 41.53 57.14
N ARG A 1244 105.66 40.92 56.89
CA ARG A 1244 105.98 39.53 57.27
C ARG A 1244 106.43 39.35 58.72
N PHE A 1245 106.61 40.43 59.48
CA PHE A 1245 107.05 40.41 60.88
C PHE A 1245 105.94 40.73 61.90
N ALA A 1246 104.68 40.79 61.47
CA ALA A 1246 103.53 41.11 62.32
C ALA A 1246 102.40 40.07 62.23
N SER A 1247 102.77 38.78 62.14
CA SER A 1247 101.81 37.66 62.15
C SER A 1247 101.93 36.84 63.43
N VAL A 1248 100.78 36.58 64.06
CA VAL A 1248 100.66 35.79 65.28
C VAL A 1248 99.90 34.51 64.97
N HIS A 1249 100.45 33.37 65.39
CA HIS A 1249 99.86 32.05 65.16
C HIS A 1249 99.19 31.54 66.43
N TYR A 1250 97.90 31.24 66.31
CA TYR A 1250 97.08 30.59 67.31
C TYR A 1250 96.66 29.21 66.81
N ARG A 1251 96.54 28.27 67.75
CA ARG A 1251 95.91 26.97 67.51
C ARG A 1251 94.55 26.99 68.16
N VAL A 1252 93.55 26.56 67.40
CA VAL A 1252 92.16 26.47 67.80
C VAL A 1252 91.83 24.98 67.90
N ASP A 1253 91.68 24.46 69.13
CA ASP A 1253 91.42 23.05 69.39
C ASP A 1253 90.32 22.84 70.44
N GLY A 1254 89.59 21.73 70.36
CA GLY A 1254 88.55 21.38 71.33
C GLY A 1254 87.14 21.37 70.75
N SER A 1255 86.14 21.62 71.60
CA SER A 1255 84.72 21.64 71.19
C SER A 1255 84.48 22.79 70.21
N TRP A 1256 83.82 22.56 69.09
CA TRP A 1256 83.48 23.63 68.14
C TRP A 1256 82.56 24.70 68.75
N LYS A 1257 81.70 24.32 69.72
CA LYS A 1257 80.81 25.26 70.42
C LYS A 1257 81.56 26.17 71.41
N GLU A 1258 82.69 25.69 71.95
CA GLU A 1258 83.57 26.42 72.88
C GLU A 1258 85.04 26.08 72.59
N PRO A 1259 85.62 26.60 71.50
CA PRO A 1259 86.95 26.22 71.08
C PRO A 1259 88.00 26.84 72.00
N LYS A 1260 89.00 26.06 72.40
CA LYS A 1260 90.15 26.58 73.15
C LYS A 1260 91.14 27.18 72.17
N ILE A 1261 91.46 28.45 72.36
CA ILE A 1261 92.45 29.14 71.54
C ILE A 1261 93.75 29.18 72.34
N THR A 1262 94.73 28.40 71.91
CA THR A 1262 96.06 28.35 72.52
C THR A 1262 97.07 29.08 71.64
N PHE A 1263 97.81 30.00 72.25
CA PHE A 1263 98.91 30.68 71.58
C PHE A 1263 100.07 29.69 71.37
N VAL A 1264 100.54 29.54 70.13
CA VAL A 1264 101.56 28.53 69.82
C VAL A 1264 102.97 29.07 70.04
N LYS A 1265 103.32 30.21 69.43
CA LYS A 1265 104.63 30.90 69.53
C LYS A 1265 104.68 32.15 68.63
N PRO A 1266 105.52 33.15 68.92
CA PRO A 1266 105.80 34.25 68.02
C PRO A 1266 107.01 33.93 67.10
N PHE A 1267 106.89 34.29 65.81
CA PHE A 1267 108.00 34.47 64.84
C PHE A 1267 108.85 33.26 64.38
N GLU A 1268 108.26 32.22 63.77
CA GLU A 1268 108.99 31.38 62.81
C GLU A 1268 108.07 30.59 61.86
N LYS A 1269 108.55 30.29 60.65
CA LYS A 1269 107.81 29.62 59.56
C LYS A 1269 107.87 28.10 59.71
N SER A 1270 106.73 27.40 59.70
CA SER A 1270 106.72 25.97 59.36
C SER A 1270 107.06 25.81 57.88
N ARG A 1271 107.97 24.90 57.55
CA ARG A 1271 108.15 24.44 56.16
C ARG A 1271 106.95 23.63 55.70
#